data_AF-O61213-F1
#
_entry.id   AF-O61213-F1
#
_cell.length_a   1.000
_cell.length_b   1.000
_cell.length_c   1.000
_cell.angle_alpha   90.00
_cell.angle_beta   90.00
_cell.angle_gamma   90.00
#
_symmetry.space_group_name_H-M   'P 1'
#
loop_
_entity.id
_entity.type
_entity.pdbx_description
1 polymer ?
#
loop_
_entity_poly.entity_id
_entity_poly.type
_entity_poly.pdbx_seq_one_letter_code
_entity_poly.pdbx_strand_id
1 'polypeptide(L)'
;MRSKHVLYIAILFSSIFGGKGIQQNEEFQRYDGWYNNLANSEWGSAGSRLHRDARSYYSDGVYSVNNSLPSARELSDILFKGESGIPNTRGCTTLLAFFSQVVAYEIMQSNGVSCPLETLKIQVPLCDNVFDKECEGKTEIPFTRAKYDKATGNGLNSPREQINERTSWIDGSFIYGTTQPWVSSLRSFKQGRLAEGVPGYPPLNNPHIPLNNPAPPQVHRLMSPDRLFMLGDSRVNENPGLLSFGLILFRWHNYNANQIHREHPDWTDEQIFQAARRLVIASMQKIIAYDFVPGLLGEDVRLSNYTKYMPHVPPGISHAFGAAAFRFPHSIVPPAMLLRKRGNKCEFRTEVGGYPALRLCQNWWNAQDIVKEYSVDEIILGMASQIAERDDNIVVEDLRDYIFGPMHFSRLDVVASSIMRGRDNGVPPYNELRRTFGLAPKTWETMNEDFYKKHTAKVEKLKELYGGNILYLDAYVGGMLEGGENGPGELFKEIIKDQFTRIRDGDRFWFENKLNGLFTDEEVQMIHSITLRDIIKATTDIDETMLQKDVFFFKEGDPCPQPFQVNTTGLEPCVPFMQSTYWTDNDTTYVFTLIGLACVPLICYGIGRYLVNRRIAIGHNSACDSLTTDFANDDCGAKGDIYGVNALEWLQEEYIRQVRIEIENTTLAVKKPRGGILRKIRFETGQKIELFHSMPNPSAMHGPFVLLSQKNNHHLVIRLSSDRDLSKFLDQIRQAASGINAEVIIKDEENSILLSQAITKERRQDRLDLFFREAYAKAFNDSELQDSETSFDSSNDDILNETISREELASAMGMKANNEFVKRMFAMTAKHNEDSLSFNEFLTVLREFVNAPQKQKLQTLFKMCDLEGKNKVLRKDLAELVKSLNQTAGVHITESVQLRLFNEVLHYAGVSNDAKYLTYDDFNALFSDIPDKQPVGLPFNRKNYQPSIGETSSLNSFAVVDRSINSSAPLTLIHKVSAFLETYRQHVFIVFCFVAINLVLFFERFWHYRYMAENRDLRRVMGAGIAITRGAAGALSFCMALILLTVCRNIITLLRETVIAQYIPFDSAIAFHKIVALFAAFWATLHTVGHCVNFYHVGTQSQEGLACLFQEAFFGSNFLPSISYWFFSTITGLTGIALVAVMCIIYVFALPCFIKRAYHAFRLTHLLNIAFYALTLLHGLPKLLDSPKFGYYVVGPIVLFVIDRIIGLMQYYKKLEIVNAEILPSDIIYIEYRRPREFKYKSGQWVTVSSPSISCTFNESHAFSIASSPQDENMKLYIKAVGPWTWKLRSELIRSLNTGSPFPLIHMKGPYGDGNQEWMDYEVAIMVGAGIGVTPYASTLVDLVQRTSSDSFHRVRCRKVYFLWVCSTHKNYEWFVDVLKNVEDQARSGILETHIFVTQTFHKFDLRTTMLYICEKHFRATNSGISMFTGLHAKNHFGRPNFKAFFQFIQSEHKEQSKIGVFSCGPVNLNESIAEGCADANRQRDAPSFAHRFETF
;
A
#
# COMPACT_ATOMS: atom_id res chain seq x y z
N MET A 1 4.14 -40.86 -6.96
CA MET A 1 4.16 -41.40 -8.35
C MET A 1 5.49 -41.20 -9.08
N ARG A 2 6.23 -40.07 -8.96
CA ARG A 2 7.54 -39.90 -9.61
C ARG A 2 8.64 -40.91 -9.19
N SER A 3 8.56 -41.49 -8.00
CA SER A 3 9.54 -42.50 -7.54
C SER A 3 9.46 -43.84 -8.29
N LYS A 4 8.28 -44.25 -8.77
CA LYS A 4 8.12 -45.55 -9.46
C LYS A 4 8.76 -45.60 -10.85
N HIS A 5 8.89 -44.46 -11.55
CA HIS A 5 9.51 -44.42 -12.89
C HIS A 5 11.05 -44.39 -12.83
N VAL A 6 11.65 -43.78 -11.80
CA VAL A 6 13.11 -43.79 -11.64
C VAL A 6 13.60 -45.20 -11.32
N LEU A 7 12.85 -45.96 -10.52
CA LEU A 7 13.19 -47.36 -10.22
C LEU A 7 13.15 -48.24 -11.47
N TYR A 8 12.17 -48.05 -12.35
CA TYR A 8 12.07 -48.80 -13.60
C TYR A 8 13.23 -48.50 -14.57
N ILE A 9 13.68 -47.24 -14.64
CA ILE A 9 14.83 -46.86 -15.47
C ILE A 9 16.14 -47.37 -14.87
N ALA A 10 16.30 -47.36 -13.55
CA ALA A 10 17.48 -47.91 -12.88
C ALA A 10 17.58 -49.44 -13.06
N ILE A 11 16.46 -50.16 -13.02
CA ILE A 11 16.41 -51.61 -13.27
C ILE A 11 16.70 -51.93 -14.74
N LEU A 12 16.27 -51.08 -15.68
CA LEU A 12 16.63 -51.22 -17.09
C LEU A 12 18.13 -50.94 -17.34
N PHE A 13 18.72 -49.95 -16.67
CA PHE A 13 20.15 -49.66 -16.81
C PHE A 13 21.05 -50.72 -16.17
N SER A 14 20.65 -51.33 -15.03
CA SER A 14 21.40 -52.42 -14.42
C SER A 14 21.34 -53.72 -15.25
N SER A 15 20.29 -53.91 -16.06
CA SER A 15 20.18 -55.06 -16.96
C SER A 15 21.09 -54.98 -18.21
N ILE A 16 21.57 -53.78 -18.57
CA ILE A 16 22.39 -53.56 -19.79
C ILE A 16 23.89 -53.53 -19.47
N PHE A 17 24.28 -53.21 -18.23
CA PHE A 17 25.67 -53.29 -17.78
C PHE A 17 25.86 -54.52 -16.88
N GLY A 18 26.23 -55.65 -17.50
CA GLY A 18 26.49 -56.94 -16.86
C GLY A 18 27.71 -56.96 -15.92
N GLY A 19 27.66 -56.20 -14.84
CA GLY A 19 28.60 -56.25 -13.72
C GLY A 19 28.16 -57.25 -12.65
N LYS A 20 29.04 -58.19 -12.29
CA LYS A 20 28.92 -59.18 -11.21
C LYS A 20 28.83 -58.51 -9.81
N GLY A 21 27.76 -57.79 -9.51
CA GLY A 21 27.67 -56.92 -8.32
C GLY A 21 26.52 -57.19 -7.34
N ILE A 22 25.64 -58.18 -7.55
CA ILE A 22 24.50 -58.43 -6.64
C ILE A 22 24.59 -59.85 -6.09
N GLN A 23 25.36 -59.98 -5.01
CA GLN A 23 25.26 -61.09 -4.08
C GLN A 23 25.28 -60.53 -2.65
N GLN A 24 24.44 -59.50 -2.40
CA GLN A 24 24.09 -59.08 -1.04
C GLN A 24 22.96 -60.00 -0.56
N ASN A 25 23.31 -61.09 0.10
CA ASN A 25 22.33 -62.07 0.61
C ASN A 25 21.74 -61.69 1.98
N GLU A 26 22.18 -60.60 2.61
CA GLU A 26 21.74 -60.21 3.97
C GLU A 26 20.96 -58.88 3.96
N GLU A 27 19.80 -58.87 4.62
CA GLU A 27 18.98 -57.68 4.80
C GLU A 27 19.54 -56.83 5.95
N PHE A 28 19.98 -55.61 5.67
CA PHE A 28 20.41 -54.68 6.71
C PHE A 28 19.22 -54.09 7.47
N GLN A 29 19.31 -54.10 8.80
CA GLN A 29 18.33 -53.43 9.66
C GLN A 29 18.31 -51.93 9.35
N ARG A 30 17.12 -51.37 9.10
CA ARG A 30 16.97 -49.93 8.84
C ARG A 30 17.20 -49.09 10.09
N TYR A 31 17.59 -47.83 9.94
CA TYR A 31 17.79 -46.90 11.06
C TYR A 31 16.49 -46.32 11.62
N ASP A 32 15.43 -46.27 10.80
CA ASP A 32 14.14 -45.66 11.15
C ASP A 32 13.15 -46.66 11.76
N GLY A 33 13.57 -47.92 11.95
CA GLY A 33 12.76 -49.01 12.50
C GLY A 33 11.64 -49.53 11.58
N TRP A 34 11.52 -49.00 10.36
CA TRP A 34 10.51 -49.45 9.40
C TRP A 34 10.80 -50.86 8.89
N TYR A 35 9.75 -51.58 8.50
CA TYR A 35 9.81 -52.94 7.92
C TYR A 35 10.45 -54.00 8.82
N ASN A 36 10.63 -53.72 10.12
CA ASN A 36 11.02 -54.74 11.09
C ASN A 36 9.93 -55.83 11.16
N ASN A 37 8.68 -55.42 11.33
CA ASN A 37 7.54 -56.33 11.17
C ASN A 37 7.10 -56.40 9.70
N LEU A 38 6.88 -57.62 9.19
CA LEU A 38 6.50 -57.84 7.78
C LEU A 38 5.05 -57.44 7.47
N ALA A 39 4.14 -57.55 8.44
CA ALA A 39 2.72 -57.26 8.26
C ALA A 39 2.38 -55.80 8.63
N ASN A 40 2.96 -55.29 9.71
CA ASN A 40 2.75 -53.94 10.21
C ASN A 40 4.06 -53.14 10.15
N SER A 41 4.42 -52.70 8.95
CA SER A 41 5.73 -52.11 8.65
C SER A 41 6.11 -50.89 9.50
N GLU A 42 5.13 -50.20 10.08
CA GLU A 42 5.26 -49.02 10.90
C GLU A 42 5.47 -49.32 12.39
N TRP A 43 5.24 -50.57 12.84
CA TRP A 43 5.38 -50.93 14.25
C TRP A 43 6.82 -50.73 14.72
N GLY A 44 6.95 -49.97 15.81
CA GLY A 44 8.23 -49.63 16.41
C GLY A 44 9.12 -48.69 15.61
N SER A 45 8.62 -48.16 14.49
CA SER A 45 9.33 -47.16 13.70
C SER A 45 9.36 -45.79 14.39
N ALA A 46 10.35 -44.98 14.05
CA ALA A 46 10.40 -43.57 14.47
C ALA A 46 9.20 -42.80 13.88
N GLY A 47 8.46 -42.12 14.75
CA GLY A 47 7.21 -41.41 14.44
C GLY A 47 5.94 -42.25 14.61
N SER A 48 6.05 -43.53 14.97
CA SER A 48 4.89 -44.37 15.27
C SER A 48 4.18 -43.96 16.57
N ARG A 49 2.91 -44.36 16.70
CA ARG A 49 2.11 -44.11 17.91
C ARG A 49 2.65 -44.94 19.07
N LEU A 50 2.53 -44.39 20.28
CA LEU A 50 2.69 -45.19 21.48
C LEU A 50 1.59 -46.26 21.56
N HIS A 51 1.92 -47.38 22.20
CA HIS A 51 1.00 -48.48 22.43
C HIS A 51 0.10 -48.18 23.65
N ARG A 52 -1.17 -48.59 23.60
CA ARG A 52 -2.10 -48.46 24.73
C ARG A 52 -2.42 -49.83 25.31
N ASP A 53 -1.96 -50.07 26.53
CA ASP A 53 -2.34 -51.25 27.33
C ASP A 53 -3.78 -51.13 27.85
N ALA A 54 -4.26 -49.89 28.03
CA ALA A 54 -5.57 -49.56 28.57
C ALA A 54 -6.21 -48.38 27.82
N ARG A 55 -7.51 -48.20 28.01
CA ARG A 55 -8.28 -47.08 27.42
C ARG A 55 -7.71 -45.73 27.88
N SER A 56 -7.73 -44.73 27.00
CA SER A 56 -7.30 -43.37 27.33
C SER A 56 -8.19 -42.74 28.41
N TYR A 57 -7.59 -42.07 29.38
CA TYR A 57 -8.30 -41.41 30.48
C TYR A 57 -8.18 -39.88 30.38
N TYR A 58 -8.92 -39.28 29.45
CA TYR A 58 -9.07 -37.82 29.29
C TYR A 58 -10.40 -37.34 29.87
N SER A 59 -10.47 -36.09 30.35
CA SER A 59 -11.68 -35.55 30.99
C SER A 59 -12.86 -35.42 30.04
N ASP A 60 -12.60 -35.16 28.76
CA ASP A 60 -13.58 -35.13 27.66
C ASP A 60 -13.64 -36.45 26.86
N GLY A 61 -12.85 -37.44 27.27
CA GLY A 61 -12.66 -38.70 26.53
C GLY A 61 -11.84 -38.58 25.24
N VAL A 62 -11.29 -37.41 24.89
CA VAL A 62 -10.59 -37.18 23.62
C VAL A 62 -9.16 -36.68 23.83
N TYR A 63 -8.96 -35.54 24.49
CA TYR A 63 -7.61 -34.95 24.64
C TYR A 63 -7.43 -34.05 25.86
N SER A 64 -8.52 -33.65 26.52
CA SER A 64 -8.48 -32.67 27.61
C SER A 64 -7.92 -33.29 28.89
N VAL A 65 -6.92 -32.63 29.47
CA VAL A 65 -6.30 -33.05 30.74
C VAL A 65 -7.25 -32.75 31.90
N ASN A 66 -7.29 -33.63 32.90
CA ASN A 66 -8.10 -33.40 34.08
C ASN A 66 -7.43 -32.39 35.03
N ASN A 67 -7.88 -31.13 34.97
CA ASN A 67 -7.38 -30.04 35.82
C ASN A 67 -7.96 -30.05 37.24
N SER A 68 -8.91 -30.94 37.57
CA SER A 68 -9.46 -31.06 38.94
C SER A 68 -8.56 -31.85 39.88
N LEU A 69 -7.49 -32.47 39.36
CA LEU A 69 -6.53 -33.24 40.14
C LEU A 69 -5.57 -32.31 40.91
N PRO A 70 -4.96 -32.77 42.02
CA PRO A 70 -4.03 -31.97 42.81
C PRO A 70 -2.87 -31.40 41.99
N SER A 71 -2.29 -30.29 42.43
CA SER A 71 -1.10 -29.74 41.78
C SER A 71 0.03 -30.77 41.77
N ALA A 72 0.62 -30.99 40.60
CA ALA A 72 1.75 -31.88 40.46
C ALA A 72 2.97 -31.42 41.28
N ARG A 73 3.15 -30.11 41.47
CA ARG A 73 4.22 -29.56 42.31
C ARG A 73 3.94 -29.79 43.79
N GLU A 74 2.70 -29.63 44.23
CA GLU A 74 2.29 -29.93 45.61
C GLU A 74 2.52 -31.41 45.94
N LEU A 75 2.13 -32.31 45.02
CA LEU A 75 2.41 -33.74 45.16
C LEU A 75 3.92 -34.04 45.21
N SER A 76 4.72 -33.36 44.37
CA SER A 76 6.18 -33.47 44.35
C SER A 76 6.81 -33.06 45.70
N ASP A 77 6.45 -31.89 46.22
CA ASP A 77 7.03 -31.35 47.46
C ASP A 77 6.63 -32.17 48.69
N ILE A 78 5.38 -32.65 48.77
CA ILE A 78 4.91 -33.43 49.93
C ILE A 78 5.49 -34.84 49.95
N LEU A 79 5.46 -35.53 48.81
CA LEU A 79 5.76 -36.97 48.74
C LEU A 79 7.21 -37.25 48.37
N PHE A 80 7.78 -36.54 47.40
CA PHE A 80 9.05 -36.90 46.77
C PHE A 80 10.26 -36.16 47.35
N LYS A 81 10.02 -35.17 48.22
CA LYS A 81 11.05 -34.48 48.97
C LYS A 81 11.51 -35.31 50.17
N GLY A 82 12.83 -35.43 50.31
CA GLY A 82 13.50 -36.14 51.40
C GLY A 82 14.99 -35.86 51.42
N GLU A 83 15.69 -36.47 52.37
CA GLU A 83 17.15 -36.40 52.48
C GLU A 83 17.81 -37.21 51.36
N SER A 84 18.81 -36.61 50.70
CA SER A 84 19.68 -37.31 49.75
C SER A 84 20.80 -38.07 50.47
N GLY A 85 21.41 -39.02 49.80
CA GLY A 85 22.54 -39.80 50.33
C GLY A 85 22.08 -41.03 51.08
N ILE A 86 20.92 -41.57 50.74
CA ILE A 86 20.45 -42.83 51.29
C ILE A 86 20.93 -43.94 50.35
N PRO A 87 21.84 -44.82 50.79
CA PRO A 87 22.46 -45.80 49.90
C PRO A 87 21.43 -46.82 49.41
N ASN A 88 21.62 -47.27 48.17
CA ASN A 88 20.85 -48.37 47.61
C ASN A 88 21.07 -49.69 48.37
N THR A 89 19.99 -50.31 48.84
CA THR A 89 19.99 -51.54 49.63
C THR A 89 20.47 -52.77 48.86
N ARG A 90 20.32 -52.76 47.53
CA ARG A 90 20.77 -53.85 46.64
C ARG A 90 22.22 -53.69 46.21
N GLY A 91 22.87 -52.58 46.58
CA GLY A 91 24.21 -52.22 46.13
C GLY A 91 24.26 -51.77 44.67
N CYS A 92 23.14 -51.29 44.10
CA CYS A 92 23.13 -50.73 42.74
C CYS A 92 24.12 -49.57 42.63
N THR A 93 24.90 -49.54 41.56
CA THR A 93 25.87 -48.47 41.31
C THR A 93 25.23 -47.29 40.59
N THR A 94 25.85 -46.12 40.71
CA THR A 94 25.49 -44.94 39.91
C THR A 94 25.57 -45.21 38.42
N LEU A 95 26.41 -46.17 38.00
CA LEU A 95 26.50 -46.65 36.63
C LEU A 95 25.16 -47.23 36.13
N LEU A 96 24.44 -48.02 36.95
CA LEU A 96 23.10 -48.52 36.62
C LEU A 96 22.10 -47.36 36.46
N ALA A 97 22.18 -46.34 37.32
CA ALA A 97 21.30 -45.17 37.25
C ALA A 97 21.45 -44.41 35.92
N PHE A 98 22.68 -44.07 35.48
CA PHE A 98 22.89 -43.39 34.20
C PHE A 98 22.70 -44.31 32.99
N PHE A 99 22.97 -45.62 33.12
CA PHE A 99 22.68 -46.58 32.05
C PHE A 99 21.17 -46.70 31.80
N SER A 100 20.33 -46.55 32.84
CA SER A 100 18.87 -46.49 32.66
C SER A 100 18.44 -45.35 31.72
N GLN A 101 19.17 -44.22 31.73
CA GLN A 101 18.94 -43.09 30.83
C GLN A 101 19.33 -43.42 29.38
N VAL A 102 20.44 -44.16 29.18
CA VAL A 102 20.83 -44.68 27.86
C VAL A 102 19.71 -45.56 27.29
N VAL A 103 19.18 -46.48 28.09
CA VAL A 103 18.07 -47.36 27.70
C VAL A 103 16.82 -46.57 27.36
N ALA A 104 16.47 -45.55 28.16
CA ALA A 104 15.31 -44.70 27.87
C ALA A 104 15.45 -43.99 26.52
N TYR A 105 16.65 -43.51 26.18
CA TYR A 105 16.88 -42.73 24.96
C TYR A 105 17.03 -43.59 23.72
N GLU A 106 17.48 -44.83 23.88
CA GLU A 106 17.51 -45.85 22.84
C GLU A 106 16.10 -46.17 22.33
N ILE A 107 15.13 -46.38 23.23
CA ILE A 107 13.80 -46.88 22.86
C ILE A 107 12.71 -45.81 22.80
N MET A 108 12.93 -44.60 23.36
CA MET A 108 11.89 -43.56 23.35
C MET A 108 12.33 -42.10 23.36
N GLN A 109 11.51 -41.30 22.68
CA GLN A 109 11.42 -39.85 22.78
C GLN A 109 9.95 -39.43 22.56
N SER A 110 9.18 -39.43 23.65
CA SER A 110 7.74 -39.11 23.66
C SER A 110 7.42 -37.78 24.37
N ASN A 111 8.44 -36.97 24.65
CA ASN A 111 8.33 -35.67 25.32
C ASN A 111 8.58 -34.48 24.36
N GLY A 112 8.69 -34.73 23.05
CA GLY A 112 8.84 -33.67 22.06
C GLY A 112 7.64 -32.71 22.07
N VAL A 113 7.87 -31.44 21.75
CA VAL A 113 6.83 -30.40 21.81
C VAL A 113 5.82 -30.58 20.67
N SER A 114 4.52 -30.52 20.99
CA SER A 114 3.45 -30.51 19.99
C SER A 114 3.29 -29.15 19.32
N CYS A 115 2.92 -29.15 18.02
CA CYS A 115 2.38 -27.97 17.33
C CYS A 115 0.91 -28.23 16.97
N PRO A 116 -0.08 -27.38 17.35
CA PRO A 116 0.05 -26.09 18.03
C PRO A 116 0.66 -26.21 19.44
N LEU A 117 1.27 -25.12 19.93
CA LEU A 117 1.99 -25.11 21.20
C LEU A 117 1.00 -25.12 22.37
N GLU A 118 0.76 -26.30 22.92
CA GLU A 118 -0.15 -26.48 24.05
C GLU A 118 0.64 -26.45 25.36
N THR A 119 0.66 -25.29 26.03
CA THR A 119 1.24 -25.13 27.37
C THR A 119 0.14 -25.20 28.43
N LEU A 120 0.29 -26.12 29.37
CA LEU A 120 -0.45 -26.19 30.63
C LEU A 120 0.40 -25.58 31.74
N LYS A 121 -0.26 -25.10 32.79
CA LYS A 121 0.41 -24.44 33.91
C LYS A 121 0.25 -25.28 35.16
N ILE A 122 1.37 -25.64 35.79
CA ILE A 122 1.39 -26.34 37.07
C ILE A 122 1.36 -25.27 38.16
N GLN A 123 0.31 -25.31 38.98
CA GLN A 123 0.13 -24.35 40.08
C GLN A 123 1.22 -24.56 41.13
N VAL A 124 1.99 -23.52 41.43
CA VAL A 124 2.99 -23.57 42.50
C VAL A 124 2.29 -23.24 43.82
N PRO A 125 2.47 -24.05 44.88
CA PRO A 125 1.96 -23.70 46.20
C PRO A 125 2.50 -22.34 46.67
N LEU A 126 1.68 -21.57 47.38
CA LEU A 126 2.11 -20.31 47.99
C LEU A 126 3.31 -20.58 48.92
N CYS A 127 4.34 -19.73 48.84
CA CYS A 127 5.57 -19.88 49.61
C CYS A 127 6.38 -21.15 49.27
N ASP A 128 6.30 -21.66 48.03
CA ASP A 128 7.19 -22.74 47.57
C ASP A 128 8.66 -22.32 47.73
N ASN A 129 9.45 -23.17 48.38
CA ASN A 129 10.84 -22.86 48.76
C ASN A 129 11.75 -22.51 47.58
N VAL A 130 11.41 -22.91 46.35
CA VAL A 130 12.26 -22.77 45.16
C VAL A 130 11.63 -21.83 44.14
N PHE A 131 10.36 -22.06 43.79
CA PHE A 131 9.69 -21.35 42.70
C PHE A 131 8.91 -20.10 43.17
N ASP A 132 8.57 -19.99 44.46
CA ASP A 132 7.84 -18.85 45.03
C ASP A 132 8.41 -18.45 46.40
N LYS A 133 9.72 -18.23 46.45
CA LYS A 133 10.46 -17.92 47.68
C LYS A 133 9.96 -16.64 48.37
N GLU A 134 9.41 -15.70 47.60
CA GLU A 134 8.89 -14.42 48.08
C GLU A 134 7.40 -14.49 48.49
N CYS A 135 6.78 -15.68 48.45
CA CYS A 135 5.38 -15.90 48.81
C CYS A 135 4.39 -15.02 48.03
N GLU A 136 4.65 -14.74 46.76
CA GLU A 136 3.77 -13.89 45.95
C GLU A 136 2.54 -14.65 45.44
N GLY A 137 2.64 -15.98 45.30
CA GLY A 137 1.57 -16.82 44.74
C GLY A 137 1.30 -16.59 43.25
N LYS A 138 2.27 -16.05 42.51
CA LYS A 138 2.13 -15.72 41.07
C LYS A 138 2.89 -16.68 40.14
N THR A 139 3.79 -17.50 40.68
CA THR A 139 4.61 -18.40 39.85
C THR A 139 3.79 -19.62 39.43
N GLU A 140 3.84 -19.95 38.15
CA GLU A 140 3.23 -21.15 37.59
C GLU A 140 4.27 -21.87 36.72
N ILE A 141 4.55 -23.15 36.98
CA ILE A 141 5.56 -23.89 36.21
C ILE A 141 4.96 -24.25 34.84
N PRO A 142 5.62 -23.90 33.73
CA PRO A 142 5.14 -24.17 32.38
C PRO A 142 5.36 -25.65 32.02
N PHE A 143 4.31 -26.32 31.55
CA PHE A 143 4.35 -27.69 31.06
C PHE A 143 3.87 -27.77 29.60
N THR A 144 4.76 -28.17 28.69
CA THR A 144 4.42 -28.33 27.27
C THR A 144 3.92 -29.75 26.98
N ARG A 145 2.76 -29.85 26.32
CA ARG A 145 2.17 -31.13 25.92
C ARG A 145 3.00 -31.81 24.83
N ALA A 146 3.01 -33.14 24.90
CA ALA A 146 3.79 -33.98 24.01
C ALA A 146 3.19 -33.99 22.60
N LYS A 147 4.07 -34.14 21.61
CA LYS A 147 3.73 -34.35 20.22
C LYS A 147 2.86 -35.60 20.07
N TYR A 148 1.86 -35.49 19.21
CA TYR A 148 0.84 -36.51 19.01
C TYR A 148 0.53 -36.67 17.52
N ASP A 149 -0.09 -37.79 17.16
CA ASP A 149 -0.52 -38.05 15.79
C ASP A 149 -1.73 -37.18 15.45
N LYS A 150 -1.58 -36.32 14.43
CA LYS A 150 -2.62 -35.38 13.98
C LYS A 150 -3.85 -36.05 13.38
N ALA A 151 -3.78 -37.33 13.03
CA ALA A 151 -4.97 -38.11 12.68
C ALA A 151 -5.86 -38.42 13.90
N THR A 152 -5.34 -38.26 15.12
CA THR A 152 -6.00 -38.57 16.39
C THR A 152 -6.35 -37.31 17.20
N GLY A 153 -7.11 -37.46 18.28
CA GLY A 153 -7.58 -36.35 19.11
C GLY A 153 -8.75 -35.55 18.52
N ASN A 154 -9.45 -36.11 17.52
CA ASN A 154 -10.54 -35.46 16.80
C ASN A 154 -11.95 -35.96 17.23
N GLY A 155 -12.02 -36.99 18.07
CA GLY A 155 -13.30 -37.53 18.58
C GLY A 155 -13.10 -38.71 19.52
N LEU A 156 -14.20 -39.17 20.16
CA LEU A 156 -14.17 -40.22 21.20
C LEU A 156 -13.61 -41.57 20.73
N ASN A 157 -13.81 -41.93 19.47
CA ASN A 157 -13.30 -43.18 18.88
C ASN A 157 -11.83 -43.07 18.42
N SER A 158 -11.26 -41.87 18.45
CA SER A 158 -9.87 -41.62 18.10
C SER A 158 -9.30 -40.58 19.07
N PRO A 159 -9.17 -40.94 20.37
CA PRO A 159 -8.56 -40.07 21.38
C PRO A 159 -7.12 -39.74 20.99
N ARG A 160 -6.54 -38.74 21.65
CA ARG A 160 -5.19 -38.28 21.33
C ARG A 160 -4.16 -39.37 21.63
N GLU A 161 -3.34 -39.67 20.62
CA GLU A 161 -2.23 -40.63 20.73
C GLU A 161 -0.88 -39.92 20.54
N GLN A 162 -0.05 -39.92 21.58
CA GLN A 162 1.33 -39.44 21.52
C GLN A 162 2.18 -40.33 20.60
N ILE A 163 3.24 -39.75 20.04
CA ILE A 163 4.16 -40.45 19.14
C ILE A 163 5.52 -40.65 19.80
N ASN A 164 6.23 -41.68 19.35
CA ASN A 164 7.62 -41.90 19.69
C ASN A 164 8.52 -41.37 18.57
N GLU A 165 9.40 -40.39 18.83
CA GLU A 165 10.35 -39.88 17.82
C GLU A 165 11.61 -40.76 17.67
N ARG A 166 11.74 -41.80 18.50
CA ARG A 166 12.74 -42.86 18.39
C ARG A 166 12.11 -44.18 17.95
N THR A 167 12.95 -45.10 17.51
CA THR A 167 12.54 -46.49 17.30
C THR A 167 12.21 -47.10 18.66
N SER A 168 11.22 -48.00 18.73
CA SER A 168 10.97 -48.76 19.97
C SER A 168 11.93 -49.95 20.11
N TRP A 169 12.69 -50.23 19.07
CA TRP A 169 13.66 -51.31 18.98
C TRP A 169 14.92 -50.96 19.76
N ILE A 170 15.64 -51.98 20.21
CA ILE A 170 17.02 -51.84 20.66
C ILE A 170 17.89 -52.10 19.43
N ASP A 171 18.05 -51.07 18.59
CA ASP A 171 18.67 -51.11 17.26
C ASP A 171 19.86 -50.15 17.10
N GLY A 172 20.38 -49.67 18.23
CA GLY A 172 21.50 -48.75 18.33
C GLY A 172 21.13 -47.33 17.90
N SER A 173 19.85 -46.94 17.92
CA SER A 173 19.41 -45.60 17.49
C SER A 173 20.05 -44.50 18.35
N PHE A 174 20.42 -44.79 19.59
CA PHE A 174 21.19 -43.90 20.47
C PHE A 174 22.56 -43.50 19.88
N ILE A 175 23.19 -44.40 19.13
CA ILE A 175 24.54 -44.21 18.55
C ILE A 175 24.46 -43.76 17.10
N TYR A 176 23.62 -44.43 16.31
CA TYR A 176 23.57 -44.23 14.85
C TYR A 176 22.53 -43.18 14.44
N GLY A 177 21.53 -42.90 15.28
CA GLY A 177 20.40 -42.02 14.96
C GLY A 177 19.33 -42.74 14.12
N THR A 178 18.19 -42.07 13.94
CA THR A 178 17.02 -42.68 13.26
C THR A 178 16.91 -42.36 11.77
N THR A 179 17.81 -41.52 11.23
CA THR A 179 17.74 -41.08 9.83
C THR A 179 19.07 -41.27 9.13
N GLN A 180 19.03 -41.73 7.88
CA GLN A 180 20.22 -42.01 7.10
C GLN A 180 21.13 -40.78 6.87
N PRO A 181 20.63 -39.54 6.66
CA PRO A 181 21.49 -38.36 6.59
C PRO A 181 22.26 -38.09 7.89
N TRP A 182 21.63 -38.33 9.05
CA TRP A 182 22.26 -38.19 10.35
C TRP A 182 23.40 -39.21 10.51
N VAL A 183 23.13 -40.49 10.24
CA VAL A 183 24.16 -41.54 10.27
C VAL A 183 25.32 -41.20 9.32
N SER A 184 25.01 -40.72 8.12
CA SER A 184 26.01 -40.36 7.11
C SER A 184 26.94 -39.24 7.59
N SER A 185 26.42 -38.28 8.37
CA SER A 185 27.23 -37.22 8.99
C SER A 185 28.15 -37.73 10.11
N LEU A 186 27.78 -38.86 10.74
CA LEU A 186 28.57 -39.50 11.79
C LEU A 186 29.63 -40.46 11.24
N ARG A 187 29.60 -40.81 9.95
CA ARG A 187 30.51 -41.80 9.35
C ARG A 187 31.75 -41.14 8.75
N SER A 188 32.89 -41.83 8.89
CA SER A 188 34.13 -41.44 8.20
C SER A 188 34.16 -41.90 6.74
N PHE A 189 33.32 -42.89 6.39
CA PHE A 189 33.34 -43.66 5.14
C PHE A 189 34.72 -44.27 4.83
N LYS A 190 35.49 -44.58 5.88
CA LYS A 190 36.76 -45.31 5.81
C LYS A 190 36.76 -46.44 6.83
N GLN A 191 37.10 -47.65 6.39
CA GLN A 191 37.25 -48.85 7.24
C GLN A 191 36.02 -49.17 8.10
N GLY A 192 34.83 -48.76 7.65
CA GLY A 192 33.58 -48.94 8.36
C GLY A 192 33.46 -48.16 9.67
N ARG A 193 34.27 -47.12 9.89
CA ARG A 193 34.33 -46.39 11.17
C ARG A 193 33.40 -45.18 11.21
N LEU A 194 32.95 -44.84 12.41
CA LEU A 194 32.41 -43.53 12.72
C LEU A 194 33.54 -42.48 12.70
N ALA A 195 33.20 -41.26 12.29
CA ALA A 195 34.10 -40.14 12.18
C ALA A 195 34.61 -39.74 13.57
N GLU A 196 35.92 -39.50 13.67
CA GLU A 196 36.57 -38.96 14.86
C GLU A 196 36.98 -37.51 14.58
N GLY A 197 36.63 -36.59 15.47
CA GLY A 197 37.08 -35.19 15.39
C GLY A 197 38.49 -35.02 15.96
N VAL A 198 38.72 -35.64 17.12
CA VAL A 198 40.03 -35.90 17.71
C VAL A 198 40.08 -37.38 18.08
N PRO A 199 41.27 -38.02 18.15
CA PRO A 199 41.37 -39.45 18.42
C PRO A 199 40.52 -39.87 19.63
N GLY A 200 39.60 -40.81 19.43
CA GLY A 200 38.70 -41.34 20.47
C GLY A 200 37.47 -40.49 20.82
N TYR A 201 37.22 -39.38 20.12
CA TYR A 201 36.02 -38.55 20.29
C TYR A 201 35.33 -38.27 18.94
N PRO A 202 33.99 -38.24 18.88
CA PRO A 202 33.26 -37.84 17.68
C PRO A 202 33.54 -36.38 17.32
N PRO A 203 33.25 -35.96 16.09
CA PRO A 203 33.32 -34.55 15.71
C PRO A 203 32.36 -33.69 16.54
N LEU A 204 32.75 -32.44 16.72
CA LEU A 204 31.85 -31.39 17.18
C LEU A 204 30.83 -31.04 16.09
N ASN A 205 29.71 -30.41 16.45
CA ASN A 205 28.55 -30.19 15.58
C ASN A 205 28.75 -29.17 14.44
N ASN A 206 29.73 -29.39 13.57
CA ASN A 206 30.07 -28.58 12.42
C ASN A 206 30.55 -29.49 11.26
N PRO A 207 29.72 -29.80 10.25
CA PRO A 207 28.45 -29.15 9.88
C PRO A 207 27.25 -29.49 10.79
N HIS A 208 26.35 -28.53 10.99
CA HIS A 208 25.27 -28.62 12.00
C HIS A 208 24.22 -29.71 11.70
N ILE A 209 24.06 -30.65 12.63
CA ILE A 209 22.89 -31.52 12.79
C ILE A 209 21.96 -30.95 13.88
N PRO A 210 20.64 -31.24 13.84
CA PRO A 210 19.65 -30.66 14.75
C PRO A 210 19.69 -31.32 16.14
N LEU A 211 20.73 -31.01 16.92
CA LEU A 211 20.88 -31.42 18.32
C LEU A 211 20.00 -30.57 19.25
N ASN A 212 19.57 -31.17 20.37
CA ASN A 212 18.95 -30.41 21.46
C ASN A 212 20.03 -29.55 22.13
N ASN A 213 19.71 -28.30 22.42
CA ASN A 213 20.68 -27.32 22.96
C ASN A 213 19.95 -26.28 23.82
N PRO A 214 19.33 -26.69 24.94
CA PRO A 214 18.76 -25.73 25.89
C PRO A 214 19.87 -24.90 26.54
N ALA A 215 19.49 -23.75 27.10
CA ALA A 215 20.42 -22.87 27.79
C ALA A 215 20.97 -23.56 29.05
N PRO A 216 22.31 -23.72 29.19
CA PRO A 216 22.89 -24.23 30.41
C PRO A 216 22.51 -23.33 31.61
N PRO A 217 22.02 -23.88 32.73
CA PRO A 217 21.50 -23.07 33.85
C PRO A 217 22.51 -22.08 34.46
N GLN A 218 23.81 -22.34 34.34
CA GLN A 218 24.87 -21.48 34.88
C GLN A 218 24.99 -20.13 34.15
N VAL A 219 24.90 -20.16 32.83
CA VAL A 219 25.06 -18.99 31.95
C VAL A 219 23.70 -18.38 31.63
N HIS A 220 22.66 -19.21 31.61
CA HIS A 220 21.27 -18.88 31.28
C HIS A 220 21.14 -18.06 29.99
N ARG A 221 21.87 -18.49 28.94
CA ARG A 221 21.87 -17.92 27.59
C ARG A 221 21.92 -19.03 26.54
N LEU A 222 21.34 -18.76 25.37
CA LEU A 222 21.47 -19.64 24.22
C LEU A 222 22.92 -19.63 23.71
N MET A 223 23.56 -20.78 23.72
CA MET A 223 24.96 -20.97 23.31
C MET A 223 25.03 -21.74 21.99
N SER A 224 26.13 -21.65 21.22
CA SER A 224 26.24 -22.35 19.93
C SER A 224 26.19 -23.88 20.10
N PRO A 225 25.38 -24.62 19.31
CA PRO A 225 25.36 -26.09 19.36
C PRO A 225 26.69 -26.71 18.89
N ASP A 226 27.58 -25.93 18.27
CA ASP A 226 28.91 -26.37 17.80
C ASP A 226 29.81 -26.89 18.92
N ARG A 227 29.51 -26.50 20.18
CA ARG A 227 30.24 -27.02 21.34
C ARG A 227 29.93 -28.50 21.61
N LEU A 228 28.78 -28.99 21.15
CA LEU A 228 28.28 -30.33 21.48
C LEU A 228 28.86 -31.40 20.53
N PHE A 229 29.05 -32.61 21.06
CA PHE A 229 29.47 -33.76 20.27
C PHE A 229 28.33 -34.28 19.39
N MET A 230 28.65 -34.65 18.14
CA MET A 230 27.72 -35.31 17.23
C MET A 230 27.65 -36.81 17.51
N LEU A 231 26.48 -37.29 17.91
CA LEU A 231 26.15 -38.72 18.11
C LEU A 231 24.70 -38.96 17.66
N GLY A 232 24.20 -40.20 17.78
CA GLY A 232 22.90 -40.62 17.25
C GLY A 232 21.69 -39.96 17.91
N ASP A 233 21.65 -39.90 19.25
CA ASP A 233 20.57 -39.24 19.98
C ASP A 233 20.88 -37.76 20.25
N SER A 234 19.90 -36.89 20.01
CA SER A 234 20.03 -35.44 20.19
C SER A 234 20.23 -34.99 21.64
N ARG A 235 19.94 -35.84 22.63
CA ARG A 235 19.99 -35.57 24.08
C ARG A 235 21.23 -36.13 24.77
N VAL A 236 22.11 -36.83 24.05
CA VAL A 236 23.29 -37.50 24.65
C VAL A 236 24.23 -36.56 25.44
N ASN A 237 24.25 -35.26 25.09
CA ASN A 237 25.09 -34.25 25.73
C ASN A 237 24.44 -33.64 27.01
N GLU A 238 23.32 -34.20 27.49
CA GLU A 238 22.56 -33.67 28.63
C GLU A 238 23.36 -33.64 29.93
N ASN A 239 24.12 -34.71 30.24
CA ASN A 239 24.94 -34.80 31.44
C ASN A 239 26.23 -35.63 31.20
N PRO A 240 27.28 -35.45 32.03
CA PRO A 240 28.57 -36.14 31.86
C PRO A 240 28.50 -37.67 31.90
N GLY A 241 27.61 -38.25 32.71
CA GLY A 241 27.43 -39.70 32.80
C GLY A 241 26.87 -40.29 31.51
N LEU A 242 25.78 -39.71 30.99
CA LEU A 242 25.18 -40.12 29.72
C LEU A 242 26.13 -39.97 28.53
N LEU A 243 26.84 -38.84 28.46
CA LEU A 243 27.82 -38.60 27.38
C LEU A 243 28.95 -39.62 27.42
N SER A 244 29.43 -39.99 28.62
CA SER A 244 30.48 -41.01 28.79
C SER A 244 30.06 -42.36 28.21
N PHE A 245 28.81 -42.79 28.41
CA PHE A 245 28.28 -43.99 27.75
C PHE A 245 28.18 -43.85 26.24
N GLY A 246 27.73 -42.69 25.74
CA GLY A 246 27.72 -42.40 24.30
C GLY A 246 29.09 -42.53 23.65
N LEU A 247 30.14 -42.04 24.32
CA LEU A 247 31.53 -42.15 23.86
C LEU A 247 32.06 -43.58 23.94
N ILE A 248 31.76 -44.34 25.00
CA ILE A 248 32.11 -45.76 25.11
C ILE A 248 31.50 -46.55 23.95
N LEU A 249 30.22 -46.37 23.68
CA LEU A 249 29.52 -47.08 22.60
C LEU A 249 30.00 -46.66 21.21
N PHE A 250 30.32 -45.37 21.02
CA PHE A 250 30.99 -44.88 19.81
C PHE A 250 32.36 -45.56 19.60
N ARG A 251 33.18 -45.65 20.65
CA ARG A 251 34.47 -46.35 20.62
C ARG A 251 34.30 -47.85 20.40
N TRP A 252 33.24 -48.45 20.96
CA TRP A 252 32.92 -49.86 20.77
C TRP A 252 32.64 -50.18 19.30
N HIS A 253 31.90 -49.31 18.60
CA HIS A 253 31.74 -49.43 17.16
C HIS A 253 33.08 -49.39 16.42
N ASN A 254 33.90 -48.36 16.69
CA ASN A 254 35.20 -48.23 16.01
C ASN A 254 36.16 -49.38 16.36
N TYR A 255 36.12 -49.91 17.58
CA TYR A 255 36.86 -51.10 17.99
C TYR A 255 36.46 -52.30 17.14
N ASN A 256 35.15 -52.60 17.05
CA ASN A 256 34.66 -53.72 16.26
C ASN A 256 34.91 -53.54 14.76
N ALA A 257 34.72 -52.33 14.21
CA ALA A 257 35.04 -52.03 12.82
C ALA A 257 36.52 -52.29 12.50
N ASN A 258 37.43 -51.91 13.41
CA ASN A 258 38.86 -52.21 13.24
C ASN A 258 39.17 -53.70 13.32
N GLN A 259 38.52 -54.47 14.21
CA GLN A 259 38.74 -55.92 14.30
C GLN A 259 38.19 -56.64 13.06
N ILE A 260 36.98 -56.31 12.64
CA ILE A 260 36.36 -56.86 11.42
C ILE A 260 37.20 -56.50 10.20
N HIS A 261 37.72 -55.28 10.11
CA HIS A 261 38.62 -54.90 9.01
C HIS A 261 39.94 -55.69 9.01
N ARG A 262 40.47 -56.06 10.18
CA ARG A 262 41.67 -56.91 10.29
C ARG A 262 41.39 -58.35 9.86
N GLU A 263 40.22 -58.87 10.21
CA GLU A 263 39.78 -60.22 9.84
C GLU A 263 39.38 -60.32 8.36
N HIS A 264 38.75 -59.26 7.84
CA HIS A 264 38.23 -59.14 6.47
C HIS A 264 38.72 -57.87 5.77
N PRO A 265 40.02 -57.80 5.41
CA PRO A 265 40.60 -56.61 4.78
C PRO A 265 40.09 -56.35 3.35
N ASP A 266 39.45 -57.34 2.72
CA ASP A 266 38.82 -57.28 1.40
C ASP A 266 37.40 -56.70 1.40
N TRP A 267 36.78 -56.54 2.57
CA TRP A 267 35.44 -55.98 2.68
C TRP A 267 35.41 -54.47 2.41
N THR A 268 34.30 -54.02 1.81
CA THR A 268 34.02 -52.59 1.61
C THR A 268 33.74 -51.87 2.93
N ASP A 269 33.90 -50.55 2.95
CA ASP A 269 33.53 -49.70 4.10
C ASP A 269 32.12 -49.99 4.61
N GLU A 270 31.16 -50.13 3.70
CA GLU A 270 29.76 -50.40 4.04
C GLU A 270 29.58 -51.76 4.70
N GLN A 271 30.25 -52.81 4.19
CA GLN A 271 30.17 -54.15 4.78
C GLN A 271 30.74 -54.15 6.20
N ILE A 272 31.90 -53.53 6.39
CA ILE A 272 32.53 -53.41 7.72
C ILE A 272 31.64 -52.59 8.66
N PHE A 273 31.11 -51.45 8.19
CA PHE A 273 30.23 -50.60 8.99
C PHE A 273 28.98 -51.35 9.45
N GLN A 274 28.29 -52.06 8.54
CA GLN A 274 27.07 -52.80 8.88
C GLN A 274 27.36 -54.00 9.79
N ALA A 275 28.47 -54.70 9.59
CA ALA A 275 28.88 -55.81 10.46
C ALA A 275 29.23 -55.32 11.88
N ALA A 276 30.00 -54.23 11.98
CA ALA A 276 30.31 -53.59 13.27
C ALA A 276 29.04 -53.08 13.96
N ARG A 277 28.14 -52.43 13.20
CA ARG A 277 26.84 -51.98 13.69
C ARG A 277 26.01 -53.14 14.23
N ARG A 278 25.90 -54.24 13.48
CA ARG A 278 25.16 -55.44 13.88
C ARG A 278 25.67 -56.01 15.21
N LEU A 279 26.98 -56.11 15.39
CA LEU A 279 27.59 -56.60 16.63
C LEU A 279 27.37 -55.66 17.82
N VAL A 280 27.46 -54.34 17.60
CA VAL A 280 27.16 -53.33 18.63
C VAL A 280 25.68 -53.42 19.07
N ILE A 281 24.76 -53.55 18.12
CA ILE A 281 23.32 -53.70 18.40
C ILE A 281 23.08 -54.96 19.23
N ALA A 282 23.65 -56.10 18.85
CA ALA A 282 23.49 -57.35 19.59
C ALA A 282 24.09 -57.27 21.00
N SER A 283 25.24 -56.60 21.16
CA SER A 283 25.84 -56.33 22.47
C SER A 283 24.90 -55.51 23.35
N MET A 284 24.27 -54.47 22.80
CA MET A 284 23.29 -53.64 23.52
C MET A 284 22.03 -54.43 23.87
N GLN A 285 21.47 -55.18 22.93
CA GLN A 285 20.30 -56.05 23.16
C GLN A 285 20.54 -57.00 24.33
N LYS A 286 21.70 -57.68 24.34
CA LYS A 286 22.09 -58.57 25.43
C LYS A 286 22.20 -57.83 26.75
N ILE A 287 22.99 -56.75 26.81
CA ILE A 287 23.26 -56.04 28.07
C ILE A 287 21.95 -55.48 28.64
N ILE A 288 21.09 -54.93 27.79
CA ILE A 288 19.82 -54.34 28.23
C ILE A 288 18.87 -55.42 28.75
N ALA A 289 18.61 -56.48 27.97
CA ALA A 289 17.60 -57.47 28.33
C ALA A 289 18.03 -58.45 29.44
N TYR A 290 19.32 -58.81 29.49
CA TYR A 290 19.80 -59.89 30.34
C TYR A 290 20.65 -59.44 31.54
N ASP A 291 21.25 -58.24 31.49
CA ASP A 291 22.03 -57.71 32.61
C ASP A 291 21.26 -56.55 33.31
N PHE A 292 20.87 -55.52 32.55
CA PHE A 292 20.26 -54.31 33.08
C PHE A 292 18.82 -54.51 33.57
N VAL A 293 17.93 -55.13 32.78
CA VAL A 293 16.53 -55.32 33.18
C VAL A 293 16.40 -56.13 34.47
N PRO A 294 17.06 -57.30 34.63
CA PRO A 294 17.10 -58.01 35.91
C PRO A 294 17.75 -57.17 37.01
N GLY A 295 18.80 -56.40 36.67
CA GLY A 295 19.46 -55.52 37.63
C GLY A 295 18.52 -54.44 38.19
N LEU A 296 17.73 -53.80 37.33
CA LEU A 296 16.77 -52.77 37.71
C LEU A 296 15.58 -53.34 38.50
N LEU A 297 14.98 -54.45 38.03
CA LEU A 297 13.75 -55.01 38.60
C LEU A 297 13.96 -55.88 39.85
N GLY A 298 15.19 -56.36 40.07
CA GLY A 298 15.52 -57.32 41.12
C GLY A 298 15.76 -58.72 40.55
N GLU A 299 16.62 -59.49 41.20
CA GLU A 299 17.05 -60.81 40.71
C GLU A 299 15.89 -61.84 40.60
N ASP A 300 14.81 -61.60 41.34
CA ASP A 300 13.56 -62.37 41.34
C ASP A 300 12.76 -62.22 40.03
N VAL A 301 12.98 -61.13 39.29
CA VAL A 301 12.24 -60.82 38.07
C VAL A 301 13.17 -60.86 36.87
N ARG A 302 13.13 -61.99 36.16
CA ARG A 302 13.80 -62.16 34.87
C ARG A 302 12.77 -62.19 33.74
N LEU A 303 13.21 -61.73 32.56
CA LEU A 303 12.47 -62.00 31.33
C LEU A 303 12.39 -63.51 31.11
N SER A 304 11.26 -63.99 30.56
CA SER A 304 11.13 -65.40 30.16
C SER A 304 12.24 -65.78 29.18
N ASN A 305 12.66 -67.04 29.11
CA ASN A 305 13.65 -67.44 28.09
C ASN A 305 13.13 -67.13 26.68
N TYR A 306 14.00 -66.61 25.81
CA TYR A 306 13.63 -66.35 24.41
C TYR A 306 13.27 -67.67 23.72
N THR A 307 12.13 -67.69 23.02
CA THR A 307 11.64 -68.90 22.34
C THR A 307 11.72 -68.78 20.83
N LYS A 308 11.16 -67.71 20.28
CA LYS A 308 11.15 -67.38 18.85
C LYS A 308 10.64 -65.95 18.64
N TYR A 309 10.91 -65.40 17.46
CA TYR A 309 10.26 -64.19 16.97
C TYR A 309 8.73 -64.37 16.83
N MET A 310 7.97 -63.39 17.33
CA MET A 310 6.51 -63.37 17.35
C MET A 310 5.98 -62.16 16.56
N PRO A 311 5.67 -62.31 15.26
CA PRO A 311 5.28 -61.19 14.40
C PRO A 311 3.91 -60.55 14.74
N HIS A 312 3.12 -61.15 15.62
CA HIS A 312 1.81 -60.63 16.03
C HIS A 312 1.89 -59.79 17.31
N VAL A 313 3.05 -59.74 17.98
CA VAL A 313 3.26 -58.98 19.22
C VAL A 313 3.59 -57.52 18.89
N PRO A 314 2.85 -56.53 19.42
CA PRO A 314 3.12 -55.13 19.17
C PRO A 314 4.33 -54.64 19.99
N PRO A 315 5.41 -54.19 19.34
CA PRO A 315 6.65 -53.79 19.99
C PRO A 315 6.62 -52.35 20.54
N GLY A 316 5.58 -51.58 20.19
CA GLY A 316 5.50 -50.16 20.49
C GLY A 316 5.62 -49.87 21.99
N ILE A 317 6.24 -48.73 22.32
CA ILE A 317 6.36 -48.26 23.69
C ILE A 317 5.00 -47.91 24.25
N SER A 318 4.62 -48.48 25.38
CA SER A 318 3.31 -48.20 25.97
C SER A 318 3.27 -46.85 26.68
N HIS A 319 2.10 -46.20 26.70
CA HIS A 319 1.93 -44.94 27.45
C HIS A 319 2.24 -45.12 28.94
N ALA A 320 1.81 -46.24 29.54
CA ALA A 320 2.07 -46.56 30.94
C ALA A 320 3.57 -46.71 31.22
N PHE A 321 4.30 -47.36 30.32
CA PHE A 321 5.74 -47.50 30.40
C PHE A 321 6.45 -46.15 30.30
N GLY A 322 6.23 -45.39 29.22
CA GLY A 322 7.01 -44.18 28.95
C GLY A 322 6.65 -42.97 29.81
N ALA A 323 5.39 -42.84 30.23
CA ALA A 323 4.92 -41.70 31.01
C ALA A 323 4.94 -41.95 32.53
N ALA A 324 4.93 -43.20 32.99
CA ALA A 324 4.90 -43.53 34.42
C ALA A 324 6.03 -44.50 34.84
N ALA A 325 6.01 -45.77 34.41
CA ALA A 325 6.83 -46.82 35.01
C ALA A 325 8.33 -46.64 34.81
N PHE A 326 8.78 -46.33 33.58
CA PHE A 326 10.21 -46.16 33.27
C PHE A 326 10.77 -44.80 33.68
N ARG A 327 10.02 -44.05 34.51
CA ARG A 327 10.51 -42.87 35.24
C ARG A 327 10.93 -43.20 36.67
N PHE A 328 10.68 -44.43 37.14
CA PHE A 328 11.18 -44.93 38.41
C PHE A 328 12.69 -44.75 38.58
N PRO A 329 13.56 -44.95 37.56
CA PRO A 329 15.00 -44.76 37.73
C PRO A 329 15.44 -43.35 38.15
N HIS A 330 14.57 -42.35 38.13
CA HIS A 330 14.88 -41.04 38.71
C HIS A 330 15.12 -41.08 40.23
N SER A 331 14.60 -42.06 40.97
CA SER A 331 14.82 -42.17 42.43
C SER A 331 16.23 -42.63 42.78
N ILE A 332 16.89 -43.39 41.91
CA ILE A 332 18.23 -43.93 42.16
C ILE A 332 19.36 -43.00 41.68
N VAL A 333 19.05 -41.85 41.08
CA VAL A 333 20.07 -40.89 40.60
C VAL A 333 20.66 -40.11 41.78
N PRO A 334 21.98 -40.13 42.01
CA PRO A 334 22.61 -39.38 43.09
C PRO A 334 22.71 -37.87 42.78
N PRO A 335 22.87 -37.00 43.78
CA PRO A 335 22.97 -35.56 43.55
C PRO A 335 24.32 -35.13 42.92
N ALA A 336 25.35 -35.96 43.04
CA ALA A 336 26.67 -35.73 42.43
C ALA A 336 27.36 -37.04 42.05
N MET A 337 28.36 -36.93 41.17
CA MET A 337 29.18 -38.04 40.71
C MET A 337 30.59 -37.97 41.32
N LEU A 338 31.06 -39.07 41.88
CA LEU A 338 32.46 -39.20 42.28
C LEU A 338 33.33 -39.42 41.05
N LEU A 339 34.57 -38.93 41.08
CA LEU A 339 35.57 -39.16 40.04
C LEU A 339 36.74 -39.94 40.63
N ARG A 340 37.10 -41.05 40.00
CA ARG A 340 38.18 -41.93 40.48
C ARG A 340 39.36 -41.86 39.53
N LYS A 341 40.53 -41.42 40.02
CA LYS A 341 41.73 -41.27 39.21
C LYS A 341 42.18 -42.61 38.62
N ARG A 342 42.81 -42.53 37.45
CA ARG A 342 43.46 -43.68 36.81
C ARG A 342 44.66 -44.14 37.62
N GLY A 343 44.64 -45.39 38.08
CA GLY A 343 45.76 -46.02 38.78
C GLY A 343 45.32 -47.07 39.80
N ASN A 344 46.26 -47.93 40.20
CA ASN A 344 45.97 -49.06 41.10
C ASN A 344 45.73 -48.66 42.57
N LYS A 345 45.72 -47.37 42.89
CA LYS A 345 45.67 -46.85 44.27
C LYS A 345 44.25 -46.54 44.79
N CYS A 346 43.20 -46.83 44.03
CA CYS A 346 41.80 -46.52 44.40
C CYS A 346 41.60 -45.06 44.86
N GLU A 347 42.28 -44.12 44.20
CA GLU A 347 42.29 -42.71 44.62
C GLU A 347 41.11 -41.96 43.99
N PHE A 348 40.21 -41.43 44.82
CA PHE A 348 39.14 -40.53 44.39
C PHE A 348 39.62 -39.09 44.40
N ARG A 349 39.13 -38.27 43.47
CA ARG A 349 39.40 -36.83 43.49
C ARG A 349 38.70 -36.21 44.70
N THR A 350 39.47 -35.48 45.49
CA THR A 350 38.95 -34.72 46.64
C THR A 350 38.54 -33.30 46.27
N GLU A 351 38.97 -32.81 45.09
CA GLU A 351 38.66 -31.49 44.57
C GLU A 351 38.29 -31.59 43.08
N VAL A 352 37.02 -31.33 42.79
CA VAL A 352 36.38 -31.24 41.48
C VAL A 352 35.65 -29.90 41.47
N GLY A 353 36.22 -28.89 40.82
CA GLY A 353 35.74 -27.51 40.94
C GLY A 353 35.78 -26.95 42.37
N GLY A 354 36.61 -27.51 43.26
CA GLY A 354 36.68 -27.14 44.68
C GLY A 354 35.79 -27.95 45.63
N TYR A 355 35.07 -28.95 45.12
CA TYR A 355 34.15 -29.80 45.88
C TYR A 355 34.54 -31.30 45.80
N PRO A 356 34.10 -32.17 46.72
CA PRO A 356 34.52 -33.57 46.74
C PRO A 356 33.87 -34.45 45.65
N ALA A 357 32.85 -33.94 44.94
CA ALA A 357 32.15 -34.64 43.87
C ALA A 357 31.58 -33.64 42.85
N LEU A 358 31.34 -34.10 41.62
CA LEU A 358 30.78 -33.29 40.54
C LEU A 358 29.25 -33.17 40.68
N ARG A 359 28.74 -31.98 40.99
CA ARG A 359 27.30 -31.73 41.18
C ARG A 359 26.50 -31.81 39.87
N LEU A 360 25.35 -32.50 39.86
CA LEU A 360 24.52 -32.64 38.64
C LEU A 360 23.81 -31.36 38.24
N CYS A 361 23.15 -30.66 39.18
CA CYS A 361 22.40 -29.43 38.90
C CYS A 361 23.26 -28.32 38.27
N GLN A 362 24.56 -28.40 38.45
CA GLN A 362 25.52 -27.45 37.89
C GLN A 362 25.92 -27.85 36.46
N ASN A 363 25.92 -29.12 36.10
CA ASN A 363 26.55 -29.62 34.88
C ASN A 363 25.56 -30.07 33.77
N TRP A 364 24.29 -29.70 33.87
CA TRP A 364 23.31 -29.90 32.79
C TRP A 364 23.73 -29.17 31.52
N TRP A 365 23.81 -29.89 30.39
CA TRP A 365 24.19 -29.40 29.06
C TRP A 365 25.59 -28.76 28.96
N ASN A 366 26.48 -29.14 29.89
CA ASN A 366 27.89 -28.80 29.89
C ASN A 366 28.81 -30.04 29.90
N ALA A 367 28.28 -31.18 29.46
CA ALA A 367 28.94 -32.49 29.56
C ALA A 367 30.26 -32.57 28.77
N GLN A 368 30.33 -31.92 27.61
CA GLN A 368 31.48 -31.96 26.70
C GLN A 368 32.77 -31.43 27.33
N ASP A 369 32.66 -30.40 28.18
CA ASP A 369 33.81 -29.74 28.78
C ASP A 369 34.31 -30.54 29.98
N ILE A 370 33.38 -31.05 30.80
CA ILE A 370 33.66 -31.96 31.92
C ILE A 370 34.35 -33.25 31.44
N VAL A 371 33.81 -33.90 30.40
CA VAL A 371 34.39 -35.17 29.91
C VAL A 371 35.80 -34.96 29.33
N LYS A 372 36.06 -33.80 28.71
CA LYS A 372 37.41 -33.45 28.24
C LYS A 372 38.37 -33.16 29.40
N GLU A 373 37.89 -32.52 30.46
CA GLU A 373 38.70 -32.15 31.63
C GLU A 373 39.09 -33.37 32.48
N TYR A 374 38.13 -34.23 32.82
CA TYR A 374 38.33 -35.35 33.75
C TYR A 374 38.53 -36.71 33.07
N SER A 375 38.32 -36.81 31.76
CA SER A 375 38.29 -38.05 30.96
C SER A 375 37.10 -38.98 31.26
N VAL A 376 36.69 -39.73 30.24
CA VAL A 376 35.64 -40.77 30.33
C VAL A 376 35.99 -41.82 31.40
N ASP A 377 37.27 -42.18 31.48
CA ASP A 377 37.75 -43.25 32.35
C ASP A 377 37.50 -42.93 33.84
N GLU A 378 37.81 -41.72 34.28
CA GLU A 378 37.63 -41.33 35.69
C GLU A 378 36.16 -41.23 36.09
N ILE A 379 35.30 -40.80 35.15
CA ILE A 379 33.85 -40.72 35.35
C ILE A 379 33.27 -42.14 35.49
N ILE A 380 33.66 -43.06 34.60
CA ILE A 380 33.16 -44.44 34.61
C ILE A 380 33.65 -45.21 35.83
N LEU A 381 34.93 -45.07 36.19
CA LEU A 381 35.48 -45.67 37.41
C LEU A 381 34.80 -45.12 38.67
N GLY A 382 34.49 -43.82 38.69
CA GLY A 382 33.74 -43.20 39.77
C GLY A 382 32.31 -43.75 39.88
N MET A 383 31.58 -43.80 38.77
CA MET A 383 30.22 -44.35 38.73
C MET A 383 30.14 -45.84 39.07
N ALA A 384 31.16 -46.62 38.69
CA ALA A 384 31.23 -48.05 39.00
C ALA A 384 31.47 -48.29 40.51
N SER A 385 32.24 -47.44 41.17
CA SER A 385 32.48 -47.53 42.62
C SER A 385 31.38 -46.88 43.47
N GLN A 386 30.68 -45.89 42.94
CA GLN A 386 29.68 -45.12 43.67
C GLN A 386 28.36 -45.89 43.76
N ILE A 387 27.78 -45.95 44.95
CA ILE A 387 26.46 -46.51 45.20
C ILE A 387 25.40 -45.46 44.83
N ALA A 388 24.37 -45.91 44.10
CA ALA A 388 23.21 -45.12 43.74
C ALA A 388 22.35 -44.74 44.96
N GLU A 389 21.37 -43.87 44.74
CA GLU A 389 20.35 -43.60 45.77
C GLU A 389 19.40 -44.79 45.94
N ARG A 390 18.65 -44.80 47.05
CA ARG A 390 17.71 -45.86 47.39
C ARG A 390 16.56 -45.95 46.39
N ASP A 391 16.09 -47.17 46.13
CA ASP A 391 14.90 -47.48 45.34
C ASP A 391 13.58 -47.04 46.05
N ASP A 392 13.45 -45.78 46.44
CA ASP A 392 12.28 -45.28 47.16
C ASP A 392 11.53 -44.16 46.41
N ASN A 393 10.63 -43.48 47.12
CA ASN A 393 9.86 -42.37 46.59
C ASN A 393 10.62 -41.03 46.60
N ILE A 394 11.83 -40.96 47.17
CA ILE A 394 12.60 -39.71 47.27
C ILE A 394 13.31 -39.47 45.94
N VAL A 395 13.26 -38.23 45.47
CA VAL A 395 14.01 -37.78 44.29
C VAL A 395 14.87 -36.60 44.69
N VAL A 396 16.16 -36.69 44.38
CA VAL A 396 17.16 -35.66 44.72
C VAL A 396 16.77 -34.29 44.17
N GLU A 397 17.15 -33.24 44.88
CA GLU A 397 16.82 -31.85 44.51
C GLU A 397 17.37 -31.45 43.13
N ASP A 398 18.48 -32.04 42.68
CA ASP A 398 19.07 -31.82 41.35
C ASP A 398 18.11 -32.14 40.20
N LEU A 399 17.16 -33.04 40.43
CA LEU A 399 16.13 -33.46 39.49
C LEU A 399 14.76 -32.87 39.85
N ARG A 400 14.40 -32.86 41.14
CA ARG A 400 13.10 -32.40 41.65
C ARG A 400 12.95 -30.87 41.64
N ASP A 401 14.01 -30.12 41.89
CA ASP A 401 13.97 -28.65 42.01
C ASP A 401 14.87 -27.94 40.98
N TYR A 402 15.95 -28.59 40.55
CA TYR A 402 17.01 -27.95 39.77
C TYR A 402 17.32 -28.64 38.42
N ILE A 403 16.38 -29.42 37.86
CA ILE A 403 16.55 -29.92 36.49
C ILE A 403 16.49 -28.73 35.50
N PHE A 404 17.25 -28.79 34.42
CA PHE A 404 17.28 -27.71 33.43
C PHE A 404 15.89 -27.42 32.84
N GLY A 405 15.59 -26.14 32.62
CA GLY A 405 14.36 -25.70 31.99
C GLY A 405 14.57 -24.96 30.66
N PRO A 406 13.47 -24.60 29.98
CA PRO A 406 13.52 -23.73 28.79
C PRO A 406 13.99 -22.32 29.18
N MET A 407 14.43 -21.49 28.21
CA MET A 407 15.00 -20.15 28.49
C MET A 407 14.19 -19.27 29.47
N HIS A 408 12.84 -19.33 29.47
CA HIS A 408 12.01 -18.54 30.39
C HIS A 408 12.03 -19.02 31.85
N PHE A 409 12.41 -20.28 32.10
CA PHE A 409 12.54 -20.90 33.43
C PHE A 409 13.88 -21.63 33.51
N SER A 410 14.86 -21.11 34.27
CA SER A 410 16.18 -21.77 34.34
C SER A 410 16.10 -23.20 34.90
N ARG A 411 15.11 -23.45 35.78
CA ARG A 411 14.88 -24.72 36.48
C ARG A 411 13.44 -25.21 36.33
N LEU A 412 13.25 -26.52 36.36
CA LEU A 412 11.95 -27.21 36.41
C LEU A 412 11.94 -28.27 37.51
N ASP A 413 10.82 -29.00 37.61
CA ASP A 413 10.65 -30.16 38.49
C ASP A 413 10.35 -31.42 37.65
N VAL A 414 11.26 -32.41 37.67
CA VAL A 414 11.09 -33.64 36.90
C VAL A 414 9.90 -34.47 37.37
N VAL A 415 9.60 -34.47 38.68
CA VAL A 415 8.53 -35.26 39.29
C VAL A 415 7.19 -34.64 38.90
N ALA A 416 7.05 -33.32 39.05
CA ALA A 416 5.86 -32.61 38.62
C ALA A 416 5.62 -32.78 37.11
N SER A 417 6.69 -32.72 36.31
CA SER A 417 6.63 -32.98 34.87
C SER A 417 6.24 -34.42 34.53
N SER A 418 6.62 -35.40 35.36
CA SER A 418 6.28 -36.82 35.19
C SER A 418 4.80 -37.08 35.44
N ILE A 419 4.27 -36.54 36.55
CA ILE A 419 2.84 -36.59 36.88
C ILE A 419 2.03 -35.95 35.73
N MET A 420 2.41 -34.75 35.32
CA MET A 420 1.72 -34.05 34.22
C MET A 420 1.86 -34.78 32.89
N ARG A 421 2.98 -35.45 32.61
CA ARG A 421 3.14 -36.27 31.40
C ARG A 421 2.22 -37.49 31.42
N GLY A 422 2.02 -38.14 32.55
CA GLY A 422 1.02 -39.20 32.72
C GLY A 422 -0.39 -38.70 32.40
N ARG A 423 -0.78 -37.55 32.96
CA ARG A 423 -2.07 -36.90 32.71
C ARG A 423 -2.22 -36.46 31.24
N ASP A 424 -1.17 -35.93 30.62
CA ASP A 424 -1.11 -35.55 29.19
C ASP A 424 -1.29 -36.74 28.24
N ASN A 425 -0.74 -37.89 28.60
CA ASN A 425 -0.86 -39.15 27.85
C ASN A 425 -2.21 -39.87 28.07
N GLY A 426 -3.04 -39.35 28.99
CA GLY A 426 -4.28 -40.00 29.38
C GLY A 426 -4.03 -41.38 29.97
N VAL A 427 -2.99 -41.53 30.80
CA VAL A 427 -2.70 -42.77 31.52
C VAL A 427 -3.80 -43.00 32.57
N PRO A 428 -4.38 -44.21 32.67
CA PRO A 428 -5.40 -44.50 33.68
C PRO A 428 -4.90 -44.31 35.12
N PRO A 429 -5.81 -44.13 36.08
CA PRO A 429 -5.47 -44.11 37.49
C PRO A 429 -4.80 -45.41 37.95
N TYR A 430 -4.01 -45.32 39.02
CA TYR A 430 -3.18 -46.40 39.56
C TYR A 430 -3.91 -47.76 39.67
N ASN A 431 -5.06 -47.81 40.34
CA ASN A 431 -5.79 -49.06 40.54
C ASN A 431 -6.44 -49.62 39.27
N GLU A 432 -6.75 -48.78 38.29
CA GLU A 432 -7.27 -49.24 37.00
C GLU A 432 -6.15 -49.88 36.17
N LEU A 433 -4.95 -49.30 36.24
CA LEU A 433 -3.77 -49.87 35.61
C LEU A 433 -3.37 -51.20 36.27
N ARG A 434 -3.44 -51.31 37.60
CA ARG A 434 -3.27 -52.59 38.32
C ARG A 434 -4.21 -53.67 37.80
N ARG A 435 -5.51 -53.37 37.67
CA ARG A 435 -6.49 -54.32 37.10
C ARG A 435 -6.13 -54.73 35.68
N THR A 436 -5.65 -53.79 34.85
CA THR A 436 -5.24 -54.06 33.46
C THR A 436 -4.12 -55.10 33.40
N PHE A 437 -3.14 -55.00 34.32
CA PHE A 437 -2.03 -55.96 34.44
C PHE A 437 -2.36 -57.17 35.33
N GLY A 438 -3.64 -57.42 35.65
CA GLY A 438 -4.07 -58.58 36.44
C GLY A 438 -3.70 -58.53 37.93
N LEU A 439 -3.27 -57.37 38.43
CA LEU A 439 -2.89 -57.15 39.82
C LEU A 439 -4.10 -56.75 40.68
N ALA A 440 -4.11 -57.19 41.94
CA ALA A 440 -5.15 -56.83 42.89
C ALA A 440 -5.11 -55.32 43.20
N PRO A 441 -6.26 -54.62 43.25
CA PRO A 441 -6.29 -53.20 43.62
C PRO A 441 -5.82 -53.01 45.08
N LYS A 442 -5.19 -51.88 45.35
CA LYS A 442 -4.69 -51.51 46.69
C LYS A 442 -5.52 -50.38 47.29
N THR A 443 -5.49 -50.27 48.61
CA THR A 443 -5.97 -49.14 49.40
C THR A 443 -4.80 -48.22 49.78
N TRP A 444 -5.09 -47.07 50.39
CA TRP A 444 -4.05 -46.12 50.82
C TRP A 444 -3.04 -46.75 51.79
N GLU A 445 -3.51 -47.64 52.66
CA GLU A 445 -2.73 -48.31 53.69
C GLU A 445 -1.95 -49.52 53.15
N THR A 446 -2.51 -50.21 52.14
CA THR A 446 -1.95 -51.47 51.59
C THR A 446 -1.05 -51.26 50.37
N MET A 447 -1.01 -50.04 49.82
CA MET A 447 -0.10 -49.68 48.72
C MET A 447 1.36 -49.90 49.10
N ASN A 448 1.74 -49.43 50.29
CA ASN A 448 3.01 -49.74 50.92
C ASN A 448 2.84 -49.60 52.44
N GLU A 449 2.68 -50.75 53.12
CA GLU A 449 2.38 -50.78 54.55
C GLU A 449 3.51 -50.17 55.39
N ASP A 450 4.76 -50.36 54.97
CA ASP A 450 5.92 -49.84 55.69
C ASP A 450 6.03 -48.32 55.53
N PHE A 451 5.75 -47.81 54.34
CA PHE A 451 5.64 -46.37 54.11
C PHE A 451 4.48 -45.77 54.91
N TYR A 452 3.32 -46.43 54.93
CA TYR A 452 2.15 -45.96 55.68
C TYR A 452 2.43 -45.89 57.20
N LYS A 453 3.11 -46.92 57.75
CA LYS A 453 3.52 -46.96 59.16
C LYS A 453 4.52 -45.85 59.52
N LYS A 454 5.48 -45.57 58.63
CA LYS A 454 6.53 -44.56 58.86
C LYS A 454 6.04 -43.13 58.59
N HIS A 455 5.13 -42.93 57.64
CA HIS A 455 4.75 -41.62 57.10
C HIS A 455 3.23 -41.42 57.00
N THR A 456 2.47 -41.86 58.01
CA THR A 456 1.00 -41.77 58.03
C THR A 456 0.48 -40.38 57.67
N ALA A 457 1.11 -39.31 58.19
CA ALA A 457 0.72 -37.94 57.90
C ALA A 457 0.84 -37.58 56.39
N LYS A 458 1.86 -38.09 55.69
CA LYS A 458 2.01 -37.87 54.24
C LYS A 458 0.91 -38.59 53.46
N VAL A 459 0.55 -39.81 53.86
CA VAL A 459 -0.50 -40.60 53.19
C VAL A 459 -1.89 -40.02 53.46
N GLU A 460 -2.18 -39.56 54.69
CA GLU A 460 -3.45 -38.87 54.97
C GLU A 460 -3.55 -37.54 54.20
N LYS A 461 -2.44 -36.79 54.05
CA LYS A 461 -2.44 -35.59 53.21
C LYS A 461 -2.66 -35.92 51.74
N LEU A 462 -2.06 -36.99 51.24
CA LEU A 462 -2.29 -37.48 49.88
C LEU A 462 -3.76 -37.85 49.67
N LYS A 463 -4.34 -38.56 50.61
CA LYS A 463 -5.76 -38.94 50.61
C LYS A 463 -6.66 -37.71 50.61
N GLU A 464 -6.34 -36.68 51.40
CA GLU A 464 -7.04 -35.38 51.39
C GLU A 464 -6.99 -34.71 50.01
N LEU A 465 -5.80 -34.64 49.39
CA LEU A 465 -5.62 -34.01 48.08
C LEU A 465 -6.47 -34.67 46.99
N TYR A 466 -6.57 -36.00 46.98
CA TYR A 466 -7.43 -36.73 46.05
C TYR A 466 -8.90 -36.86 46.49
N GLY A 467 -9.34 -36.08 47.48
CA GLY A 467 -10.73 -36.06 47.96
C GLY A 467 -11.18 -37.38 48.61
N GLY A 468 -10.24 -38.15 49.16
CA GLY A 468 -10.46 -39.46 49.77
C GLY A 468 -10.54 -40.63 48.79
N ASN A 469 -10.58 -40.36 47.47
CA ASN A 469 -10.84 -41.39 46.46
C ASN A 469 -9.57 -41.85 45.74
N ILE A 470 -9.10 -43.06 46.07
CA ILE A 470 -7.92 -43.67 45.46
C ILE A 470 -8.09 -43.97 43.96
N LEU A 471 -9.33 -43.97 43.43
CA LEU A 471 -9.59 -44.17 42.00
C LEU A 471 -9.12 -43.00 41.13
N TYR A 472 -8.72 -41.87 41.73
CA TYR A 472 -8.14 -40.73 41.01
C TYR A 472 -6.63 -40.63 41.15
N LEU A 473 -5.99 -41.52 41.94
CA LEU A 473 -4.55 -41.50 42.17
C LEU A 473 -3.79 -41.67 40.85
N ASP A 474 -2.93 -40.70 40.51
CA ASP A 474 -2.08 -40.76 39.32
C ASP A 474 -1.20 -42.03 39.35
N ALA A 475 -1.11 -42.75 38.23
CA ALA A 475 -0.35 -44.01 38.14
C ALA A 475 1.14 -43.86 38.50
N TYR A 476 1.75 -42.72 38.14
CA TYR A 476 3.13 -42.41 38.52
C TYR A 476 3.27 -42.31 40.05
N VAL A 477 2.36 -41.61 40.72
CA VAL A 477 2.42 -41.43 42.19
C VAL A 477 2.22 -42.77 42.90
N GLY A 478 1.19 -43.53 42.50
CA GLY A 478 0.91 -44.83 43.12
C GLY A 478 2.05 -45.83 42.89
N GLY A 479 2.59 -45.92 41.67
CA GLY A 479 3.68 -46.86 41.35
C GLY A 479 5.01 -46.51 42.01
N MET A 480 5.31 -45.22 42.21
CA MET A 480 6.50 -44.80 42.99
C MET A 480 6.35 -45.12 44.48
N LEU A 481 5.16 -44.92 45.06
CA LEU A 481 4.90 -45.23 46.47
C LEU A 481 4.86 -46.74 46.76
N GLU A 482 4.52 -47.55 45.75
CA GLU A 482 4.58 -49.01 45.83
C GLU A 482 6.02 -49.55 45.86
N GLY A 483 7.01 -48.77 45.40
CA GLY A 483 8.43 -49.12 45.45
C GLY A 483 9.01 -49.10 46.87
N GLY A 484 10.16 -49.73 47.04
CA GLY A 484 10.87 -49.79 48.31
C GLY A 484 12.23 -50.47 48.23
N GLU A 485 12.70 -51.03 49.35
CA GLU A 485 14.06 -51.57 49.48
C GLU A 485 14.42 -52.69 48.48
N ASN A 486 13.43 -53.31 47.82
CA ASN A 486 13.62 -54.39 46.84
C ASN A 486 13.40 -53.94 45.38
N GLY A 487 13.50 -52.64 45.09
CA GLY A 487 13.32 -52.08 43.75
C GLY A 487 11.91 -51.53 43.50
N PRO A 488 11.49 -51.46 42.22
CA PRO A 488 10.15 -50.98 41.85
C PRO A 488 9.03 -51.84 42.45
N GLY A 489 7.85 -51.25 42.66
CA GLY A 489 6.65 -51.98 43.10
C GLY A 489 6.12 -52.99 42.07
N GLU A 490 5.17 -53.85 42.45
CA GLU A 490 4.61 -54.91 41.58
C GLU A 490 4.09 -54.34 40.26
N LEU A 491 3.39 -53.20 40.29
CA LEU A 491 2.86 -52.56 39.08
C LEU A 491 3.97 -52.16 38.10
N PHE A 492 5.01 -51.47 38.57
CA PHE A 492 6.10 -51.03 37.71
C PHE A 492 6.97 -52.19 37.25
N LYS A 493 7.17 -53.22 38.09
CA LYS A 493 7.84 -54.47 37.69
C LYS A 493 7.12 -55.12 36.51
N GLU A 494 5.80 -55.29 36.58
CA GLU A 494 5.03 -55.92 35.50
C GLU A 494 5.01 -55.08 34.21
N ILE A 495 4.82 -53.75 34.30
CA ILE A 495 4.84 -52.87 33.11
C ILE A 495 6.20 -52.90 32.40
N ILE A 496 7.29 -52.80 33.16
CA ILE A 496 8.65 -52.79 32.58
C ILE A 496 8.98 -54.15 31.97
N LYS A 497 8.67 -55.24 32.69
CA LYS A 497 8.87 -56.61 32.21
C LYS A 497 8.07 -56.89 30.94
N ASP A 498 6.80 -56.51 30.89
CA ASP A 498 5.95 -56.64 29.69
C ASP A 498 6.57 -55.90 28.50
N GLN A 499 6.94 -54.63 28.68
CA GLN A 499 7.47 -53.81 27.58
C GLN A 499 8.75 -54.41 26.97
N PHE A 500 9.72 -54.82 27.79
CA PHE A 500 10.96 -55.43 27.27
C PHE A 500 10.73 -56.82 26.68
N THR A 501 9.78 -57.59 27.22
CA THR A 501 9.36 -58.87 26.61
C THR A 501 8.77 -58.65 25.22
N ARG A 502 7.88 -57.65 25.06
CA ARG A 502 7.28 -57.31 23.76
C ARG A 502 8.29 -56.79 22.75
N ILE A 503 9.24 -55.94 23.17
CA ILE A 503 10.32 -55.46 22.29
C ILE A 503 11.14 -56.64 21.80
N ARG A 504 11.59 -57.51 22.71
CA ARG A 504 12.41 -58.69 22.37
C ARG A 504 11.69 -59.66 21.44
N ASP A 505 10.49 -60.09 21.84
CA ASP A 505 9.77 -61.14 21.12
C ASP A 505 9.21 -60.61 19.79
N GLY A 506 8.91 -59.30 19.71
CA GLY A 506 8.41 -58.63 18.52
C GLY A 506 9.49 -58.13 17.55
N ASP A 507 10.79 -58.24 17.87
CA ASP A 507 11.89 -57.76 17.02
C ASP A 507 12.41 -58.87 16.09
N ARG A 508 12.27 -58.65 14.77
CA ARG A 508 12.79 -59.56 13.75
C ARG A 508 14.31 -59.58 13.72
N PHE A 509 14.95 -58.47 14.10
CA PHE A 509 16.41 -58.31 14.13
C PHE A 509 16.99 -58.58 15.52
N TRP A 510 16.23 -59.21 16.42
CA TRP A 510 16.77 -59.70 17.69
C TRP A 510 17.92 -60.70 17.46
N PHE A 511 19.02 -60.56 18.19
CA PHE A 511 20.24 -61.34 17.93
C PHE A 511 20.07 -62.85 18.10
N GLU A 512 19.15 -63.31 18.96
CA GLU A 512 18.84 -64.74 19.16
C GLU A 512 17.86 -65.29 18.10
N ASN A 513 17.29 -64.44 17.24
CA ASN A 513 16.33 -64.87 16.22
C ASN A 513 17.02 -65.56 15.03
N LYS A 514 17.14 -66.88 15.08
CA LYS A 514 17.78 -67.67 14.00
C LYS A 514 17.16 -67.49 12.60
N LEU A 515 15.90 -67.02 12.50
CA LEU A 515 15.22 -66.84 11.21
C LEU A 515 15.74 -65.65 10.39
N ASN A 516 16.43 -64.70 11.02
CA ASN A 516 16.97 -63.52 10.33
C ASN A 516 18.36 -63.78 9.70
N GLY A 517 19.03 -64.87 10.07
CA GLY A 517 20.36 -65.23 9.56
C GLY A 517 21.48 -64.27 9.94
N LEU A 518 21.30 -63.42 10.96
CA LEU A 518 22.28 -62.40 11.36
C LEU A 518 23.51 -62.98 12.07
N PHE A 519 23.31 -64.02 12.89
CA PHE A 519 24.35 -64.63 13.71
C PHE A 519 24.21 -66.16 13.73
N THR A 520 25.35 -66.83 13.80
CA THR A 520 25.50 -68.26 14.07
C THR A 520 25.30 -68.57 15.55
N ASP A 521 25.10 -69.85 15.89
CA ASP A 521 24.92 -70.25 17.29
C ASP A 521 26.18 -69.98 18.13
N GLU A 522 27.36 -70.08 17.53
CA GLU A 522 28.64 -69.72 18.15
C GLU A 522 28.74 -68.20 18.41
N GLU A 523 28.32 -67.38 17.46
CA GLU A 523 28.29 -65.91 17.62
C GLU A 523 27.25 -65.49 18.67
N VAL A 524 26.09 -66.14 18.73
CA VAL A 524 25.09 -65.88 19.78
C VAL A 524 25.66 -66.20 21.16
N GLN A 525 26.37 -67.33 21.31
CA GLN A 525 27.06 -67.66 22.57
C GLN A 525 28.16 -66.66 22.92
N MET A 526 28.91 -66.18 21.91
CA MET A 526 29.89 -65.12 22.07
C MET A 526 29.21 -63.84 22.58
N ILE A 527 28.10 -63.42 21.99
CA ILE A 527 27.33 -62.22 22.40
C ILE A 527 26.82 -62.36 23.84
N HIS A 528 26.33 -63.54 24.24
CA HIS A 528 25.94 -63.79 25.63
C HIS A 528 27.09 -63.66 26.63
N SER A 529 28.34 -63.86 26.20
CA SER A 529 29.51 -63.67 27.07
C SER A 529 29.91 -62.21 27.26
N ILE A 530 29.50 -61.30 26.35
CA ILE A 530 29.86 -59.88 26.41
C ILE A 530 29.15 -59.20 27.57
N THR A 531 29.90 -58.59 28.49
CA THR A 531 29.36 -57.75 29.56
C THR A 531 29.70 -56.28 29.33
N LEU A 532 29.01 -55.37 30.03
CA LEU A 532 29.36 -53.95 29.99
C LEU A 532 30.79 -53.68 30.49
N ARG A 533 31.29 -54.51 31.41
CA ARG A 533 32.68 -54.50 31.88
C ARG A 533 33.67 -54.77 30.73
N ASP A 534 33.35 -55.72 29.86
CA ASP A 534 34.20 -56.07 28.71
C ASP A 534 34.24 -54.93 27.69
N ILE A 535 33.09 -54.29 27.44
CA ILE A 535 33.02 -53.10 26.57
C ILE A 535 33.84 -51.95 27.14
N ILE A 536 33.72 -51.67 28.45
CA ILE A 536 34.51 -50.62 29.11
C ILE A 536 36.01 -50.92 28.96
N LYS A 537 36.45 -52.15 29.28
CA LYS A 537 37.85 -52.58 29.15
C LYS A 537 38.38 -52.45 27.71
N ALA A 538 37.55 -52.72 26.71
CA ALA A 538 37.95 -52.64 25.31
C ALA A 538 38.00 -51.21 24.75
N THR A 539 37.31 -50.25 25.38
CA THR A 539 37.09 -48.88 24.85
C THR A 539 37.73 -47.78 25.70
N THR A 540 38.32 -48.14 26.83
CA THR A 540 39.00 -47.23 27.78
C THR A 540 40.35 -47.82 28.18
N ASP A 541 41.18 -47.03 28.85
CA ASP A 541 42.47 -47.49 29.37
C ASP A 541 42.34 -48.15 30.77
N ILE A 542 41.13 -48.62 31.13
CA ILE A 542 40.82 -49.19 32.44
C ILE A 542 41.21 -50.68 32.48
N ASP A 543 42.05 -51.04 33.46
CA ASP A 543 42.44 -52.43 33.69
C ASP A 543 41.30 -53.25 34.32
N GLU A 544 41.27 -54.55 34.03
CA GLU A 544 40.26 -55.48 34.53
C GLU A 544 40.20 -55.55 36.07
N THR A 545 41.35 -55.37 36.74
CA THR A 545 41.47 -55.38 38.20
C THR A 545 40.82 -54.17 38.88
N MET A 546 40.51 -53.12 38.11
CA MET A 546 39.95 -51.88 38.61
C MET A 546 38.42 -51.87 38.66
N LEU A 547 37.77 -52.83 37.99
CA LEU A 547 36.32 -52.93 37.90
C LEU A 547 35.84 -54.23 38.55
N GLN A 548 34.71 -54.14 39.25
CA GLN A 548 33.97 -55.30 39.72
C GLN A 548 33.50 -56.19 38.55
N LYS A 549 33.10 -57.43 38.85
CA LYS A 549 32.64 -58.38 37.83
C LYS A 549 31.34 -57.93 37.15
N ASP A 550 30.40 -57.40 37.92
CA ASP A 550 29.16 -56.82 37.42
C ASP A 550 29.11 -55.35 37.80
N VAL A 551 29.38 -54.47 36.83
CA VAL A 551 29.52 -53.02 37.05
C VAL A 551 28.23 -52.32 37.49
N PHE A 552 27.08 -53.00 37.40
CA PHE A 552 25.80 -52.47 37.89
C PHE A 552 25.61 -52.61 39.39
N PHE A 553 26.40 -53.46 40.04
CA PHE A 553 26.36 -53.71 41.48
C PHE A 553 27.72 -53.49 42.11
N PHE A 554 27.73 -53.11 43.37
CA PHE A 554 28.95 -53.04 44.17
C PHE A 554 28.72 -53.88 45.42
N LYS A 555 29.49 -54.95 45.54
CA LYS A 555 29.41 -55.92 46.63
C LYS A 555 30.64 -55.77 47.53
N GLU A 556 30.50 -56.22 48.78
CA GLU A 556 31.65 -56.26 49.69
C GLU A 556 32.75 -57.16 49.11
N GLY A 557 33.96 -56.60 48.96
CA GLY A 557 35.10 -57.25 48.31
C GLY A 557 35.40 -56.75 46.89
N ASP A 558 34.53 -55.93 46.30
CA ASP A 558 34.79 -55.28 45.01
C ASP A 558 35.87 -54.17 45.14
N PRO A 559 36.60 -53.88 44.04
CA PRO A 559 37.71 -52.94 44.10
C PRO A 559 37.25 -51.49 44.31
N CYS A 560 37.97 -50.78 45.17
CA CYS A 560 37.82 -49.34 45.41
C CYS A 560 36.41 -48.93 45.86
N PRO A 561 36.02 -49.20 47.12
CA PRO A 561 34.77 -48.69 47.67
C PRO A 561 34.75 -47.16 47.66
N GLN A 562 33.56 -46.59 47.46
CA GLN A 562 33.39 -45.13 47.55
C GLN A 562 33.81 -44.61 48.93
N PRO A 563 34.41 -43.40 49.01
CA PRO A 563 34.89 -42.82 50.26
C PRO A 563 33.76 -42.38 51.21
N PHE A 564 32.63 -41.96 50.66
CA PHE A 564 31.44 -41.54 51.39
C PHE A 564 30.20 -41.71 50.50
N GLN A 565 29.02 -41.86 51.11
CA GLN A 565 27.76 -41.78 50.36
C GLN A 565 27.48 -40.32 50.01
N VAL A 566 27.37 -40.04 48.72
CA VAL A 566 27.21 -38.67 48.22
C VAL A 566 25.85 -38.12 48.65
N ASN A 567 25.85 -37.06 49.44
CA ASN A 567 24.66 -36.31 49.83
C ASN A 567 24.83 -34.84 49.41
N THR A 568 23.80 -34.02 49.60
CA THR A 568 23.85 -32.60 49.20
C THR A 568 24.77 -31.74 50.06
N THR A 569 25.16 -32.20 51.25
CA THR A 569 26.01 -31.43 52.17
C THR A 569 27.46 -31.39 51.72
N GLY A 570 28.05 -30.19 51.65
CA GLY A 570 29.45 -30.02 51.23
C GLY A 570 29.68 -30.07 49.71
N LEU A 571 28.63 -30.06 48.90
CA LEU A 571 28.70 -29.94 47.44
C LEU A 571 28.51 -28.50 46.97
N GLU A 572 28.79 -28.27 45.67
CA GLU A 572 28.53 -27.00 45.03
C GLU A 572 27.03 -26.64 45.11
N PRO A 573 26.67 -25.43 45.57
CA PRO A 573 25.28 -25.02 45.62
C PRO A 573 24.72 -24.85 44.20
N CYS A 574 23.50 -25.36 43.97
CA CYS A 574 22.82 -25.18 42.69
C CYS A 574 22.52 -23.69 42.42
N VAL A 575 22.71 -23.25 41.17
CA VAL A 575 22.30 -21.89 40.75
C VAL A 575 20.80 -21.72 40.99
N PRO A 576 20.38 -20.64 41.68
CA PRO A 576 18.99 -20.41 42.04
C PRO A 576 18.08 -20.33 40.81
N PHE A 577 16.79 -20.58 41.03
CA PHE A 577 15.76 -20.40 40.01
C PHE A 577 15.76 -18.95 39.51
N MET A 578 15.76 -18.79 38.19
CA MET A 578 15.69 -17.50 37.50
C MET A 578 14.59 -17.59 36.45
N GLN A 579 13.71 -16.59 36.45
CA GLN A 579 12.69 -16.42 35.43
C GLN A 579 13.13 -15.31 34.47
N SER A 580 13.10 -15.59 33.17
CA SER A 580 13.40 -14.60 32.13
C SER A 580 12.24 -14.46 31.16
N THR A 581 12.09 -13.29 30.54
CA THR A 581 11.08 -13.10 29.49
C THR A 581 11.77 -13.09 28.13
N TYR A 582 11.11 -13.63 27.11
CA TYR A 582 11.60 -13.59 25.72
C TYR A 582 11.69 -12.16 25.15
N TRP A 583 11.04 -11.21 25.82
CA TRP A 583 10.96 -9.82 25.39
C TRP A 583 12.13 -8.94 25.89
N THR A 584 12.93 -9.44 26.83
CA THR A 584 14.09 -8.71 27.36
C THR A 584 15.00 -8.22 26.23
N ASP A 585 15.40 -6.95 26.27
CA ASP A 585 16.20 -6.22 25.25
C ASP A 585 15.50 -5.81 23.93
N ASN A 586 14.22 -6.16 23.72
CA ASN A 586 13.49 -5.78 22.50
C ASN A 586 12.74 -4.44 22.59
N ASP A 587 12.51 -3.91 23.79
CA ASP A 587 11.70 -2.71 24.05
C ASP A 587 12.14 -1.48 23.25
N THR A 588 13.42 -1.14 23.33
CA THR A 588 13.98 0.08 22.72
C THR A 588 13.84 0.04 21.20
N THR A 589 14.26 -1.08 20.59
CA THR A 589 14.19 -1.27 19.14
C THR A 589 12.76 -1.23 18.63
N TYR A 590 11.82 -1.86 19.35
CA TYR A 590 10.40 -1.83 18.99
C TYR A 590 9.85 -0.40 19.01
N VAL A 591 10.05 0.34 20.11
CA VAL A 591 9.54 1.72 20.26
C VAL A 591 10.14 2.66 19.21
N PHE A 592 11.46 2.65 18.98
CA PHE A 592 12.09 3.50 17.97
C PHE A 592 11.63 3.17 16.55
N THR A 593 11.37 1.90 16.24
CA THR A 593 10.84 1.50 14.93
C THR A 593 9.43 2.04 14.71
N LEU A 594 8.56 2.00 15.73
CA LEU A 594 7.22 2.58 15.65
C LEU A 594 7.25 4.10 15.48
N ILE A 595 8.09 4.79 16.23
CA ILE A 595 8.30 6.25 16.10
C ILE A 595 8.81 6.57 14.69
N GLY A 596 9.78 5.79 14.18
CA GLY A 596 10.31 5.93 12.83
C GLY A 596 9.22 5.83 11.76
N LEU A 597 8.37 4.81 11.82
CA LEU A 597 7.25 4.61 10.90
C LEU A 597 6.21 5.74 10.98
N ALA A 598 5.89 6.21 12.19
CA ALA A 598 4.95 7.32 12.38
C ALA A 598 5.48 8.67 11.84
N CYS A 599 6.80 8.87 11.87
CA CYS A 599 7.46 10.07 11.36
C CYS A 599 7.58 10.11 9.83
N VAL A 600 7.54 8.97 9.13
CA VAL A 600 7.66 8.90 7.65
C VAL A 600 6.74 9.89 6.91
N PRO A 601 5.41 9.95 7.15
CA PRO A 601 4.54 10.90 6.46
C PRO A 601 4.90 12.37 6.76
N LEU A 602 5.32 12.68 8.00
CA LEU A 602 5.74 14.03 8.40
C LEU A 602 7.04 14.43 7.70
N ILE A 603 8.01 13.51 7.62
CA ILE A 603 9.27 13.71 6.89
C ILE A 603 8.98 13.92 5.40
N CYS A 604 8.13 13.09 4.78
CA CYS A 604 7.74 13.24 3.38
C CYS A 604 7.08 14.61 3.13
N TYR A 605 6.17 15.04 4.02
CA TYR A 605 5.54 16.36 3.96
C TYR A 605 6.55 17.50 4.10
N GLY A 606 7.49 17.38 5.05
CA GLY A 606 8.58 18.33 5.27
C GLY A 606 9.50 18.45 4.05
N ILE A 607 9.90 17.33 3.45
CA ILE A 607 10.68 17.27 2.20
C ILE A 607 9.90 17.90 1.06
N GLY A 608 8.61 17.57 0.91
CA GLY A 608 7.74 18.17 -0.10
C GLY A 608 7.69 19.68 0.03
N ARG A 609 7.49 20.21 1.25
CA ARG A 609 7.45 21.65 1.53
C ARG A 609 8.81 22.31 1.27
N TYR A 610 9.90 21.66 1.69
CA TYR A 610 11.27 22.11 1.39
C TYR A 610 11.53 22.18 -0.12
N LEU A 611 11.14 21.17 -0.90
CA LEU A 611 11.30 21.17 -2.35
C LEU A 611 10.46 22.23 -3.05
N VAL A 612 9.23 22.50 -2.57
CA VAL A 612 8.42 23.60 -3.08
C VAL A 612 9.06 24.94 -2.76
N ASN A 613 9.50 25.17 -1.52
CA ASN A 613 10.16 26.42 -1.12
C ASN A 613 11.49 26.61 -1.86
N ARG A 614 12.28 25.55 -1.99
CA ARG A 614 13.52 25.55 -2.77
C ARG A 614 13.24 25.79 -4.24
N ARG A 615 12.16 25.25 -4.81
CA ARG A 615 11.75 25.54 -6.19
C ARG A 615 11.25 26.98 -6.35
N ILE A 616 10.64 27.58 -5.33
CA ILE A 616 10.29 29.01 -5.35
C ILE A 616 11.58 29.84 -5.30
N ALA A 617 12.53 29.50 -4.44
CA ALA A 617 13.84 30.15 -4.34
C ALA A 617 14.70 29.96 -5.60
N ILE A 618 14.70 28.76 -6.18
CA ILE A 618 15.37 28.42 -7.44
C ILE A 618 14.58 28.98 -8.63
N GLY A 619 13.26 29.09 -8.59
CA GLY A 619 12.49 29.80 -9.62
C GLY A 619 12.86 31.29 -9.64
N HIS A 620 13.24 31.82 -8.49
CA HIS A 620 13.84 33.12 -8.31
C HIS A 620 15.31 33.21 -8.77
N ASN A 621 16.12 32.17 -8.54
CA ASN A 621 17.58 32.19 -8.80
C ASN A 621 18.04 31.48 -10.11
N SER A 622 17.28 30.54 -10.67
CA SER A 622 17.67 29.69 -11.82
C SER A 622 17.06 30.08 -13.15
N ALA A 623 16.09 31.00 -13.17
CA ALA A 623 15.98 31.88 -14.33
C ALA A 623 17.25 32.75 -14.46
N CYS A 624 18.00 32.93 -13.37
CA CYS A 624 19.18 33.77 -13.26
C CYS A 624 20.53 33.05 -13.43
N ASP A 625 20.63 31.71 -13.49
CA ASP A 625 21.94 31.01 -13.44
C ASP A 625 22.28 30.10 -14.64
N SER A 626 21.35 29.84 -15.57
CA SER A 626 21.67 29.04 -16.79
C SER A 626 21.76 29.85 -18.08
N LEU A 627 21.54 31.17 -17.99
CA LEU A 627 21.65 32.12 -19.11
C LEU A 627 22.63 33.25 -18.80
N THR A 628 23.12 33.39 -17.57
CA THR A 628 24.07 34.44 -17.15
C THR A 628 25.54 34.07 -17.36
N THR A 629 25.86 32.80 -17.60
CA THR A 629 27.24 32.37 -17.87
C THR A 629 27.74 32.68 -19.28
N ASP A 630 26.84 32.94 -20.25
CA ASP A 630 27.23 33.29 -21.63
C ASP A 630 27.14 34.79 -21.93
N PHE A 631 26.51 35.61 -21.07
CA PHE A 631 26.41 37.07 -21.24
C PHE A 631 27.30 37.88 -20.29
N ALA A 632 28.07 37.22 -19.42
CA ALA A 632 29.03 37.87 -18.53
C ALA A 632 30.31 38.36 -19.23
N ASN A 633 30.44 38.16 -20.55
CA ASN A 633 31.63 38.51 -21.34
C ASN A 633 31.39 39.59 -22.43
N ASP A 634 30.20 40.22 -22.50
CA ASP A 634 30.04 41.42 -23.32
C ASP A 634 30.20 42.66 -22.42
N ASP A 635 31.41 43.21 -22.49
CA ASP A 635 31.91 44.37 -21.77
C ASP A 635 30.88 45.49 -21.54
N CYS A 636 30.98 46.09 -20.34
CA CYS A 636 30.40 47.37 -19.93
C CYS A 636 30.89 48.58 -20.77
N GLY A 637 31.01 48.43 -22.09
CA GLY A 637 31.49 49.46 -23.01
C GLY A 637 30.35 50.33 -23.51
N ALA A 638 30.36 51.61 -23.12
CA ALA A 638 29.52 52.66 -23.66
C ALA A 638 29.63 52.72 -25.20
N LYS A 639 28.68 52.12 -25.92
CA LYS A 639 28.43 52.38 -27.35
C LYS A 639 27.27 53.37 -27.46
N GLY A 640 27.59 54.67 -27.42
CA GLY A 640 26.73 55.81 -27.81
C GLY A 640 25.38 55.94 -27.11
N ASP A 641 25.21 56.99 -26.30
CA ASP A 641 23.97 57.58 -25.72
C ASP A 641 22.86 56.67 -25.13
N ILE A 642 23.04 55.34 -25.08
CA ILE A 642 22.01 54.38 -24.66
C ILE A 642 22.47 53.63 -23.41
N TYR A 643 21.77 53.81 -22.30
CA TYR A 643 21.95 53.01 -21.08
C TYR A 643 21.04 51.79 -21.11
N GLY A 644 21.60 50.60 -20.84
CA GLY A 644 20.86 49.34 -20.79
C GLY A 644 21.11 48.55 -19.50
N VAL A 645 20.05 48.11 -18.82
CA VAL A 645 20.13 47.27 -17.61
C VAL A 645 19.16 46.09 -17.68
N ASN A 646 19.59 44.92 -17.21
CA ASN A 646 18.72 43.75 -17.06
C ASN A 646 17.97 43.85 -15.72
N ALA A 647 16.66 43.62 -15.74
CA ALA A 647 15.80 43.72 -14.57
C ALA A 647 14.67 42.66 -14.60
N LEU A 648 14.00 42.49 -13.46
CA LEU A 648 12.78 41.68 -13.35
C LEU A 648 11.57 42.60 -13.21
N GLU A 649 10.65 42.56 -14.18
CA GLU A 649 9.39 43.29 -14.10
C GLU A 649 8.35 42.48 -13.32
N TRP A 650 7.79 43.10 -12.28
CA TRP A 650 6.75 42.52 -11.45
C TRP A 650 5.37 42.89 -12.02
N LEU A 651 4.56 41.89 -12.38
CA LEU A 651 3.21 42.10 -12.94
C LEU A 651 2.11 41.81 -11.91
N GLN A 652 2.22 40.68 -11.21
CA GLN A 652 1.33 40.18 -10.15
C GLN A 652 2.15 39.29 -9.18
N GLU A 653 1.60 38.96 -8.02
CA GLU A 653 2.26 38.12 -7.00
C GLU A 653 2.72 36.76 -7.54
N GLU A 654 2.00 36.20 -8.51
CA GLU A 654 2.28 34.89 -9.11
C GLU A 654 3.12 34.98 -10.41
N TYR A 655 3.36 36.19 -10.93
CA TYR A 655 3.92 36.38 -12.28
C TYR A 655 4.96 37.51 -12.35
N ILE A 656 6.22 37.12 -12.54
CA ILE A 656 7.38 38.01 -12.74
C ILE A 656 8.01 37.66 -14.09
N ARG A 657 8.43 38.66 -14.86
CA ARG A 657 9.09 38.45 -16.16
C ARG A 657 10.44 39.16 -16.25
N GLN A 658 11.40 38.54 -16.91
CA GLN A 658 12.71 39.17 -17.17
C GLN A 658 12.60 40.18 -18.31
N VAL A 659 13.21 41.35 -18.13
CA VAL A 659 13.20 42.47 -19.09
C VAL A 659 14.58 43.11 -19.19
N ARG A 660 14.84 43.76 -20.33
CA ARG A 660 15.96 44.68 -20.53
C ARG A 660 15.38 46.08 -20.62
N ILE A 661 15.82 46.96 -19.74
CA ILE A 661 15.41 48.36 -19.73
C ILE A 661 16.46 49.14 -20.47
N GLU A 662 16.04 49.86 -21.50
CA GLU A 662 16.91 50.75 -22.26
C GLU A 662 16.39 52.19 -22.12
N ILE A 663 17.28 53.11 -21.74
CA ILE A 663 16.99 54.54 -21.63
C ILE A 663 17.75 55.23 -22.76
N GLU A 664 17.00 55.85 -23.67
CA GLU A 664 17.50 56.60 -24.83
C GLU A 664 16.91 58.00 -24.77
N ASN A 665 17.74 59.01 -24.46
CA ASN A 665 17.35 60.42 -24.27
C ASN A 665 16.14 60.61 -23.35
N THR A 666 14.94 60.73 -23.93
CA THR A 666 13.67 61.02 -23.24
C THR A 666 12.72 59.82 -23.23
N THR A 667 13.19 58.64 -23.64
CA THR A 667 12.36 57.43 -23.76
C THR A 667 12.95 56.26 -22.99
N LEU A 668 12.11 55.63 -22.17
CA LEU A 668 12.39 54.37 -21.46
C LEU A 668 11.65 53.24 -22.17
N ALA A 669 12.41 52.30 -22.73
CA ALA A 669 11.90 51.12 -23.40
C ALA A 669 12.10 49.88 -22.52
N VAL A 670 11.00 49.18 -22.22
CA VAL A 670 11.02 47.86 -21.59
C VAL A 670 11.00 46.83 -22.71
N LYS A 671 12.12 46.15 -22.91
CA LYS A 671 12.30 45.12 -23.96
C LYS A 671 12.39 43.74 -23.33
N LYS A 672 12.04 42.71 -24.10
CA LYS A 672 12.38 41.33 -23.72
C LYS A 672 13.90 41.13 -23.83
N PRO A 673 14.51 40.21 -23.07
CA PRO A 673 15.94 39.89 -23.16
C PRO A 673 16.37 39.46 -24.58
N ARG A 674 15.45 38.83 -25.34
CA ARG A 674 15.66 38.36 -26.72
C ARG A 674 15.20 39.36 -27.80
N GLY A 675 14.93 40.61 -27.43
CA GLY A 675 14.35 41.62 -28.32
C GLY A 675 12.81 41.56 -28.40
N GLY A 676 12.22 42.68 -28.81
CA GLY A 676 10.77 42.92 -28.76
C GLY A 676 10.40 43.90 -27.66
N ILE A 677 9.74 44.99 -28.05
CA ILE A 677 9.29 46.05 -27.13
C ILE A 677 8.03 45.57 -26.43
N LEU A 678 8.08 45.51 -25.10
CA LEU A 678 6.92 45.23 -24.25
C LEU A 678 6.15 46.51 -23.94
N ARG A 679 6.88 47.58 -23.64
CA ARG A 679 6.35 48.88 -23.24
C ARG A 679 7.33 49.98 -23.63
N LYS A 680 6.82 51.14 -24.04
CA LYS A 680 7.60 52.37 -24.23
C LYS A 680 6.99 53.47 -23.37
N ILE A 681 7.85 54.22 -22.72
CA ILE A 681 7.49 55.28 -21.79
C ILE A 681 8.24 56.52 -22.26
N ARG A 682 7.50 57.57 -22.64
CA ARG A 682 8.09 58.84 -23.10
C ARG A 682 7.93 59.85 -21.99
N PHE A 683 9.01 60.53 -21.62
CA PHE A 683 8.97 61.62 -20.66
C PHE A 683 8.66 62.95 -21.38
N GLU A 684 7.68 63.69 -20.86
CA GLU A 684 7.24 64.98 -21.42
C GLU A 684 7.95 66.16 -20.74
N THR A 685 8.11 67.27 -21.48
CA THR A 685 8.75 68.49 -20.96
C THR A 685 7.94 69.07 -19.80
N GLY A 686 8.58 69.28 -18.64
CA GLY A 686 7.90 69.78 -17.43
C GLY A 686 7.08 68.73 -16.65
N GLN A 687 7.14 67.45 -17.02
CA GLN A 687 6.47 66.37 -16.28
C GLN A 687 7.14 66.13 -14.92
N LYS A 688 6.33 65.81 -13.89
CA LYS A 688 6.82 65.28 -12.61
C LYS A 688 6.95 63.77 -12.70
N ILE A 689 8.17 63.25 -12.56
CA ILE A 689 8.48 61.81 -12.61
C ILE A 689 8.62 61.32 -11.17
N GLU A 690 7.64 60.57 -10.68
CA GLU A 690 7.68 59.96 -9.35
C GLU A 690 8.26 58.55 -9.42
N LEU A 691 9.34 58.34 -8.66
CA LEU A 691 10.04 57.07 -8.58
C LEU A 691 10.17 56.68 -7.11
N PHE A 692 9.70 55.48 -6.78
CA PHE A 692 9.81 54.90 -5.45
C PHE A 692 10.84 53.78 -5.50
N HIS A 693 11.75 53.71 -4.54
CA HIS A 693 12.65 52.56 -4.44
C HIS A 693 12.69 51.98 -3.03
N SER A 694 13.07 50.71 -2.96
CA SER A 694 13.23 50.02 -1.69
C SER A 694 14.40 50.57 -0.89
N MET A 695 14.23 50.71 0.43
CA MET A 695 15.34 50.99 1.35
C MET A 695 16.43 49.90 1.25
N PRO A 696 17.73 50.26 1.23
CA PRO A 696 18.81 49.29 1.22
C PRO A 696 18.75 48.48 2.52
N ASN A 697 18.49 47.17 2.38
CA ASN A 697 18.47 46.25 3.51
C ASN A 697 19.63 45.25 3.37
N PRO A 698 20.68 45.35 4.21
CA PRO A 698 21.81 44.41 4.20
C PRO A 698 21.40 42.94 4.38
N SER A 699 20.21 42.71 4.92
CA SER A 699 19.63 41.40 5.23
C SER A 699 18.80 40.82 4.06
N ALA A 700 18.49 41.61 3.04
CA ALA A 700 17.61 41.18 1.96
C ALA A 700 18.37 40.32 0.93
N MET A 701 17.89 39.09 0.71
CA MET A 701 18.37 38.19 -0.35
C MET A 701 18.10 38.69 -1.79
N HIS A 702 17.57 39.91 -1.92
CA HIS A 702 16.87 40.41 -3.10
C HIS A 702 17.47 41.78 -3.44
N GLY A 703 17.79 42.02 -4.71
CA GLY A 703 18.15 43.37 -5.17
C GLY A 703 16.97 44.35 -5.06
N PRO A 704 17.23 45.66 -5.19
CA PRO A 704 16.26 46.69 -4.87
C PRO A 704 15.10 46.74 -5.85
N PHE A 705 13.89 47.02 -5.34
CA PHE A 705 12.71 47.29 -6.15
C PHE A 705 12.65 48.78 -6.50
N VAL A 706 12.20 49.06 -7.72
CA VAL A 706 11.93 50.41 -8.22
C VAL A 706 10.55 50.43 -8.85
N LEU A 707 9.70 51.33 -8.39
CA LEU A 707 8.38 51.62 -8.94
C LEU A 707 8.44 52.97 -9.64
N LEU A 708 8.16 52.98 -10.93
CA LEU A 708 7.97 54.17 -11.74
C LEU A 708 6.46 54.41 -11.92
N SER A 709 5.97 55.48 -11.28
CA SER A 709 4.57 55.88 -11.33
C SER A 709 4.23 56.44 -12.72
N GLN A 710 3.04 56.10 -13.23
CA GLN A 710 2.56 56.60 -14.51
C GLN A 710 1.16 57.15 -14.37
N LYS A 711 0.99 58.43 -14.70
CA LYS A 711 -0.33 59.04 -14.75
C LYS A 711 -1.15 58.40 -15.88
N ASN A 712 -2.40 58.04 -15.58
CA ASN A 712 -3.38 57.46 -16.52
C ASN A 712 -2.94 56.12 -17.17
N ASN A 713 -2.00 55.40 -16.56
CA ASN A 713 -1.57 54.07 -17.02
C ASN A 713 -1.11 53.20 -15.83
N HIS A 714 -0.93 51.90 -16.02
CA HIS A 714 -0.42 51.00 -14.97
C HIS A 714 1.04 51.34 -14.61
N HIS A 715 1.48 51.18 -13.37
CA HIS A 715 2.86 51.51 -12.97
C HIS A 715 3.88 50.51 -13.55
N LEU A 716 5.14 50.90 -13.65
CA LEU A 716 6.24 49.98 -14.00
C LEU A 716 6.99 49.63 -12.71
N VAL A 717 6.91 48.36 -12.30
CA VAL A 717 7.62 47.84 -11.12
C VAL A 717 8.74 46.93 -11.59
N ILE A 718 9.97 47.27 -11.27
CA ILE A 718 11.18 46.54 -11.67
C ILE A 718 11.99 46.18 -10.44
N ARG A 719 12.72 45.07 -10.51
CA ARG A 719 13.73 44.69 -9.53
C ARG A 719 15.08 44.62 -10.22
N LEU A 720 16.04 45.37 -9.66
CA LEU A 720 17.41 45.45 -10.15
C LEU A 720 18.29 44.38 -9.47
N SER A 721 19.44 44.09 -10.07
CA SER A 721 20.34 43.01 -9.61
C SER A 721 21.13 43.40 -8.37
N SER A 722 21.50 44.68 -8.23
CA SER A 722 22.32 45.19 -7.13
C SER A 722 22.02 46.65 -6.81
N ASP A 723 22.37 47.09 -5.60
CA ASP A 723 22.27 48.52 -5.22
C ASP A 723 23.18 49.41 -6.09
N ARG A 724 24.24 48.86 -6.69
CA ARG A 724 25.07 49.58 -7.66
C ARG A 724 24.31 49.87 -8.96
N ASP A 725 23.49 48.92 -9.41
CA ASP A 725 22.64 49.10 -10.58
C ASP A 725 21.53 50.11 -10.29
N LEU A 726 21.02 50.15 -9.05
CA LEU A 726 20.08 51.18 -8.59
C LEU A 726 20.67 52.58 -8.73
N SER A 727 21.86 52.83 -8.18
CA SER A 727 22.50 54.16 -8.30
C SER A 727 22.68 54.57 -9.76
N LYS A 728 23.18 53.66 -10.62
CA LYS A 728 23.32 53.92 -12.05
C LYS A 728 21.99 54.20 -12.75
N PHE A 729 20.95 53.42 -12.44
CA PHE A 729 19.62 53.57 -13.00
C PHE A 729 19.00 54.93 -12.64
N LEU A 730 19.14 55.34 -11.38
CA LEU A 730 18.66 56.64 -10.90
C LEU A 730 19.40 57.81 -11.54
N ASP A 731 20.72 57.72 -11.70
CA ASP A 731 21.52 58.77 -12.34
C ASP A 731 21.16 58.94 -13.82
N GLN A 732 20.88 57.84 -14.52
CA GLN A 732 20.44 57.87 -15.92
C GLN A 732 19.04 58.46 -16.08
N ILE A 733 18.11 58.19 -15.16
CA ILE A 733 16.80 58.85 -15.14
C ILE A 733 16.96 60.36 -14.86
N ARG A 734 17.82 60.76 -13.93
CA ARG A 734 18.11 62.18 -13.67
C ARG A 734 18.70 62.87 -14.90
N GLN A 735 19.58 62.19 -15.63
CA GLN A 735 20.18 62.71 -16.87
C GLN A 735 19.14 62.82 -18.01
N ALA A 736 18.27 61.82 -18.15
CA ALA A 736 17.16 61.85 -19.10
C ALA A 736 16.16 62.99 -18.80
N ALA A 737 15.90 63.25 -17.51
CA ALA A 737 14.99 64.30 -17.06
C ALA A 737 15.58 65.71 -17.14
N SER A 738 16.88 65.88 -16.89
CA SER A 738 17.55 67.19 -16.98
C SER A 738 17.56 67.73 -18.42
N GLY A 739 17.54 66.86 -19.43
CA GLY A 739 17.41 67.24 -20.84
C GLY A 739 16.05 67.87 -21.22
N ILE A 740 15.02 67.76 -20.39
CA ILE A 740 13.64 68.20 -20.70
C ILE A 740 13.00 69.06 -19.60
N ASN A 741 13.77 69.62 -18.66
CA ASN A 741 13.25 70.37 -17.52
C ASN A 741 12.17 69.59 -16.74
N ALA A 742 12.30 68.26 -16.62
CA ALA A 742 11.39 67.43 -15.83
C ALA A 742 11.89 67.34 -14.38
N GLU A 743 10.96 67.37 -13.42
CA GLU A 743 11.25 67.25 -12.00
C GLU A 743 11.20 65.77 -11.60
N VAL A 744 12.32 65.21 -11.11
CA VAL A 744 12.38 63.81 -10.65
C VAL A 744 12.23 63.77 -9.13
N ILE A 745 11.12 63.18 -8.66
CA ILE A 745 10.81 62.99 -7.24
C ILE A 745 11.15 61.55 -6.89
N ILE A 746 12.16 61.37 -6.04
CA ILE A 746 12.60 60.06 -5.55
C ILE A 746 12.11 59.91 -4.12
N LYS A 747 11.43 58.80 -3.82
CA LYS A 747 10.93 58.45 -2.49
C LYS A 747 11.39 57.06 -2.09
N ASP A 748 11.74 56.91 -0.83
CA ASP A 748 12.13 55.63 -0.26
C ASP A 748 10.93 55.00 0.43
N GLU A 749 10.65 53.73 0.12
CA GLU A 749 9.52 53.00 0.68
C GLU A 749 9.94 51.59 1.11
N GLU A 750 9.15 50.99 2.00
CA GLU A 750 9.29 49.57 2.33
C GLU A 750 8.78 48.69 1.17
N ASN A 751 9.41 47.53 0.93
CA ASN A 751 9.03 46.62 -0.17
C ASN A 751 7.54 46.24 -0.16
N SER A 752 6.97 46.01 1.02
CA SER A 752 5.55 45.69 1.20
C SER A 752 4.64 46.83 0.75
N ILE A 753 4.98 48.06 1.15
CA ILE A 753 4.24 49.28 0.82
C ILE A 753 4.36 49.58 -0.67
N LEU A 754 5.58 49.53 -1.22
CA LEU A 754 5.86 49.76 -2.64
C LEU A 754 5.06 48.81 -3.55
N LEU A 755 5.01 47.51 -3.23
CA LEU A 755 4.22 46.54 -3.99
C LEU A 755 2.70 46.74 -3.80
N SER A 756 2.26 47.16 -2.61
CA SER A 756 0.84 47.42 -2.33
C SER A 756 0.30 48.65 -3.06
N GLN A 757 1.12 49.70 -3.26
CA GLN A 757 0.79 50.94 -3.96
C GLN A 757 0.80 50.79 -5.50
N ALA A 758 1.38 49.71 -6.03
CA ALA A 758 1.48 49.51 -7.48
C ALA A 758 0.09 49.34 -8.14
N ILE A 759 -0.21 50.18 -9.13
CA ILE A 759 -1.35 50.00 -10.03
C ILE A 759 -0.93 49.00 -11.12
N THR A 760 -1.32 47.74 -10.95
CA THR A 760 -1.07 46.68 -11.94
C THR A 760 -2.06 46.76 -13.11
N LYS A 761 -1.80 46.02 -14.19
CA LYS A 761 -2.71 45.94 -15.35
C LYS A 761 -4.12 45.44 -14.96
N GLU A 762 -4.20 44.48 -14.04
CA GLU A 762 -5.47 43.92 -13.55
C GLU A 762 -6.23 44.96 -12.72
N ARG A 763 -5.57 45.60 -11.75
CA ARG A 763 -6.17 46.70 -10.98
C ARG A 763 -6.63 47.86 -11.88
N ARG A 764 -5.89 48.15 -12.95
CA ARG A 764 -6.29 49.14 -13.96
C ARG A 764 -7.56 48.69 -14.70
N GLN A 765 -7.66 47.41 -15.06
CA GLN A 765 -8.87 46.87 -15.69
C GLN A 765 -10.08 46.92 -14.75
N ASP A 766 -9.90 46.61 -13.46
CA ASP A 766 -10.99 46.68 -12.47
C ASP A 766 -11.49 48.12 -12.30
N ARG A 767 -10.58 49.11 -12.29
CA ARG A 767 -10.93 50.55 -12.27
C ARG A 767 -11.68 50.97 -13.55
N LEU A 768 -11.27 50.47 -14.71
CA LEU A 768 -11.98 50.71 -15.97
C LEU A 768 -13.38 50.08 -15.99
N ASP A 769 -13.53 48.85 -15.47
CA ASP A 769 -14.83 48.19 -15.36
C ASP A 769 -15.77 49.00 -14.45
N LEU A 770 -15.25 49.54 -13.34
CA LEU A 770 -15.98 50.44 -12.44
C LEU A 770 -16.34 51.78 -13.11
N PHE A 771 -15.41 52.37 -13.87
CA PHE A 771 -15.66 53.55 -14.71
C PHE A 771 -16.84 53.31 -15.65
N PHE A 772 -16.90 52.16 -16.33
CA PHE A 772 -17.98 51.85 -17.26
C PHE A 772 -19.31 51.66 -16.52
N ARG A 773 -19.31 50.96 -15.37
CA ARG A 773 -20.51 50.76 -14.53
C ARG A 773 -21.11 52.08 -14.07
N GLU A 774 -20.29 53.00 -13.56
CA GLU A 774 -20.71 54.34 -13.15
C GLU A 774 -21.25 55.16 -14.33
N ALA A 775 -20.64 55.03 -15.52
CA ALA A 775 -21.17 55.67 -16.72
C ALA A 775 -22.55 55.11 -17.12
N TYR A 776 -22.78 53.79 -16.98
CA TYR A 776 -24.09 53.17 -17.26
C TYR A 776 -25.14 53.59 -16.24
N ALA A 777 -24.83 53.54 -14.94
CA ALA A 777 -25.73 53.96 -13.87
C ALA A 777 -26.24 55.40 -14.12
N LYS A 778 -25.33 56.29 -14.50
CA LYS A 778 -25.63 57.70 -14.82
C LYS A 778 -26.34 57.92 -16.16
N ALA A 779 -26.28 56.98 -17.11
CA ALA A 779 -26.93 57.10 -18.41
C ALA A 779 -28.34 56.50 -18.44
N PHE A 780 -28.54 55.35 -17.79
CA PHE A 780 -29.87 54.72 -17.65
C PHE A 780 -30.73 55.35 -16.55
N ASN A 781 -30.14 56.22 -15.72
CA ASN A 781 -30.80 56.87 -14.57
C ASN A 781 -31.40 55.86 -13.59
N ASP A 782 -30.65 54.79 -13.33
CA ASP A 782 -31.05 53.69 -12.47
C ASP A 782 -30.01 53.55 -11.36
N SER A 783 -30.41 53.91 -10.14
CA SER A 783 -29.55 53.88 -8.95
C SER A 783 -29.22 52.47 -8.49
N GLU A 784 -29.99 51.46 -8.90
CA GLU A 784 -29.71 50.04 -8.60
C GLU A 784 -28.50 49.51 -9.39
N LEU A 785 -27.97 50.31 -10.31
CA LEU A 785 -26.76 50.02 -11.08
C LEU A 785 -25.46 50.44 -10.41
N GLN A 786 -25.50 51.14 -9.27
CA GLN A 786 -24.31 51.51 -8.52
C GLN A 786 -23.80 50.30 -7.70
N ASP A 787 -22.52 49.96 -7.85
CA ASP A 787 -21.91 48.88 -7.09
C ASP A 787 -21.62 49.35 -5.66
N SER A 788 -22.37 48.85 -4.67
CA SER A 788 -22.13 49.13 -3.25
C SER A 788 -21.05 48.23 -2.63
N GLU A 789 -20.52 47.25 -3.37
CA GLU A 789 -19.71 46.14 -2.81
C GLU A 789 -18.19 46.21 -3.05
N THR A 790 -17.65 47.21 -3.76
CA THR A 790 -16.20 47.29 -4.02
C THR A 790 -15.45 48.17 -3.00
N SER A 791 -14.69 47.52 -2.11
CA SER A 791 -13.87 48.11 -1.05
C SER A 791 -12.52 48.67 -1.55
N PHE A 792 -12.53 49.59 -2.52
CA PHE A 792 -11.32 50.32 -2.89
C PHE A 792 -11.25 51.66 -2.13
N ASP A 793 -10.10 51.96 -1.52
CA ASP A 793 -9.80 53.23 -0.81
C ASP A 793 -9.84 54.48 -1.72
N SER A 794 -10.16 54.33 -3.01
CA SER A 794 -10.27 55.43 -3.96
C SER A 794 -11.65 56.08 -3.89
N SER A 795 -11.67 57.38 -3.59
CA SER A 795 -12.88 58.20 -3.61
C SER A 795 -13.56 58.14 -4.99
N ASN A 796 -14.89 58.22 -5.04
CA ASN A 796 -15.66 58.29 -6.30
C ASN A 796 -15.13 59.39 -7.26
N ASP A 797 -14.47 60.42 -6.72
CA ASP A 797 -13.85 61.50 -7.49
C ASP A 797 -12.61 61.07 -8.28
N ASP A 798 -11.87 60.05 -7.82
CA ASP A 798 -10.67 59.56 -8.51
C ASP A 798 -11.02 58.85 -9.83
N ILE A 799 -12.17 58.15 -9.87
CA ILE A 799 -12.65 57.43 -11.06
C ILE A 799 -13.15 58.41 -12.12
N LEU A 800 -13.78 59.51 -11.70
CA LEU A 800 -14.30 60.56 -12.61
C LEU A 800 -13.19 61.29 -13.36
N ASN A 801 -11.98 61.31 -12.79
CA ASN A 801 -10.79 61.92 -13.38
C ASN A 801 -9.99 60.97 -14.28
N GLU A 802 -10.41 59.71 -14.39
CA GLU A 802 -9.73 58.76 -15.28
C GLU A 802 -10.00 59.05 -16.76
N THR A 803 -8.98 58.78 -17.58
CA THR A 803 -9.10 58.79 -19.03
C THR A 803 -8.89 57.38 -19.59
N ILE A 804 -9.49 57.11 -20.75
CA ILE A 804 -9.45 55.82 -21.45
C ILE A 804 -8.73 56.01 -22.79
N SER A 805 -7.75 55.16 -23.07
CA SER A 805 -7.09 55.11 -24.38
C SER A 805 -7.95 54.38 -25.43
N ARG A 806 -7.67 54.62 -26.71
CA ARG A 806 -8.35 53.91 -27.80
C ARG A 806 -8.16 52.39 -27.72
N GLU A 807 -6.98 51.93 -27.29
CA GLU A 807 -6.67 50.52 -27.10
C GLU A 807 -7.46 49.90 -25.95
N GLU A 808 -7.60 50.61 -24.82
CA GLU A 808 -8.44 50.18 -23.69
C GLU A 808 -9.93 50.13 -24.08
N LEU A 809 -10.43 51.12 -24.83
CA LEU A 809 -11.81 51.12 -25.34
C LEU A 809 -12.05 49.94 -26.29
N ALA A 810 -11.12 49.68 -27.21
CA ALA A 810 -11.20 48.55 -28.14
C ALA A 810 -11.24 47.21 -27.39
N SER A 811 -10.35 47.06 -26.41
CA SER A 811 -10.28 45.88 -25.54
C SER A 811 -11.58 45.69 -24.75
N ALA A 812 -12.17 46.77 -24.21
CA ALA A 812 -13.43 46.73 -23.49
C ALA A 812 -14.63 46.37 -24.39
N MET A 813 -14.60 46.75 -25.67
CA MET A 813 -15.60 46.34 -26.67
C MET A 813 -15.37 44.92 -27.23
N GLY A 814 -14.22 44.30 -26.94
CA GLY A 814 -13.82 43.02 -27.52
C GLY A 814 -13.53 43.10 -29.02
N MET A 815 -13.09 44.27 -29.49
CA MET A 815 -12.75 44.56 -30.88
C MET A 815 -11.26 44.93 -31.00
N LYS A 816 -10.71 44.84 -32.21
CA LYS A 816 -9.34 45.34 -32.48
C LYS A 816 -9.33 46.87 -32.47
N ALA A 817 -8.27 47.51 -31.98
CA ALA A 817 -8.17 48.98 -31.92
C ALA A 817 -8.23 49.68 -33.30
N ASN A 818 -7.95 48.93 -34.37
CA ASN A 818 -8.06 49.39 -35.75
C ASN A 818 -9.46 49.16 -36.36
N ASN A 819 -10.41 48.57 -35.62
CA ASN A 819 -11.77 48.35 -36.10
C ASN A 819 -12.46 49.70 -36.36
N GLU A 820 -13.11 49.81 -37.51
CA GLU A 820 -13.69 51.06 -37.99
C GLU A 820 -14.77 51.61 -37.04
N PHE A 821 -15.52 50.72 -36.38
CA PHE A 821 -16.49 51.10 -35.33
C PHE A 821 -15.78 51.76 -34.14
N VAL A 822 -14.67 51.19 -33.67
CA VAL A 822 -13.89 51.73 -32.55
C VAL A 822 -13.31 53.09 -32.91
N LYS A 823 -12.75 53.24 -34.12
CA LYS A 823 -12.21 54.52 -34.59
C LYS A 823 -13.27 55.60 -34.64
N ARG A 824 -14.42 55.32 -35.26
CA ARG A 824 -15.55 56.27 -35.40
C ARG A 824 -16.14 56.64 -34.05
N MET A 825 -16.32 55.67 -33.17
CA MET A 825 -16.81 55.90 -31.80
C MET A 825 -15.83 56.77 -31.01
N PHE A 826 -14.53 56.42 -31.02
CA PHE A 826 -13.50 57.17 -30.31
C PHE A 826 -13.39 58.60 -30.81
N ALA A 827 -13.36 58.80 -32.14
CA ALA A 827 -13.31 60.12 -32.78
C ALA A 827 -14.54 60.99 -32.48
N MET A 828 -15.73 60.38 -32.39
CA MET A 828 -16.96 61.10 -32.01
C MET A 828 -16.96 61.50 -30.53
N THR A 829 -16.39 60.66 -29.66
CA THR A 829 -16.40 60.88 -28.21
C THR A 829 -15.31 61.84 -27.73
N ALA A 830 -14.10 61.76 -28.29
CA ALA A 830 -12.94 62.52 -27.84
C ALA A 830 -12.99 63.97 -28.38
N LYS A 831 -13.38 64.93 -27.52
CA LYS A 831 -13.47 66.35 -27.87
C LYS A 831 -12.24 67.14 -27.44
N HIS A 832 -11.59 66.72 -26.35
CA HIS A 832 -10.52 67.47 -25.70
C HIS A 832 -9.11 66.95 -26.01
N ASN A 833 -8.93 65.62 -26.13
CA ASN A 833 -7.64 64.99 -26.42
C ASN A 833 -7.81 63.87 -27.44
N GLU A 834 -7.13 63.97 -28.58
CA GLU A 834 -7.21 62.97 -29.67
C GLU A 834 -6.75 61.56 -29.25
N ASP A 835 -5.99 61.45 -28.16
CA ASP A 835 -5.42 60.18 -27.69
C ASP A 835 -6.14 59.58 -26.47
N SER A 836 -7.03 60.34 -25.80
CA SER A 836 -7.66 59.88 -24.56
C SER A 836 -9.08 60.39 -24.38
N LEU A 837 -9.99 59.50 -23.97
CA LEU A 837 -11.39 59.78 -23.70
C LEU A 837 -11.63 60.00 -22.21
N SER A 838 -12.26 61.11 -21.83
CA SER A 838 -12.67 61.37 -20.43
C SER A 838 -14.02 60.73 -20.07
N PHE A 839 -14.28 60.54 -18.76
CA PHE A 839 -15.55 60.05 -18.24
C PHE A 839 -16.77 60.85 -18.74
N ASN A 840 -16.70 62.18 -18.69
CA ASN A 840 -17.80 63.05 -19.09
C ASN A 840 -18.08 63.02 -20.59
N GLU A 841 -17.04 62.88 -21.41
CA GLU A 841 -17.20 62.72 -22.86
C GLU A 841 -17.91 61.42 -23.21
N PHE A 842 -17.49 60.31 -22.60
CA PHE A 842 -18.10 59.00 -22.78
C PHE A 842 -19.56 58.96 -22.31
N LEU A 843 -19.84 59.47 -21.11
CA LEU A 843 -21.18 59.53 -20.53
C LEU A 843 -22.16 60.34 -21.40
N THR A 844 -21.70 61.46 -21.96
CA THR A 844 -22.51 62.34 -22.81
C THR A 844 -23.02 61.60 -24.04
N VAL A 845 -22.13 60.90 -24.73
CA VAL A 845 -22.46 60.11 -25.92
C VAL A 845 -23.38 58.94 -25.57
N LEU A 846 -23.12 58.25 -24.46
CA LEU A 846 -23.94 57.13 -24.01
C LEU A 846 -25.38 57.58 -23.72
N ARG A 847 -25.57 58.73 -23.05
CA ARG A 847 -26.89 59.33 -22.81
C ARG A 847 -27.63 59.66 -24.11
N GLU A 848 -26.91 60.13 -25.14
CA GLU A 848 -27.49 60.37 -26.47
C GLU A 848 -28.02 59.07 -27.10
N PHE A 849 -27.31 57.94 -26.98
CA PHE A 849 -27.78 56.66 -27.52
C PHE A 849 -29.00 56.08 -26.80
N VAL A 850 -29.07 56.22 -25.47
CA VAL A 850 -30.14 55.61 -24.66
C VAL A 850 -31.41 56.48 -24.69
N ASN A 851 -31.29 57.75 -24.27
CA ASN A 851 -32.43 58.59 -23.90
C ASN A 851 -32.86 59.59 -24.99
N ALA A 852 -32.04 59.82 -26.01
CA ALA A 852 -32.34 60.89 -26.96
C ALA A 852 -33.56 60.56 -27.84
N PRO A 853 -34.36 61.56 -28.24
CA PRO A 853 -35.39 61.39 -29.26
C PRO A 853 -34.79 60.80 -30.55
N GLN A 854 -35.59 60.08 -31.33
CA GLN A 854 -35.14 59.41 -32.57
C GLN A 854 -34.37 60.35 -33.50
N LYS A 855 -34.83 61.60 -33.64
CA LYS A 855 -34.14 62.65 -34.40
C LYS A 855 -32.71 62.92 -33.91
N GLN A 856 -32.51 62.93 -32.60
CA GLN A 856 -31.22 63.18 -31.97
C GLN A 856 -30.33 61.91 -32.01
N LYS A 857 -30.91 60.71 -31.93
CA LYS A 857 -30.18 59.45 -32.22
C LYS A 857 -29.66 59.43 -33.65
N LEU A 858 -30.46 59.88 -34.62
CA LEU A 858 -30.04 60.05 -36.01
C LEU A 858 -28.95 61.12 -36.16
N GLN A 859 -29.01 62.21 -35.38
CA GLN A 859 -27.92 63.19 -35.32
C GLN A 859 -26.63 62.59 -34.77
N THR A 860 -26.69 61.82 -33.70
CA THR A 860 -25.53 61.14 -33.13
C THR A 860 -24.94 60.14 -34.12
N LEU A 861 -25.80 59.42 -34.86
CA LEU A 861 -25.35 58.51 -35.92
C LEU A 861 -24.73 59.25 -37.12
N PHE A 862 -25.25 60.44 -37.47
CA PHE A 862 -24.65 61.33 -38.47
C PHE A 862 -23.28 61.84 -37.99
N LYS A 863 -23.15 62.24 -36.73
CA LYS A 863 -21.86 62.64 -36.12
C LYS A 863 -20.84 61.51 -36.12
N MET A 864 -21.28 60.27 -35.92
CA MET A 864 -20.41 59.09 -36.01
C MET A 864 -19.82 58.88 -37.42
N CYS A 865 -20.45 59.46 -38.44
CA CYS A 865 -19.98 59.44 -39.82
C CYS A 865 -19.14 60.68 -40.19
N ASP A 866 -19.15 61.73 -39.36
CA ASP A 866 -18.41 62.97 -39.58
C ASP A 866 -17.04 62.90 -38.89
N LEU A 867 -16.11 62.18 -39.54
CA LEU A 867 -14.73 62.01 -39.04
C LEU A 867 -13.95 63.32 -38.93
N GLU A 868 -14.34 64.35 -39.68
CA GLU A 868 -13.62 65.64 -39.73
C GLU A 868 -14.25 66.70 -38.81
N GLY A 869 -15.40 66.40 -38.17
CA GLY A 869 -16.13 67.34 -37.30
C GLY A 869 -16.65 68.58 -38.04
N LYS A 870 -16.89 68.49 -39.35
CA LYS A 870 -17.24 69.63 -40.23
C LYS A 870 -18.74 69.79 -40.47
N ASN A 871 -19.59 69.05 -39.73
CA ASN A 871 -21.04 68.92 -39.93
C ASN A 871 -21.41 68.50 -41.37
N LYS A 872 -20.51 67.77 -42.03
CA LYS A 872 -20.62 67.37 -43.44
C LYS A 872 -19.99 65.98 -43.59
N VAL A 873 -20.79 65.02 -44.03
CA VAL A 873 -20.31 63.64 -44.23
C VAL A 873 -19.89 63.48 -45.69
N LEU A 874 -18.68 62.97 -45.95
CA LEU A 874 -18.30 62.59 -47.30
C LEU A 874 -19.22 61.47 -47.79
N ARG A 875 -19.68 61.58 -49.04
CA ARG A 875 -20.50 60.53 -49.68
C ARG A 875 -19.84 59.15 -49.62
N LYS A 876 -18.51 59.11 -49.67
CA LYS A 876 -17.70 57.89 -49.51
C LYS A 876 -17.83 57.29 -48.10
N ASP A 877 -17.81 58.11 -47.06
CA ASP A 877 -17.84 57.66 -45.66
C ASP A 877 -19.22 57.12 -45.28
N LEU A 878 -20.28 57.72 -45.82
CA LEU A 878 -21.64 57.18 -45.71
C LEU A 878 -21.80 55.89 -46.52
N ALA A 879 -21.26 55.82 -47.75
CA ALA A 879 -21.29 54.59 -48.54
C ALA A 879 -20.51 53.46 -47.85
N GLU A 880 -19.42 53.77 -47.16
CA GLU A 880 -18.64 52.83 -46.35
C GLU A 880 -19.37 52.41 -45.08
N LEU A 881 -20.16 53.30 -44.45
CA LEU A 881 -21.11 52.91 -43.39
C LEU A 881 -22.20 51.98 -43.94
N VAL A 882 -22.82 52.32 -45.07
CA VAL A 882 -23.84 51.44 -45.68
C VAL A 882 -23.22 50.11 -46.11
N LYS A 883 -21.95 50.09 -46.50
CA LYS A 883 -21.17 48.87 -46.76
C LYS A 883 -20.94 48.06 -45.50
N SER A 884 -20.50 48.69 -44.41
CA SER A 884 -20.34 47.99 -43.14
C SER A 884 -21.68 47.45 -42.65
N LEU A 885 -22.78 48.21 -42.80
CA LEU A 885 -24.14 47.81 -42.45
C LEU A 885 -24.66 46.67 -43.35
N ASN A 886 -24.44 46.71 -44.66
CA ASN A 886 -24.86 45.64 -45.59
C ASN A 886 -24.04 44.36 -45.41
N GLN A 887 -22.74 44.49 -45.14
CA GLN A 887 -21.88 43.36 -44.77
C GLN A 887 -22.27 42.78 -43.41
N THR A 888 -22.73 43.63 -42.50
CA THR A 888 -23.31 43.21 -41.21
C THR A 888 -24.67 42.54 -41.42
N ALA A 889 -25.44 42.99 -42.41
CA ALA A 889 -26.72 42.42 -42.82
C ALA A 889 -26.59 41.22 -43.79
N GLY A 890 -25.39 40.67 -43.99
CA GLY A 890 -25.18 39.46 -44.81
C GLY A 890 -25.44 39.64 -46.32
N VAL A 891 -25.70 40.87 -46.80
CA VAL A 891 -25.99 41.09 -48.21
C VAL A 891 -24.69 41.35 -48.95
N HIS A 892 -24.16 40.31 -49.59
CA HIS A 892 -23.03 40.41 -50.51
C HIS A 892 -23.47 41.06 -51.83
N ILE A 893 -23.56 42.38 -51.83
CA ILE A 893 -23.83 43.17 -53.04
C ILE A 893 -22.49 43.49 -53.71
N THR A 894 -22.33 43.18 -55.01
CA THR A 894 -21.19 43.65 -55.80
C THR A 894 -21.08 45.18 -55.70
N GLU A 895 -19.88 45.71 -55.56
CA GLU A 895 -19.61 47.16 -55.34
C GLU A 895 -20.37 48.06 -56.35
N SER A 896 -20.48 47.61 -57.61
CA SER A 896 -21.21 48.29 -58.68
C SER A 896 -22.72 48.37 -58.49
N VAL A 897 -23.34 47.37 -57.83
CA VAL A 897 -24.78 47.33 -57.53
C VAL A 897 -25.06 48.12 -56.26
N GLN A 898 -24.14 48.09 -55.30
CA GLN A 898 -24.27 48.83 -54.05
C GLN A 898 -24.20 50.34 -54.26
N LEU A 899 -23.23 50.83 -55.04
CA LEU A 899 -23.14 52.24 -55.42
C LEU A 899 -24.39 52.69 -56.19
N ARG A 900 -24.98 51.81 -57.00
CA ARG A 900 -26.18 52.11 -57.78
C ARG A 900 -27.41 52.25 -56.89
N LEU A 901 -27.66 51.27 -56.00
CA LEU A 901 -28.72 51.33 -54.99
C LEU A 901 -28.57 52.56 -54.08
N PHE A 902 -27.33 52.86 -53.66
CA PHE A 902 -27.05 54.03 -52.85
C PHE A 902 -27.35 55.34 -53.59
N ASN A 903 -26.99 55.44 -54.87
CA ASN A 903 -27.31 56.59 -55.71
C ASN A 903 -28.83 56.71 -55.96
N GLU A 904 -29.54 55.59 -56.16
CA GLU A 904 -31.00 55.56 -56.31
C GLU A 904 -31.71 56.04 -55.04
N VAL A 905 -31.25 55.60 -53.86
CA VAL A 905 -31.78 56.02 -52.56
C VAL A 905 -31.53 57.52 -52.31
N LEU A 906 -30.33 58.02 -52.61
CA LEU A 906 -30.02 59.46 -52.51
C LEU A 906 -30.86 60.30 -53.48
N HIS A 907 -31.05 59.81 -54.70
CA HIS A 907 -31.87 60.46 -55.71
C HIS A 907 -33.36 60.50 -55.29
N TYR A 908 -33.86 59.41 -54.69
CA TYR A 908 -35.24 59.35 -54.18
C TYR A 908 -35.45 60.30 -52.98
N ALA A 909 -34.42 60.53 -52.18
CA ALA A 909 -34.45 61.44 -51.04
C ALA A 909 -34.24 62.93 -51.41
N GLY A 910 -34.15 63.28 -52.70
CA GLY A 910 -34.01 64.66 -53.17
C GLY A 910 -32.58 65.22 -53.14
N VAL A 911 -31.57 64.37 -52.96
CA VAL A 911 -30.16 64.78 -52.93
C VAL A 911 -29.56 64.75 -54.34
N SER A 912 -28.93 65.84 -54.77
CA SER A 912 -28.27 65.93 -56.08
C SER A 912 -27.14 64.92 -56.23
N ASN A 913 -27.05 64.31 -57.43
CA ASN A 913 -25.95 63.41 -57.77
C ASN A 913 -24.56 64.07 -57.69
N ASP A 914 -24.47 65.40 -57.73
CA ASP A 914 -23.21 66.16 -57.70
C ASP A 914 -22.72 66.52 -56.29
N ALA A 915 -23.50 66.22 -55.23
CA ALA A 915 -23.13 66.52 -53.86
C ALA A 915 -21.98 65.61 -53.37
N LYS A 916 -20.79 66.19 -53.18
CA LYS A 916 -19.62 65.51 -52.57
C LYS A 916 -19.77 65.29 -51.07
N TYR A 917 -20.51 66.20 -50.42
CA TYR A 917 -20.79 66.22 -48.98
C TYR A 917 -22.29 66.14 -48.76
N LEU A 918 -22.70 65.36 -47.77
CA LEU A 918 -24.08 65.24 -47.30
C LEU A 918 -24.23 66.05 -46.01
N THR A 919 -25.22 66.92 -45.96
CA THR A 919 -25.60 67.67 -44.77
C THR A 919 -26.49 66.81 -43.87
N TYR A 920 -26.70 67.26 -42.62
CA TYR A 920 -27.66 66.60 -41.74
C TYR A 920 -29.08 66.60 -42.32
N ASP A 921 -29.46 67.64 -43.09
CA ASP A 921 -30.77 67.70 -43.72
C ASP A 921 -30.91 66.65 -44.84
N ASP A 922 -29.85 66.44 -45.63
CA ASP A 922 -29.78 65.35 -46.62
C ASP A 922 -29.87 63.97 -45.95
N PHE A 923 -29.19 63.81 -44.82
CA PHE A 923 -29.24 62.59 -44.03
C PHE A 923 -30.63 62.38 -43.40
N ASN A 924 -31.24 63.43 -42.87
CA ASN A 924 -32.58 63.38 -42.28
C ASN A 924 -33.65 63.07 -43.35
N ALA A 925 -33.46 63.53 -44.60
CA ALA A 925 -34.33 63.19 -45.72
C ALA A 925 -34.37 61.66 -45.97
N LEU A 926 -33.24 60.95 -45.79
CA LEU A 926 -33.17 59.48 -45.89
C LEU A 926 -34.04 58.75 -44.85
N PHE A 927 -34.34 59.38 -43.71
CA PHE A 927 -35.08 58.78 -42.59
C PHE A 927 -36.46 59.43 -42.34
N SER A 928 -36.86 60.42 -43.15
CA SER A 928 -38.07 61.23 -42.94
C SER A 928 -39.39 60.45 -43.04
N ASP A 929 -39.39 59.28 -43.70
CA ASP A 929 -40.56 58.40 -43.88
C ASP A 929 -40.81 57.40 -42.71
N ILE A 930 -40.04 57.52 -41.63
CA ILE A 930 -40.12 56.63 -40.46
C ILE A 930 -41.00 57.28 -39.39
N PRO A 931 -42.17 56.71 -39.05
CA PRO A 931 -42.99 57.18 -37.93
C PRO A 931 -42.19 57.15 -36.61
N ASP A 932 -42.32 58.19 -35.78
CA ASP A 932 -41.61 58.42 -34.48
C ASP A 932 -41.62 57.23 -33.48
N LYS A 933 -42.40 56.19 -33.75
CA LYS A 933 -42.55 54.99 -32.91
C LYS A 933 -41.86 53.73 -33.46
N GLN A 934 -41.20 53.81 -34.61
CA GLN A 934 -40.61 52.65 -35.27
C GLN A 934 -39.09 52.62 -35.07
N PRO A 935 -38.50 51.49 -34.61
CA PRO A 935 -37.05 51.36 -34.50
C PRO A 935 -36.39 51.57 -35.85
N VAL A 936 -35.23 52.25 -35.86
CA VAL A 936 -34.49 52.59 -37.08
C VAL A 936 -33.90 51.30 -37.67
N GLY A 937 -34.66 50.65 -38.55
CA GLY A 937 -34.14 49.61 -39.44
C GLY A 937 -34.94 49.59 -40.74
N LEU A 938 -34.21 49.43 -41.85
CA LEU A 938 -34.65 49.62 -43.22
C LEU A 938 -35.59 48.48 -43.69
N PRO A 939 -36.87 48.72 -44.01
CA PRO A 939 -37.69 47.79 -44.77
C PRO A 939 -37.81 48.28 -46.22
N PHE A 940 -37.13 47.63 -47.17
CA PHE A 940 -37.14 47.97 -48.60
C PHE A 940 -38.39 47.48 -49.37
N ASN A 941 -39.47 47.05 -48.71
CA ASN A 941 -40.65 46.52 -49.42
C ASN A 941 -41.98 46.85 -48.71
N ARG A 942 -42.73 47.85 -49.20
CA ARG A 942 -44.06 48.28 -48.68
C ARG A 942 -45.18 48.00 -49.69
N LYS A 943 -45.87 46.87 -49.60
CA LYS A 943 -47.32 46.73 -49.94
C LYS A 943 -47.93 45.62 -49.05
N ASN A 944 -48.89 46.02 -48.21
CA ASN A 944 -49.75 45.19 -47.35
C ASN A 944 -49.13 44.59 -46.07
N TYR A 945 -48.97 45.38 -45.00
CA TYR A 945 -48.92 44.82 -43.63
C TYR A 945 -49.19 45.89 -42.55
N GLN A 946 -50.24 45.71 -41.74
CA GLN A 946 -50.43 46.39 -40.46
C GLN A 946 -49.84 45.48 -39.36
N PRO A 947 -48.78 45.88 -38.65
CA PRO A 947 -48.21 45.07 -37.59
C PRO A 947 -49.09 45.19 -36.33
N SER A 948 -49.48 44.05 -35.75
CA SER A 948 -50.14 44.02 -34.45
C SER A 948 -49.12 44.38 -33.37
N ILE A 949 -49.44 45.37 -32.54
CA ILE A 949 -48.58 45.87 -31.44
C ILE A 949 -48.39 44.82 -30.31
N GLY A 950 -48.90 43.59 -30.47
CA GLY A 950 -48.79 42.48 -29.52
C GLY A 950 -47.57 41.57 -29.68
N GLU A 951 -46.80 41.67 -30.77
CA GLU A 951 -45.69 40.72 -31.02
C GLU A 951 -44.35 41.13 -30.37
N THR A 952 -44.14 42.41 -30.05
CA THR A 952 -42.87 42.86 -29.40
C THR A 952 -42.79 42.52 -27.91
N SER A 953 -43.92 42.29 -27.24
CA SER A 953 -43.97 41.74 -25.88
C SER A 953 -43.65 40.24 -25.83
N SER A 954 -43.71 39.53 -26.96
CA SER A 954 -43.36 38.10 -27.05
C SER A 954 -41.86 37.84 -26.99
N LEU A 955 -41.00 38.83 -27.28
CA LEU A 955 -39.54 38.68 -27.27
C LEU A 955 -38.96 38.45 -25.85
N ASN A 956 -39.70 38.87 -24.82
CA ASN A 956 -39.37 38.59 -23.41
C ASN A 956 -40.05 37.33 -22.86
N SER A 957 -40.91 36.64 -23.63
CA SER A 957 -41.73 35.53 -23.10
C SER A 957 -40.91 34.31 -22.64
N PHE A 958 -39.74 34.10 -23.25
CA PHE A 958 -38.84 32.99 -22.90
C PHE A 958 -37.74 33.36 -21.90
N ALA A 959 -37.67 34.62 -21.44
CA ALA A 959 -36.65 35.07 -20.49
C ALA A 959 -37.31 35.42 -19.15
N VAL A 960 -36.96 34.70 -18.09
CA VAL A 960 -37.36 35.10 -16.73
C VAL A 960 -36.40 36.20 -16.29
N VAL A 961 -36.93 37.42 -16.16
CA VAL A 961 -36.25 38.50 -15.43
C VAL A 961 -36.41 38.17 -13.95
N ASP A 962 -35.31 37.78 -13.32
CA ASP A 962 -35.27 37.29 -11.93
C ASP A 962 -35.64 38.44 -10.97
N ARG A 963 -36.95 38.65 -10.74
CA ARG A 963 -37.46 39.39 -9.58
C ARG A 963 -37.40 38.43 -8.40
N SER A 964 -36.27 38.42 -7.71
CA SER A 964 -36.06 37.92 -6.34
C SER A 964 -37.21 37.06 -5.79
N ILE A 965 -37.34 35.81 -6.25
CA ILE A 965 -38.24 34.84 -5.61
C ILE A 965 -37.53 34.32 -4.36
N ASN A 966 -37.68 35.09 -3.28
CA ASN A 966 -37.61 34.56 -1.92
C ASN A 966 -38.81 33.61 -1.73
N SER A 967 -38.70 32.37 -2.19
CA SER A 967 -39.60 31.28 -1.77
C SER A 967 -38.80 30.02 -1.47
N SER A 968 -38.08 30.04 -0.35
CA SER A 968 -37.59 28.84 0.32
C SER A 968 -38.77 28.16 1.03
N ALA A 969 -39.63 27.48 0.28
CA ALA A 969 -40.37 26.37 0.88
C ALA A 969 -39.33 25.32 1.31
N PRO A 970 -39.35 24.81 2.55
CA PRO A 970 -38.44 23.75 2.95
C PRO A 970 -38.81 22.50 2.15
N LEU A 971 -38.15 22.29 1.01
CA LEU A 971 -38.07 20.98 0.39
C LEU A 971 -37.66 20.01 1.49
N THR A 972 -38.59 19.12 1.86
CA THR A 972 -38.40 18.13 2.90
C THR A 972 -37.07 17.41 2.64
N LEU A 973 -36.34 17.05 3.70
CA LEU A 973 -35.09 16.29 3.60
C LEU A 973 -35.22 15.12 2.60
N ILE A 974 -36.41 14.51 2.54
CA ILE A 974 -36.80 13.47 1.57
C ILE A 974 -36.64 13.92 0.11
N HIS A 975 -37.10 15.10 -0.29
CA HIS A 975 -36.94 15.58 -1.67
C HIS A 975 -35.48 15.90 -2.01
N LYS A 976 -34.71 16.46 -1.07
CA LYS A 976 -33.27 16.69 -1.28
C LYS A 976 -32.49 15.38 -1.39
N VAL A 977 -32.81 14.40 -0.55
CA VAL A 977 -32.22 13.05 -0.60
C VAL A 977 -32.67 12.33 -1.87
N SER A 978 -33.93 12.45 -2.29
CA SER A 978 -34.43 11.87 -3.54
C SER A 978 -33.73 12.46 -4.75
N ALA A 979 -33.59 13.79 -4.81
CA ALA A 979 -32.86 14.47 -5.88
C ALA A 979 -31.38 14.05 -5.89
N PHE A 980 -30.74 13.98 -4.72
CA PHE A 980 -29.36 13.49 -4.61
C PHE A 980 -29.22 12.05 -5.10
N LEU A 981 -30.10 11.14 -4.67
CA LEU A 981 -30.09 9.74 -5.09
C LEU A 981 -30.39 9.59 -6.58
N GLU A 982 -31.25 10.44 -7.15
CA GLU A 982 -31.59 10.41 -8.58
C GLU A 982 -30.42 10.90 -9.45
N THR A 983 -29.81 12.03 -9.09
CA THR A 983 -28.65 12.61 -9.78
C THR A 983 -27.43 11.70 -9.71
N TYR A 984 -27.16 11.10 -8.54
CA TYR A 984 -25.99 10.26 -8.30
C TYR A 984 -26.31 8.76 -8.25
N ARG A 985 -27.43 8.31 -8.84
CA ARG A 985 -27.88 6.91 -8.75
C ARG A 985 -26.79 5.90 -9.15
N GLN A 986 -26.07 6.20 -10.25
CA GLN A 986 -24.98 5.37 -10.76
C GLN A 986 -23.79 5.37 -9.81
N HIS A 987 -23.43 6.53 -9.26
CA HIS A 987 -22.34 6.69 -8.30
C HIS A 987 -22.64 5.98 -6.98
N VAL A 988 -23.86 6.10 -6.46
CA VAL A 988 -24.30 5.41 -5.24
C VAL A 988 -24.25 3.90 -5.45
N PHE A 989 -24.75 3.41 -6.59
CA PHE A 989 -24.70 1.98 -6.91
C PHE A 989 -23.27 1.43 -6.97
N ILE A 990 -22.36 2.11 -7.68
CA ILE A 990 -20.98 1.61 -7.83
C ILE A 990 -20.19 1.72 -6.52
N VAL A 991 -20.38 2.79 -5.75
CA VAL A 991 -19.76 2.96 -4.43
C VAL A 991 -20.29 1.91 -3.46
N PHE A 992 -21.60 1.63 -3.47
CA PHE A 992 -22.20 0.56 -2.69
C PHE A 992 -21.59 -0.81 -3.03
N CYS A 993 -21.51 -1.16 -4.32
CA CYS A 993 -20.88 -2.41 -4.76
C CYS A 993 -19.41 -2.49 -4.33
N PHE A 994 -18.65 -1.41 -4.50
CA PHE A 994 -17.25 -1.33 -4.08
C PHE A 994 -17.08 -1.54 -2.57
N VAL A 995 -17.88 -0.85 -1.75
CA VAL A 995 -17.85 -0.98 -0.29
C VAL A 995 -18.28 -2.39 0.15
N ALA A 996 -19.33 -2.95 -0.46
CA ALA A 996 -19.80 -4.31 -0.16
C ALA A 996 -18.72 -5.36 -0.46
N ILE A 997 -18.06 -5.29 -1.62
CA ILE A 997 -16.97 -6.22 -1.98
C ILE A 997 -15.80 -6.09 -0.99
N ASN A 998 -15.41 -4.86 -0.63
CA ASN A 998 -14.36 -4.63 0.37
C ASN A 998 -14.70 -5.30 1.72
N LEU A 999 -15.94 -5.13 2.20
CA LEU A 999 -16.40 -5.72 3.44
C LEU A 999 -16.45 -7.25 3.37
N VAL A 1000 -16.96 -7.83 2.27
CA VAL A 1000 -16.99 -9.29 2.07
C VAL A 1000 -15.59 -9.88 2.07
N LEU A 1001 -14.64 -9.27 1.36
CA LEU A 1001 -13.24 -9.74 1.33
C LEU A 1001 -12.56 -9.62 2.70
N PHE A 1002 -12.83 -8.52 3.42
CA PHE A 1002 -12.36 -8.36 4.79
C PHE A 1002 -12.92 -9.44 5.71
N PHE A 1003 -14.24 -9.66 5.70
CA PHE A 1003 -14.91 -10.63 6.58
C PHE A 1003 -14.64 -12.09 6.22
N GLU A 1004 -14.44 -12.44 4.95
CA GLU A 1004 -14.03 -13.80 4.55
C GLU A 1004 -12.68 -14.15 5.15
N ARG A 1005 -11.68 -13.27 5.00
CA ARG A 1005 -10.35 -13.48 5.60
C ARG A 1005 -10.40 -13.40 7.11
N PHE A 1006 -11.13 -12.45 7.67
CA PHE A 1006 -11.32 -12.34 9.12
C PHE A 1006 -11.91 -13.64 9.69
N TRP A 1007 -12.97 -14.18 9.09
CA TRP A 1007 -13.63 -15.41 9.52
C TRP A 1007 -12.68 -16.62 9.42
N HIS A 1008 -11.95 -16.73 8.31
CA HIS A 1008 -10.98 -17.82 8.11
C HIS A 1008 -9.91 -17.85 9.21
N TYR A 1009 -9.27 -16.71 9.53
CA TYR A 1009 -8.24 -16.65 10.56
C TYR A 1009 -8.79 -16.65 11.99
N ARG A 1010 -10.08 -16.30 12.18
CA ARG A 1010 -10.73 -16.32 13.49
C ARG A 1010 -11.20 -17.72 13.92
N TYR A 1011 -11.60 -18.57 12.96
CA TYR A 1011 -12.23 -19.87 13.25
C TYR A 1011 -11.60 -21.05 12.48
N MET A 1012 -11.37 -20.92 11.17
CA MET A 1012 -10.94 -22.06 10.34
C MET A 1012 -9.44 -22.38 10.48
N ALA A 1013 -8.61 -21.39 10.83
CA ALA A 1013 -7.16 -21.54 10.97
C ALA A 1013 -6.69 -21.74 12.43
N GLU A 1014 -7.59 -22.17 13.33
CA GLU A 1014 -7.28 -22.36 14.76
C GLU A 1014 -6.22 -23.46 14.99
N ASN A 1015 -6.16 -24.47 14.11
CA ASN A 1015 -5.15 -25.53 14.14
C ASN A 1015 -3.69 -25.03 13.99
N ARG A 1016 -3.47 -23.82 13.47
CA ARG A 1016 -2.13 -23.19 13.36
C ARG A 1016 -1.75 -22.34 14.57
N ASP A 1017 -2.63 -22.20 15.56
CA ASP A 1017 -2.47 -21.39 16.78
C ASP A 1017 -2.22 -19.88 16.59
N LEU A 1018 -2.26 -19.38 15.35
CA LEU A 1018 -2.03 -17.96 15.02
C LEU A 1018 -2.91 -17.02 15.86
N ARG A 1019 -4.18 -17.40 16.05
CA ARG A 1019 -5.16 -16.65 16.83
C ARG A 1019 -4.88 -16.65 18.33
N ARG A 1020 -4.35 -17.74 18.88
CA ARG A 1020 -4.06 -17.84 20.32
C ARG A 1020 -2.90 -16.93 20.71
N VAL A 1021 -1.92 -16.80 19.81
CA VAL A 1021 -0.74 -15.95 20.00
C VAL A 1021 -1.03 -14.49 19.66
N MET A 1022 -1.61 -14.20 18.48
CA MET A 1022 -1.79 -12.83 17.97
C MET A 1022 -3.21 -12.26 18.20
N GLY A 1023 -4.07 -13.00 18.89
CA GLY A 1023 -5.44 -12.60 19.19
C GLY A 1023 -6.31 -12.36 17.95
N ALA A 1024 -7.21 -11.39 18.04
CA ALA A 1024 -7.99 -10.92 16.89
C ALA A 1024 -7.14 -10.09 15.90
N GLY A 1025 -5.94 -9.65 16.31
CA GLY A 1025 -5.05 -8.81 15.51
C GLY A 1025 -4.71 -9.45 14.17
N ILE A 1026 -4.41 -10.76 14.14
CA ILE A 1026 -4.11 -11.47 12.90
C ILE A 1026 -5.32 -11.53 11.95
N ALA A 1027 -6.53 -11.73 12.47
CA ALA A 1027 -7.75 -11.77 11.66
C ALA A 1027 -8.04 -10.41 11.02
N ILE A 1028 -7.88 -9.31 11.79
CA ILE A 1028 -8.02 -7.94 11.29
C ILE A 1028 -6.94 -7.64 10.23
N THR A 1029 -5.69 -8.00 10.51
CA THR A 1029 -4.54 -7.72 9.65
C THR A 1029 -4.67 -8.43 8.30
N ARG A 1030 -5.13 -9.70 8.30
CA ARG A 1030 -5.35 -10.48 7.07
C ARG A 1030 -6.63 -10.07 6.34
N GLY A 1031 -7.67 -9.65 7.07
CA GLY A 1031 -8.84 -8.98 6.51
C GLY A 1031 -8.47 -7.72 5.74
N ALA A 1032 -7.69 -6.84 6.38
CA ALA A 1032 -7.19 -5.60 5.78
C ALA A 1032 -6.32 -5.87 4.55
N ALA A 1033 -5.43 -6.88 4.60
CA ALA A 1033 -4.61 -7.28 3.45
C ALA A 1033 -5.45 -7.76 2.25
N GLY A 1034 -6.55 -8.49 2.50
CA GLY A 1034 -7.48 -8.95 1.47
C GLY A 1034 -8.20 -7.79 0.78
N ALA A 1035 -8.75 -6.86 1.56
CA ALA A 1035 -9.42 -5.66 1.05
C ALA A 1035 -8.44 -4.72 0.32
N LEU A 1036 -7.23 -4.53 0.87
CA LEU A 1036 -6.16 -3.74 0.27
C LEU A 1036 -5.73 -4.29 -1.09
N SER A 1037 -5.58 -5.62 -1.21
CA SER A 1037 -5.23 -6.28 -2.48
C SER A 1037 -6.25 -5.99 -3.58
N PHE A 1038 -7.54 -5.99 -3.24
CA PHE A 1038 -8.61 -5.64 -4.17
C PHE A 1038 -8.58 -4.16 -4.56
N CYS A 1039 -8.39 -3.24 -3.61
CA CYS A 1039 -8.25 -1.81 -3.91
C CYS A 1039 -7.06 -1.54 -4.86
N MET A 1040 -5.93 -2.19 -4.63
CA MET A 1040 -4.76 -2.09 -5.51
C MET A 1040 -5.04 -2.67 -6.91
N ALA A 1041 -5.77 -3.77 -7.02
CA ALA A 1041 -6.20 -4.28 -8.33
C ALA A 1041 -7.11 -3.28 -9.07
N LEU A 1042 -8.11 -2.72 -8.38
CA LEU A 1042 -9.11 -1.84 -8.96
C LEU A 1042 -8.55 -0.46 -9.35
N ILE A 1043 -7.59 0.08 -8.58
CA ILE A 1043 -7.04 1.43 -8.84
C ILE A 1043 -6.39 1.54 -10.22
N LEU A 1044 -5.81 0.46 -10.76
CA LEU A 1044 -5.25 0.43 -12.13
C LEU A 1044 -6.34 0.55 -13.20
N LEU A 1045 -7.51 -0.06 -12.99
CA LEU A 1045 -8.61 -0.01 -13.95
C LEU A 1045 -9.19 1.41 -14.07
N THR A 1046 -9.21 2.16 -12.97
CA THR A 1046 -9.73 3.55 -12.95
C THR A 1046 -8.93 4.54 -13.81
N VAL A 1047 -7.70 4.18 -14.22
CA VAL A 1047 -6.82 5.01 -15.05
C VAL A 1047 -6.65 4.48 -16.48
N CYS A 1048 -7.40 3.45 -16.86
CA CYS A 1048 -7.40 2.88 -18.22
C CYS A 1048 -8.25 3.72 -19.17
N ARG A 1049 -7.75 4.88 -19.59
CA ARG A 1049 -8.54 5.91 -20.30
C ARG A 1049 -9.11 5.44 -21.63
N ASN A 1050 -8.33 4.71 -22.43
CA ASN A 1050 -8.75 4.24 -23.74
C ASN A 1050 -9.83 3.16 -23.62
N ILE A 1051 -9.63 2.22 -22.69
CA ILE A 1051 -10.62 1.18 -22.40
C ILE A 1051 -11.91 1.80 -21.85
N ILE A 1052 -11.80 2.77 -20.93
CA ILE A 1052 -12.95 3.49 -20.39
C ILE A 1052 -13.70 4.25 -21.51
N THR A 1053 -13.00 4.88 -22.45
CA THR A 1053 -13.62 5.53 -23.61
C THR A 1053 -14.36 4.53 -24.49
N LEU A 1054 -13.79 3.33 -24.73
CA LEU A 1054 -14.48 2.27 -25.48
C LEU A 1054 -15.72 1.75 -24.75
N LEU A 1055 -15.63 1.54 -23.43
CA LEU A 1055 -16.75 1.06 -22.61
C LEU A 1055 -17.87 2.09 -22.46
N ARG A 1056 -17.52 3.39 -22.55
CA ARG A 1056 -18.50 4.49 -22.50
C ARG A 1056 -19.52 4.42 -23.64
N GLU A 1057 -19.13 3.96 -24.82
CA GLU A 1057 -20.04 3.80 -25.96
C GLU A 1057 -20.95 2.56 -25.83
N THR A 1058 -20.79 1.75 -24.79
CA THR A 1058 -21.57 0.52 -24.57
C THR A 1058 -22.72 0.74 -23.60
N VAL A 1059 -23.67 -0.20 -23.58
CA VAL A 1059 -24.77 -0.24 -22.59
C VAL A 1059 -24.30 -0.22 -21.13
N ILE A 1060 -23.04 -0.56 -20.84
CA ILE A 1060 -22.47 -0.53 -19.49
C ILE A 1060 -22.42 0.89 -18.92
N ALA A 1061 -22.29 1.91 -19.77
CA ALA A 1061 -22.28 3.32 -19.34
C ALA A 1061 -23.58 3.76 -18.65
N GLN A 1062 -24.69 3.06 -18.87
CA GLN A 1062 -25.95 3.32 -18.17
C GLN A 1062 -25.91 2.91 -16.68
N TYR A 1063 -24.98 2.04 -16.29
CA TYR A 1063 -24.82 1.54 -14.92
C TYR A 1063 -23.57 2.10 -14.23
N ILE A 1064 -22.49 2.35 -14.98
CA ILE A 1064 -21.20 2.79 -14.43
C ILE A 1064 -20.89 4.23 -14.90
N PRO A 1065 -20.69 5.18 -13.98
CA PRO A 1065 -20.42 6.58 -14.32
C PRO A 1065 -18.95 6.77 -14.71
N PHE A 1066 -18.59 6.34 -15.93
CA PHE A 1066 -17.22 6.37 -16.44
C PHE A 1066 -16.58 7.78 -16.45
N ASP A 1067 -17.37 8.85 -16.55
CA ASP A 1067 -16.90 10.24 -16.44
C ASP A 1067 -16.27 10.57 -15.09
N SER A 1068 -16.73 9.88 -14.04
CA SER A 1068 -16.23 10.06 -12.68
C SER A 1068 -15.12 9.08 -12.31
N ALA A 1069 -14.50 8.39 -13.28
CA ALA A 1069 -13.46 7.39 -13.01
C ALA A 1069 -12.26 7.94 -12.20
N ILE A 1070 -11.83 9.18 -12.45
CA ILE A 1070 -10.74 9.82 -11.68
C ILE A 1070 -11.20 10.23 -10.27
N ALA A 1071 -12.48 10.59 -10.09
CA ALA A 1071 -13.02 10.81 -8.76
C ALA A 1071 -13.07 9.48 -7.98
N PHE A 1072 -13.51 8.41 -8.63
CA PHE A 1072 -13.50 7.07 -8.07
C PHE A 1072 -12.09 6.57 -7.76
N HIS A 1073 -11.09 6.88 -8.60
CA HIS A 1073 -9.66 6.61 -8.32
C HIS A 1073 -9.22 7.17 -6.97
N LYS A 1074 -9.61 8.41 -6.65
CA LYS A 1074 -9.31 9.04 -5.36
C LYS A 1074 -10.01 8.33 -4.20
N ILE A 1075 -11.27 7.90 -4.38
CA ILE A 1075 -12.01 7.13 -3.36
C ILE A 1075 -11.32 5.79 -3.09
N VAL A 1076 -10.96 5.04 -4.14
CA VAL A 1076 -10.24 3.77 -4.00
C VAL A 1076 -8.88 3.99 -3.32
N ALA A 1077 -8.17 5.07 -3.65
CA ALA A 1077 -6.91 5.43 -2.99
C ALA A 1077 -7.10 5.73 -1.48
N LEU A 1078 -8.17 6.41 -1.08
CA LEU A 1078 -8.44 6.65 0.34
C LEU A 1078 -8.74 5.35 1.10
N PHE A 1079 -9.52 4.44 0.50
CA PHE A 1079 -9.76 3.11 1.06
C PHE A 1079 -8.47 2.28 1.13
N ALA A 1080 -7.63 2.33 0.10
CA ALA A 1080 -6.33 1.66 0.10
C ALA A 1080 -5.42 2.20 1.23
N ALA A 1081 -5.41 3.52 1.47
CA ALA A 1081 -4.68 4.11 2.59
C ALA A 1081 -5.20 3.62 3.94
N PHE A 1082 -6.52 3.61 4.14
CA PHE A 1082 -7.15 3.11 5.36
C PHE A 1082 -6.76 1.65 5.65
N TRP A 1083 -6.90 0.76 4.65
CA TRP A 1083 -6.55 -0.65 4.81
C TRP A 1083 -5.05 -0.87 4.99
N ALA A 1084 -4.20 -0.09 4.30
CA ALA A 1084 -2.75 -0.15 4.49
C ALA A 1084 -2.34 0.28 5.90
N THR A 1085 -2.92 1.34 6.45
CA THR A 1085 -2.67 1.75 7.85
C THR A 1085 -3.11 0.66 8.83
N LEU A 1086 -4.30 0.11 8.65
CA LEU A 1086 -4.80 -0.97 9.52
C LEU A 1086 -3.91 -2.23 9.44
N HIS A 1087 -3.43 -2.58 8.25
CA HIS A 1087 -2.51 -3.68 8.03
C HIS A 1087 -1.15 -3.45 8.70
N THR A 1088 -0.55 -2.27 8.54
CA THR A 1088 0.73 -1.91 9.15
C THR A 1088 0.65 -1.91 10.68
N VAL A 1089 -0.36 -1.24 11.25
CA VAL A 1089 -0.57 -1.22 12.72
C VAL A 1089 -0.83 -2.62 13.25
N GLY A 1090 -1.65 -3.41 12.54
CA GLY A 1090 -1.92 -4.81 12.89
C GLY A 1090 -0.64 -5.66 12.93
N HIS A 1091 0.25 -5.52 11.94
CA HIS A 1091 1.54 -6.22 11.95
C HIS A 1091 2.50 -5.74 13.02
N CYS A 1092 2.50 -4.45 13.39
CA CYS A 1092 3.27 -3.97 14.54
C CYS A 1092 2.86 -4.70 15.84
N VAL A 1093 1.54 -4.82 16.09
CA VAL A 1093 1.02 -5.56 17.26
C VAL A 1093 1.32 -7.05 17.15
N ASN A 1094 1.17 -7.64 15.96
CA ASN A 1094 1.51 -9.05 15.76
C ASN A 1094 2.99 -9.32 16.02
N PHE A 1095 3.91 -8.44 15.59
CA PHE A 1095 5.34 -8.58 15.83
C PHE A 1095 5.71 -8.46 17.30
N TYR A 1096 5.00 -7.64 18.08
CA TYR A 1096 5.10 -7.66 19.54
C TYR A 1096 4.79 -9.06 20.09
N HIS A 1097 3.65 -9.64 19.74
CA HIS A 1097 3.29 -10.99 20.20
C HIS A 1097 4.27 -12.06 19.71
N VAL A 1098 4.75 -11.98 18.48
CA VAL A 1098 5.79 -12.89 17.93
C VAL A 1098 7.09 -12.78 18.74
N GLY A 1099 7.55 -11.58 19.07
CA GLY A 1099 8.77 -11.38 19.86
C GLY A 1099 8.68 -11.88 21.30
N THR A 1100 7.47 -12.17 21.80
CA THR A 1100 7.27 -12.79 23.13
C THR A 1100 7.23 -14.31 23.12
N GLN A 1101 7.25 -14.96 21.95
CA GLN A 1101 7.15 -16.42 21.85
C GLN A 1101 8.51 -17.11 22.05
N SER A 1102 8.48 -18.33 22.57
CA SER A 1102 9.66 -19.19 22.64
C SER A 1102 10.11 -19.62 21.24
N GLN A 1103 11.33 -20.14 21.14
CA GLN A 1103 11.84 -20.70 19.89
C GLN A 1103 10.94 -21.81 19.34
N GLU A 1104 10.44 -22.69 20.20
CA GLU A 1104 9.52 -23.76 19.82
C GLU A 1104 8.17 -23.21 19.36
N GLY A 1105 7.67 -22.16 20.03
CA GLY A 1105 6.45 -21.46 19.61
C GLY A 1105 6.59 -20.84 18.22
N LEU A 1106 7.72 -20.21 17.94
CA LEU A 1106 8.03 -19.65 16.61
C LEU A 1106 8.15 -20.74 15.54
N ALA A 1107 8.79 -21.87 15.85
CA ALA A 1107 8.86 -23.01 14.94
C ALA A 1107 7.47 -23.62 14.64
N CYS A 1108 6.57 -23.63 15.63
CA CYS A 1108 5.19 -24.07 15.41
C CYS A 1108 4.36 -23.07 14.57
N LEU A 1109 4.55 -21.76 14.77
CA LEU A 1109 3.86 -20.71 14.01
C LEU A 1109 4.35 -20.62 12.57
N PHE A 1110 5.67 -20.77 12.37
CA PHE A 1110 6.35 -20.60 11.10
C PHE A 1110 7.08 -21.90 10.71
N GLN A 1111 6.31 -22.95 10.41
CA GLN A 1111 6.85 -24.29 10.10
C GLN A 1111 7.80 -24.33 8.88
N GLU A 1112 7.73 -23.33 8.00
CA GLU A 1112 8.63 -23.20 6.85
C GLU A 1112 9.93 -22.44 7.20
N ALA A 1113 10.01 -21.81 8.37
CA ALA A 1113 11.18 -21.08 8.85
C ALA A 1113 11.95 -21.93 9.88
N PHE A 1114 13.22 -22.21 9.59
CA PHE A 1114 14.12 -22.92 10.49
C PHE A 1114 15.00 -21.94 11.25
N PHE A 1115 14.93 -21.98 12.58
CA PHE A 1115 15.79 -21.20 13.47
C PHE A 1115 16.82 -22.13 14.11
N GLY A 1116 18.11 -21.72 14.11
CA GLY A 1116 19.15 -22.45 14.83
C GLY A 1116 18.87 -22.48 16.33
N SER A 1117 19.28 -23.54 17.04
CA SER A 1117 19.04 -23.69 18.50
C SER A 1117 19.76 -22.67 19.37
N ASN A 1118 20.69 -21.90 18.81
CA ASN A 1118 21.40 -20.81 19.44
C ASN A 1118 20.78 -19.42 19.18
N PHE A 1119 19.74 -19.34 18.36
CA PHE A 1119 19.21 -18.07 17.87
C PHE A 1119 17.75 -17.89 18.26
N LEU A 1120 17.48 -16.88 19.09
CA LEU A 1120 16.14 -16.38 19.34
C LEU A 1120 15.89 -15.14 18.44
N PRO A 1121 14.94 -15.19 17.49
CA PRO A 1121 14.64 -14.07 16.61
C PRO A 1121 14.17 -12.84 17.38
N SER A 1122 15.03 -11.82 17.45
CA SER A 1122 14.69 -10.53 18.07
C SER A 1122 13.69 -9.73 17.23
N ILE A 1123 13.11 -8.67 17.81
CA ILE A 1123 12.22 -7.78 17.06
C ILE A 1123 12.94 -7.08 15.89
N SER A 1124 14.24 -6.81 16.07
CA SER A 1124 15.13 -6.27 15.03
C SER A 1124 15.24 -7.22 13.84
N TYR A 1125 15.37 -8.52 14.11
CA TYR A 1125 15.39 -9.54 13.05
C TYR A 1125 14.10 -9.50 12.22
N TRP A 1126 12.93 -9.42 12.85
CA TRP A 1126 11.66 -9.37 12.15
C TRP A 1126 11.50 -8.12 11.27
N PHE A 1127 11.87 -6.94 11.76
CA PHE A 1127 11.75 -5.71 10.97
C PHE A 1127 12.81 -5.56 9.88
N PHE A 1128 14.07 -5.89 10.16
CA PHE A 1128 15.21 -5.50 9.32
C PHE A 1128 15.96 -6.67 8.68
N SER A 1129 15.80 -7.90 9.17
CA SER A 1129 16.47 -9.09 8.60
C SER A 1129 15.52 -10.00 7.81
N THR A 1130 14.20 -9.79 7.91
CA THR A 1130 13.24 -10.52 7.06
C THR A 1130 12.87 -9.72 5.81
N ILE A 1131 12.69 -10.43 4.69
CA ILE A 1131 12.22 -9.83 3.43
C ILE A 1131 10.87 -9.14 3.64
N THR A 1132 9.94 -9.77 4.37
CA THR A 1132 8.61 -9.21 4.65
C THR A 1132 8.70 -7.92 5.48
N GLY A 1133 9.57 -7.87 6.50
CA GLY A 1133 9.79 -6.65 7.29
C GLY A 1133 10.36 -5.50 6.47
N LEU A 1134 11.49 -5.73 5.78
CA LEU A 1134 12.16 -4.71 4.96
C LEU A 1134 11.26 -4.15 3.86
N THR A 1135 10.59 -5.03 3.12
CA THR A 1135 9.64 -4.62 2.07
C THR A 1135 8.43 -3.89 2.64
N GLY A 1136 7.95 -4.28 3.83
CA GLY A 1136 6.86 -3.58 4.52
C GLY A 1136 7.22 -2.13 4.85
N ILE A 1137 8.40 -1.90 5.43
CA ILE A 1137 8.91 -0.55 5.73
C ILE A 1137 9.08 0.26 4.44
N ALA A 1138 9.66 -0.34 3.39
CA ALA A 1138 9.83 0.31 2.09
C ALA A 1138 8.48 0.67 1.43
N LEU A 1139 7.47 -0.19 1.54
CA LEU A 1139 6.11 0.06 1.03
C LEU A 1139 5.45 1.24 1.74
N VAL A 1140 5.56 1.34 3.07
CA VAL A 1140 5.06 2.50 3.81
C VAL A 1140 5.74 3.78 3.35
N ALA A 1141 7.07 3.77 3.18
CA ALA A 1141 7.82 4.92 2.69
C ALA A 1141 7.39 5.35 1.28
N VAL A 1142 7.34 4.41 0.33
CA VAL A 1142 6.92 4.69 -1.06
C VAL A 1142 5.47 5.19 -1.11
N MET A 1143 4.57 4.57 -0.35
CA MET A 1143 3.17 4.99 -0.28
C MET A 1143 3.04 6.41 0.27
N CYS A 1144 3.73 6.74 1.37
CA CYS A 1144 3.74 8.09 1.92
C CYS A 1144 4.25 9.13 0.90
N ILE A 1145 5.32 8.83 0.15
CA ILE A 1145 5.82 9.70 -0.91
C ILE A 1145 4.75 9.92 -1.99
N ILE A 1146 4.12 8.86 -2.49
CA ILE A 1146 3.08 8.95 -3.53
C ILE A 1146 1.90 9.80 -3.05
N TYR A 1147 1.42 9.59 -1.83
CA TYR A 1147 0.24 10.27 -1.29
C TYR A 1147 0.52 11.75 -0.95
N VAL A 1148 1.66 12.06 -0.34
CA VAL A 1148 2.01 13.44 0.02
C VAL A 1148 2.10 14.30 -1.23
N PHE A 1149 2.83 13.86 -2.28
CA PHE A 1149 2.95 14.62 -3.52
C PHE A 1149 1.66 14.64 -4.36
N ALA A 1150 0.68 13.77 -4.06
CA ALA A 1150 -0.66 13.79 -4.66
C ALA A 1150 -1.65 14.74 -3.96
N LEU A 1151 -1.25 15.44 -2.89
CA LEU A 1151 -2.10 16.44 -2.25
C LEU A 1151 -2.27 17.70 -3.14
N PRO A 1152 -3.45 18.36 -3.13
CA PRO A 1152 -3.72 19.53 -3.98
C PRO A 1152 -2.73 20.70 -3.82
N CYS A 1153 -2.16 20.88 -2.63
CA CYS A 1153 -1.16 21.93 -2.35
C CYS A 1153 0.15 21.71 -3.13
N PHE A 1154 0.58 20.47 -3.29
CA PHE A 1154 1.78 20.10 -4.04
C PHE A 1154 1.51 20.01 -5.54
N ILE A 1155 0.36 19.46 -5.95
CA ILE A 1155 -0.01 19.36 -7.37
C ILE A 1155 -0.04 20.75 -8.04
N LYS A 1156 -0.63 21.76 -7.39
CA LYS A 1156 -0.74 23.12 -7.95
C LYS A 1156 0.61 23.82 -8.15
N ARG A 1157 1.59 23.60 -7.25
CA ARG A 1157 2.90 24.29 -7.26
C ARG A 1157 4.02 23.45 -7.92
N ALA A 1158 3.90 22.14 -7.87
CA ALA A 1158 4.92 21.18 -8.26
C ALA A 1158 4.34 19.97 -9.01
N TYR A 1159 3.54 20.22 -10.06
CA TYR A 1159 2.93 19.17 -10.88
C TYR A 1159 3.94 18.15 -11.44
N HIS A 1160 5.17 18.57 -11.78
CA HIS A 1160 6.20 17.64 -12.24
C HIS A 1160 6.64 16.67 -11.13
N ALA A 1161 6.76 17.15 -9.89
CA ALA A 1161 7.14 16.31 -8.75
C ALA A 1161 6.04 15.29 -8.44
N PHE A 1162 4.77 15.70 -8.54
CA PHE A 1162 3.63 14.79 -8.52
C PHE A 1162 3.78 13.70 -9.60
N ARG A 1163 3.96 14.07 -10.88
CA ARG A 1163 4.07 13.09 -11.97
C ARG A 1163 5.23 12.11 -11.77
N LEU A 1164 6.39 12.59 -11.32
CA LEU A 1164 7.57 11.76 -11.08
C LEU A 1164 7.37 10.79 -9.91
N THR A 1165 6.90 11.29 -8.77
CA THR A 1165 6.67 10.46 -7.58
C THR A 1165 5.55 9.45 -7.79
N HIS A 1166 4.53 9.78 -8.61
CA HIS A 1166 3.45 8.84 -8.94
C HIS A 1166 3.92 7.67 -9.83
N LEU A 1167 5.06 7.78 -10.54
CA LEU A 1167 5.69 6.66 -11.26
C LEU A 1167 6.32 5.62 -10.32
N LEU A 1168 6.49 5.96 -9.03
CA LEU A 1168 6.89 4.98 -8.01
C LEU A 1168 5.84 3.89 -7.80
N ASN A 1169 4.65 4.01 -8.42
CA ASN A 1169 3.67 2.92 -8.44
C ASN A 1169 4.26 1.61 -9.01
N ILE A 1170 5.16 1.66 -10.00
CA ILE A 1170 5.83 0.46 -10.54
C ILE A 1170 6.65 -0.23 -9.43
N ALA A 1171 7.46 0.55 -8.72
CA ALA A 1171 8.23 0.05 -7.58
C ALA A 1171 7.32 -0.44 -6.45
N PHE A 1172 6.20 0.25 -6.19
CA PHE A 1172 5.22 -0.14 -5.20
C PHE A 1172 4.60 -1.53 -5.50
N TYR A 1173 4.17 -1.79 -6.74
CA TYR A 1173 3.66 -3.12 -7.13
C TYR A 1173 4.74 -4.21 -7.07
N ALA A 1174 5.98 -3.90 -7.49
CA ALA A 1174 7.09 -4.84 -7.40
C ALA A 1174 7.44 -5.21 -5.94
N LEU A 1175 7.52 -4.21 -5.06
CA LEU A 1175 7.74 -4.41 -3.63
C LEU A 1175 6.58 -5.17 -2.98
N THR A 1176 5.33 -4.92 -3.39
CA THR A 1176 4.16 -5.65 -2.85
C THR A 1176 4.19 -7.13 -3.23
N LEU A 1177 4.65 -7.47 -4.44
CA LEU A 1177 4.87 -8.87 -4.83
C LEU A 1177 5.95 -9.52 -3.96
N LEU A 1178 7.12 -8.86 -3.80
CA LEU A 1178 8.22 -9.35 -2.96
C LEU A 1178 7.81 -9.53 -1.50
N HIS A 1179 6.96 -8.64 -0.99
CA HIS A 1179 6.49 -8.65 0.40
C HIS A 1179 5.78 -9.95 0.80
N GLY A 1180 5.03 -10.55 -0.14
CA GLY A 1180 4.30 -11.80 0.07
C GLY A 1180 5.08 -13.09 -0.27
N LEU A 1181 6.25 -13.01 -0.92
CA LEU A 1181 6.98 -14.18 -1.41
C LEU A 1181 7.48 -15.14 -0.31
N PRO A 1182 7.91 -14.70 0.89
CA PRO A 1182 8.43 -15.60 1.92
C PRO A 1182 7.42 -16.58 2.53
N LYS A 1183 6.12 -16.48 2.18
CA LYS A 1183 5.04 -17.37 2.67
C LYS A 1183 4.91 -17.47 4.19
N LEU A 1184 5.33 -16.43 4.91
CA LEU A 1184 5.42 -16.45 6.37
C LEU A 1184 4.11 -16.90 7.06
N LEU A 1185 2.93 -16.54 6.53
CA LEU A 1185 1.63 -16.90 7.11
C LEU A 1185 0.75 -17.75 6.18
N ASP A 1186 0.76 -17.45 4.88
CA ASP A 1186 -0.05 -18.09 3.84
C ASP A 1186 0.59 -17.85 2.48
N SER A 1187 0.14 -18.62 1.49
CA SER A 1187 0.46 -18.45 0.09
C SER A 1187 0.20 -17.01 -0.43
N PRO A 1188 1.03 -16.48 -1.34
CA PRO A 1188 0.89 -15.11 -1.85
C PRO A 1188 -0.31 -14.99 -2.79
N LYS A 1189 -1.41 -14.39 -2.32
CA LYS A 1189 -2.65 -14.22 -3.11
C LYS A 1189 -2.69 -12.95 -3.97
N PHE A 1190 -1.86 -11.94 -3.67
CA PHE A 1190 -1.86 -10.64 -4.35
C PHE A 1190 -1.71 -10.76 -5.89
N GLY A 1191 -0.88 -11.69 -6.36
CA GLY A 1191 -0.70 -11.96 -7.79
C GLY A 1191 -2.02 -12.27 -8.51
N TYR A 1192 -2.91 -13.05 -7.88
CA TYR A 1192 -4.21 -13.39 -8.48
C TYR A 1192 -5.13 -12.18 -8.66
N TYR A 1193 -5.06 -11.18 -7.77
CA TYR A 1193 -5.86 -9.96 -7.88
C TYR A 1193 -5.36 -9.03 -8.98
N VAL A 1194 -4.04 -8.92 -9.14
CA VAL A 1194 -3.42 -7.82 -9.89
C VAL A 1194 -3.07 -8.18 -11.35
N VAL A 1195 -2.88 -9.46 -11.67
CA VAL A 1195 -2.47 -9.90 -13.03
C VAL A 1195 -3.44 -9.42 -14.10
N GLY A 1196 -4.75 -9.63 -13.91
CA GLY A 1196 -5.77 -9.17 -14.87
C GLY A 1196 -5.76 -7.65 -15.07
N PRO A 1197 -5.86 -6.85 -14.00
CA PRO A 1197 -5.77 -5.39 -14.09
C PRO A 1197 -4.45 -4.86 -14.67
N ILE A 1198 -3.31 -5.49 -14.40
CA ILE A 1198 -2.03 -5.12 -15.02
C ILE A 1198 -2.08 -5.38 -16.52
N VAL A 1199 -2.59 -6.54 -16.96
CA VAL A 1199 -2.72 -6.83 -18.40
C VAL A 1199 -3.62 -5.80 -19.07
N LEU A 1200 -4.77 -5.47 -18.50
CA LEU A 1200 -5.66 -4.42 -19.02
C LEU A 1200 -5.00 -3.04 -19.04
N PHE A 1201 -4.27 -2.69 -17.98
CA PHE A 1201 -3.52 -1.44 -17.91
C PHE A 1201 -2.42 -1.37 -18.97
N VAL A 1202 -1.68 -2.46 -19.20
CA VAL A 1202 -0.64 -2.52 -20.24
C VAL A 1202 -1.26 -2.41 -21.63
N ILE A 1203 -2.37 -3.11 -21.90
CA ILE A 1203 -3.12 -2.97 -23.16
C ILE A 1203 -3.58 -1.53 -23.36
N ASP A 1204 -4.15 -0.90 -22.34
CA ASP A 1204 -4.56 0.52 -22.37
C ASP A 1204 -3.37 1.44 -22.70
N ARG A 1205 -2.20 1.19 -22.11
CA ARG A 1205 -0.98 1.95 -22.41
C ARG A 1205 -0.51 1.73 -23.84
N ILE A 1206 -0.57 0.51 -24.37
CA ILE A 1206 -0.22 0.20 -25.77
C ILE A 1206 -1.16 0.95 -26.72
N ILE A 1207 -2.48 0.90 -26.48
CA ILE A 1207 -3.47 1.67 -27.27
C ILE A 1207 -3.15 3.17 -27.23
N GLY A 1208 -2.85 3.70 -26.05
CA GLY A 1208 -2.50 5.12 -25.88
C GLY A 1208 -1.18 5.53 -26.54
N LEU A 1209 -0.25 4.58 -26.71
CA LEU A 1209 0.98 4.78 -27.49
C LEU A 1209 0.71 4.77 -29.00
N MET A 1210 -0.21 3.91 -29.46
CA MET A 1210 -0.65 3.87 -30.86
C MET A 1210 -1.40 5.15 -31.25
N GLN A 1211 -2.19 5.73 -30.34
CA GLN A 1211 -2.91 6.99 -30.53
C GLN A 1211 -2.06 8.24 -30.26
N TYR A 1212 -0.73 8.13 -30.29
CA TYR A 1212 0.17 9.27 -30.08
C TYR A 1212 0.78 9.78 -31.39
N TYR A 1213 0.25 10.89 -31.87
CA TYR A 1213 0.72 11.56 -33.08
C TYR A 1213 1.75 12.63 -32.71
N LYS A 1214 2.99 12.47 -33.20
CA LYS A 1214 4.12 13.39 -32.93
C LYS A 1214 4.36 14.31 -34.13
N LYS A 1215 4.96 15.47 -33.85
CA LYS A 1215 5.42 16.46 -34.85
C LYS A 1215 4.33 16.91 -35.83
N LEU A 1216 3.15 17.26 -35.31
CA LEU A 1216 2.11 17.91 -36.10
C LEU A 1216 2.48 19.39 -36.29
N GLU A 1217 2.41 19.82 -37.55
CA GLU A 1217 2.70 21.19 -37.95
C GLU A 1217 1.43 22.04 -37.83
N ILE A 1218 1.59 23.22 -37.23
CA ILE A 1218 0.54 24.24 -37.17
C ILE A 1218 0.47 24.91 -38.55
N VAL A 1219 -0.69 24.82 -39.19
CA VAL A 1219 -0.98 25.41 -40.52
C VAL A 1219 -1.31 26.90 -40.36
N ASN A 1220 -2.14 27.24 -39.38
CA ASN A 1220 -2.49 28.63 -39.06
C ASN A 1220 -2.59 28.81 -37.54
N ALA A 1221 -2.18 29.97 -37.04
CA ALA A 1221 -2.36 30.34 -35.65
C ALA A 1221 -2.71 31.82 -35.53
N GLU A 1222 -3.70 32.14 -34.71
CA GLU A 1222 -4.15 33.52 -34.49
C GLU A 1222 -4.34 33.81 -33.01
N ILE A 1223 -4.02 35.05 -32.63
CA ILE A 1223 -4.25 35.55 -31.28
C ILE A 1223 -5.55 36.37 -31.31
N LEU A 1224 -6.61 35.76 -30.81
CA LEU A 1224 -7.94 36.37 -30.77
C LEU A 1224 -8.09 37.27 -29.52
N PRO A 1225 -9.07 38.20 -29.53
CA PRO A 1225 -9.46 38.97 -28.34
C PRO A 1225 -9.80 38.04 -27.15
N SER A 1226 -9.81 38.61 -25.94
CA SER A 1226 -10.15 37.87 -24.70
C SER A 1226 -9.26 36.65 -24.41
N ASP A 1227 -7.97 36.79 -24.70
CA ASP A 1227 -6.94 35.80 -24.39
C ASP A 1227 -7.15 34.39 -24.97
N ILE A 1228 -7.86 34.31 -26.10
CA ILE A 1228 -8.03 33.08 -26.88
C ILE A 1228 -6.88 32.92 -27.89
N ILE A 1229 -6.42 31.68 -28.03
CA ILE A 1229 -5.43 31.23 -29.02
C ILE A 1229 -6.17 30.31 -29.99
N TYR A 1230 -6.20 30.67 -31.27
CA TYR A 1230 -6.69 29.81 -32.34
C TYR A 1230 -5.51 29.07 -32.95
N ILE A 1231 -5.63 27.75 -33.07
CA ILE A 1231 -4.63 26.90 -33.72
C ILE A 1231 -5.33 25.94 -34.67
N GLU A 1232 -4.85 25.93 -35.91
CA GLU A 1232 -5.26 25.01 -36.96
C GLU A 1232 -4.07 24.14 -37.37
N TYR A 1233 -4.23 22.83 -37.38
CA TYR A 1233 -3.19 21.88 -37.80
C TYR A 1233 -3.77 20.74 -38.62
N ARG A 1234 -2.92 20.14 -39.46
CA ARG A 1234 -3.36 19.10 -40.39
C ARG A 1234 -3.77 17.83 -39.65
N ARG A 1235 -4.94 17.29 -39.97
CA ARG A 1235 -5.43 16.04 -39.39
C ARG A 1235 -4.61 14.84 -39.88
N PRO A 1236 -4.14 13.96 -38.99
CA PRO A 1236 -3.55 12.69 -39.41
C PRO A 1236 -4.59 11.82 -40.15
N ARG A 1237 -4.23 11.19 -41.26
CA ARG A 1237 -5.16 10.39 -42.09
C ARG A 1237 -5.85 9.27 -41.32
N GLU A 1238 -5.17 8.70 -40.34
CA GLU A 1238 -5.65 7.60 -39.49
C GLU A 1238 -6.53 8.08 -38.33
N PHE A 1239 -6.52 9.38 -38.03
CA PHE A 1239 -7.24 9.95 -36.90
C PHE A 1239 -8.73 10.09 -37.22
N LYS A 1240 -9.57 9.22 -36.67
CA LYS A 1240 -11.03 9.30 -36.75
C LYS A 1240 -11.59 9.74 -35.41
N TYR A 1241 -12.49 10.72 -35.41
CA TYR A 1241 -13.16 11.24 -34.22
C TYR A 1241 -14.62 11.57 -34.52
N LYS A 1242 -15.43 11.72 -33.47
CA LYS A 1242 -16.83 12.16 -33.52
C LYS A 1242 -16.94 13.58 -32.96
N SER A 1243 -17.97 14.32 -33.39
CA SER A 1243 -18.25 15.67 -32.91
C SER A 1243 -18.39 15.67 -31.38
N GLY A 1244 -17.76 16.64 -30.72
CA GLY A 1244 -17.75 16.77 -29.27
C GLY A 1244 -16.60 16.10 -28.53
N GLN A 1245 -15.80 15.26 -29.19
CA GLN A 1245 -14.60 14.67 -28.58
C GLN A 1245 -13.47 15.70 -28.38
N TRP A 1246 -12.52 15.37 -27.49
CA TRP A 1246 -11.36 16.19 -27.16
C TRP A 1246 -10.04 15.44 -27.37
N VAL A 1247 -8.96 16.21 -27.48
CA VAL A 1247 -7.59 15.69 -27.63
C VAL A 1247 -6.68 16.28 -26.56
N THR A 1248 -5.60 15.57 -26.24
CA THR A 1248 -4.51 16.15 -25.44
C THR A 1248 -3.40 16.64 -26.35
N VAL A 1249 -2.97 17.88 -26.14
CA VAL A 1249 -1.94 18.57 -26.91
C VAL A 1249 -0.73 18.83 -26.02
N SER A 1250 0.47 18.55 -26.52
CA SER A 1250 1.74 18.91 -25.88
C SER A 1250 2.68 19.56 -26.89
N SER A 1251 3.58 20.43 -26.44
CA SER A 1251 4.58 21.04 -27.32
C SER A 1251 5.98 20.91 -26.70
N PRO A 1252 6.93 20.24 -27.37
CA PRO A 1252 8.29 20.08 -26.88
C PRO A 1252 9.04 21.40 -26.67
N SER A 1253 8.72 22.45 -27.44
CA SER A 1253 9.36 23.77 -27.33
C SER A 1253 8.95 24.54 -26.07
N ILE A 1254 7.80 24.19 -25.49
CA ILE A 1254 7.25 24.87 -24.32
C ILE A 1254 7.70 24.18 -23.03
N SER A 1255 7.67 22.85 -23.01
CA SER A 1255 7.98 22.03 -21.84
C SER A 1255 9.18 21.13 -22.15
N CYS A 1256 10.38 21.69 -21.99
CA CYS A 1256 11.64 21.00 -22.31
C CYS A 1256 11.85 19.72 -21.50
N THR A 1257 11.30 19.64 -20.29
CA THR A 1257 11.67 18.57 -19.34
C THR A 1257 10.77 17.34 -19.42
N PHE A 1258 9.46 17.48 -19.66
CA PHE A 1258 8.53 16.32 -19.61
C PHE A 1258 7.33 16.35 -20.58
N ASN A 1259 7.32 17.27 -21.55
CA ASN A 1259 6.30 17.37 -22.61
C ASN A 1259 4.85 17.29 -22.08
N GLU A 1260 4.49 18.23 -21.22
CA GLU A 1260 3.17 18.29 -20.56
C GLU A 1260 2.02 18.34 -21.58
N SER A 1261 1.04 17.45 -21.40
CA SER A 1261 -0.12 17.32 -22.29
C SER A 1261 -1.37 17.91 -21.63
N HIS A 1262 -2.08 18.80 -22.33
CA HIS A 1262 -3.29 19.48 -21.88
C HIS A 1262 -4.48 19.11 -22.75
N ALA A 1263 -5.67 18.92 -22.17
CA ALA A 1263 -6.88 18.52 -22.88
C ALA A 1263 -7.60 19.73 -23.49
N PHE A 1264 -8.02 19.62 -24.76
CA PHE A 1264 -8.78 20.63 -25.50
C PHE A 1264 -9.84 19.97 -26.39
N SER A 1265 -11.08 20.47 -26.35
CA SER A 1265 -12.18 20.01 -27.21
C SER A 1265 -11.91 20.35 -28.68
N ILE A 1266 -12.23 19.42 -29.57
CA ILE A 1266 -12.08 19.64 -31.01
C ILE A 1266 -13.25 20.51 -31.48
N ALA A 1267 -12.96 21.67 -32.07
CA ALA A 1267 -13.99 22.58 -32.56
C ALA A 1267 -14.33 22.36 -34.05
N SER A 1268 -13.48 21.68 -34.81
CA SER A 1268 -13.72 21.30 -36.21
C SER A 1268 -14.65 20.10 -36.34
N SER A 1269 -15.38 19.99 -37.45
CA SER A 1269 -16.24 18.82 -37.71
C SER A 1269 -15.40 17.59 -38.07
N PRO A 1270 -15.91 16.36 -37.87
CA PRO A 1270 -15.28 15.14 -38.35
C PRO A 1270 -15.06 15.06 -39.87
N GLN A 1271 -15.63 15.97 -40.65
CA GLN A 1271 -15.49 16.03 -42.11
C GLN A 1271 -14.40 17.02 -42.54
N ASP A 1272 -13.97 17.93 -41.66
CA ASP A 1272 -12.91 18.89 -41.96
C ASP A 1272 -11.54 18.19 -42.14
N GLU A 1273 -10.76 18.67 -43.11
CA GLU A 1273 -9.39 18.18 -43.37
C GLU A 1273 -8.38 18.64 -42.31
N ASN A 1274 -8.62 19.80 -41.71
CA ASN A 1274 -7.79 20.39 -40.65
C ASN A 1274 -8.51 20.34 -39.31
N MET A 1275 -7.74 20.17 -38.24
CA MET A 1275 -8.24 20.23 -36.88
C MET A 1275 -8.11 21.65 -36.32
N LYS A 1276 -9.18 22.14 -35.70
CA LYS A 1276 -9.25 23.49 -35.13
C LYS A 1276 -9.40 23.43 -33.61
N LEU A 1277 -8.56 24.18 -32.89
CA LEU A 1277 -8.61 24.32 -31.44
C LEU A 1277 -8.70 25.79 -31.03
N TYR A 1278 -9.61 26.08 -30.10
CA TYR A 1278 -9.73 27.38 -29.43
C TYR A 1278 -9.29 27.22 -27.98
N ILE A 1279 -8.10 27.73 -27.66
CA ILE A 1279 -7.45 27.55 -26.36
C ILE A 1279 -7.51 28.86 -25.58
N LYS A 1280 -8.16 28.85 -24.41
CA LYS A 1280 -8.13 29.97 -23.48
C LYS A 1280 -6.81 30.02 -22.71
N ALA A 1281 -6.13 31.17 -22.68
CA ALA A 1281 -4.90 31.35 -21.93
C ALA A 1281 -5.19 31.57 -20.42
N VAL A 1282 -5.12 30.49 -19.63
CA VAL A 1282 -5.43 30.51 -18.18
C VAL A 1282 -4.21 30.19 -17.31
N GLY A 1283 -3.29 29.34 -17.79
CA GLY A 1283 -2.15 28.85 -17.00
C GLY A 1283 -0.78 29.10 -17.64
N PRO A 1284 0.32 28.75 -16.93
CA PRO A 1284 1.69 28.97 -17.40
C PRO A 1284 1.97 28.34 -18.76
N TRP A 1285 1.49 27.12 -18.99
CA TRP A 1285 1.67 26.41 -20.26
C TRP A 1285 0.96 27.13 -21.41
N THR A 1286 -0.29 27.57 -21.22
CA THR A 1286 -1.06 28.28 -22.25
C THR A 1286 -0.51 29.69 -22.51
N TRP A 1287 -0.01 30.38 -21.49
CA TRP A 1287 0.64 31.69 -21.65
C TRP A 1287 1.98 31.59 -22.38
N LYS A 1288 2.73 30.52 -22.13
CA LYS A 1288 3.97 30.25 -22.85
C LYS A 1288 3.69 29.86 -24.30
N LEU A 1289 2.64 29.07 -24.56
CA LEU A 1289 2.15 28.79 -25.92
C LEU A 1289 1.77 30.09 -26.65
N ARG A 1290 0.98 30.96 -26.01
CA ARG A 1290 0.62 32.28 -26.52
C ARG A 1290 1.86 33.11 -26.86
N SER A 1291 2.84 33.13 -25.97
CA SER A 1291 4.08 33.90 -26.13
C SER A 1291 4.94 33.40 -27.29
N GLU A 1292 5.08 32.07 -27.45
CA GLU A 1292 5.81 31.46 -28.55
C GLU A 1292 5.10 31.69 -29.89
N LEU A 1293 3.76 31.62 -29.92
CA LEU A 1293 2.99 31.92 -31.14
C LEU A 1293 3.09 33.40 -31.52
N ILE A 1294 2.99 34.33 -30.57
CA ILE A 1294 3.24 35.76 -30.81
C ILE A 1294 4.65 35.98 -31.37
N ARG A 1295 5.65 35.26 -30.84
CA ARG A 1295 7.03 35.33 -31.36
C ARG A 1295 7.08 34.85 -32.81
N SER A 1296 6.53 33.69 -33.13
CA SER A 1296 6.47 33.15 -34.49
C SER A 1296 5.76 34.11 -35.46
N LEU A 1297 4.60 34.66 -35.06
CA LEU A 1297 3.85 35.64 -35.86
C LEU A 1297 4.62 36.93 -36.13
N ASN A 1298 5.33 37.47 -35.12
CA ASN A 1298 6.07 38.73 -35.26
C ASN A 1298 7.42 38.57 -36.00
N THR A 1299 8.04 37.40 -35.92
CA THR A 1299 9.38 37.16 -36.49
C THR A 1299 9.35 36.42 -37.82
N GLY A 1300 8.20 35.85 -38.21
CA GLY A 1300 8.10 34.91 -39.33
C GLY A 1300 8.80 33.57 -39.07
N SER A 1301 9.20 33.28 -37.82
CA SER A 1301 9.80 31.99 -37.47
C SER A 1301 8.74 30.86 -37.47
N PRO A 1302 9.12 29.61 -37.81
CA PRO A 1302 8.17 28.50 -37.85
C PRO A 1302 7.43 28.35 -36.52
N PHE A 1303 6.16 27.98 -36.60
CA PHE A 1303 5.34 27.71 -35.43
C PHE A 1303 5.89 26.53 -34.61
N PRO A 1304 5.65 26.50 -33.28
CA PRO A 1304 6.07 25.38 -32.44
C PRO A 1304 5.34 24.09 -32.85
N LEU A 1305 6.08 22.99 -32.94
CA LEU A 1305 5.49 21.68 -33.23
C LEU A 1305 4.57 21.22 -32.10
N ILE A 1306 3.47 20.58 -32.48
CA ILE A 1306 2.49 20.01 -31.55
C ILE A 1306 2.54 18.49 -31.60
N HIS A 1307 2.41 17.84 -30.44
CA HIS A 1307 2.08 16.42 -30.34
C HIS A 1307 0.65 16.29 -29.83
N MET A 1308 -0.09 15.31 -30.35
CA MET A 1308 -1.50 15.08 -30.05
C MET A 1308 -1.72 13.63 -29.58
N LYS A 1309 -2.57 13.44 -28.57
CA LYS A 1309 -3.13 12.11 -28.21
C LYS A 1309 -4.64 12.18 -28.13
N GLY A 1310 -5.32 11.09 -28.51
CA GLY A 1310 -6.77 10.95 -28.48
C GLY A 1310 -7.28 10.24 -29.75
N PRO A 1311 -8.58 10.30 -30.04
CA PRO A 1311 -9.60 11.13 -29.37
C PRO A 1311 -10.06 10.54 -28.03
N TYR A 1312 -10.51 11.42 -27.13
CA TYR A 1312 -11.11 11.06 -25.84
C TYR A 1312 -12.47 11.78 -25.69
N GLY A 1313 -13.28 11.36 -24.72
CA GLY A 1313 -14.60 11.97 -24.44
C GLY A 1313 -15.77 11.17 -25.01
N ASP A 1314 -16.98 11.63 -24.71
CA ASP A 1314 -18.19 11.07 -25.29
C ASP A 1314 -18.42 11.69 -26.67
N GLY A 1315 -18.59 10.84 -27.68
CA GLY A 1315 -18.87 11.26 -29.05
C GLY A 1315 -20.34 11.14 -29.40
N ASN A 1316 -21.23 11.31 -28.42
CA ASN A 1316 -22.64 10.98 -28.56
C ASN A 1316 -23.29 11.73 -29.75
N GLN A 1317 -23.90 10.96 -30.65
CA GLN A 1317 -24.60 11.45 -31.83
C GLN A 1317 -26.10 11.09 -31.79
N GLU A 1318 -26.65 10.79 -30.61
CA GLU A 1318 -28.08 10.45 -30.40
C GLU A 1318 -29.03 11.50 -31.01
N TRP A 1319 -28.60 12.76 -31.16
CA TRP A 1319 -29.38 13.80 -31.83
C TRP A 1319 -29.76 13.46 -33.28
N MET A 1320 -29.03 12.56 -33.94
CA MET A 1320 -29.36 12.08 -35.29
C MET A 1320 -30.61 11.18 -35.32
N ASP A 1321 -30.98 10.57 -34.19
CA ASP A 1321 -32.08 9.61 -34.07
C ASP A 1321 -33.46 10.27 -33.86
N TYR A 1322 -33.48 11.55 -33.52
CA TYR A 1322 -34.69 12.35 -33.30
C TYR A 1322 -34.98 13.24 -34.51
N GLU A 1323 -36.27 13.37 -34.88
CA GLU A 1323 -36.69 14.30 -35.95
C GLU A 1323 -36.52 15.76 -35.53
N VAL A 1324 -36.75 16.05 -34.25
CA VAL A 1324 -36.53 17.36 -33.63
C VAL A 1324 -35.57 17.18 -32.45
N ALA A 1325 -34.50 17.96 -32.44
CA ALA A 1325 -33.50 17.96 -31.38
C ALA A 1325 -33.33 19.36 -30.77
N ILE A 1326 -33.25 19.43 -29.45
CA ILE A 1326 -32.97 20.65 -28.68
C ILE A 1326 -31.56 20.50 -28.12
N MET A 1327 -30.63 21.35 -28.54
CA MET A 1327 -29.24 21.37 -28.10
C MET A 1327 -28.99 22.58 -27.21
N VAL A 1328 -28.63 22.36 -25.95
CA VAL A 1328 -28.37 23.42 -24.98
C VAL A 1328 -26.89 23.45 -24.64
N GLY A 1329 -26.19 24.49 -25.08
CA GLY A 1329 -24.77 24.71 -24.80
C GLY A 1329 -24.58 25.86 -23.81
N ALA A 1330 -23.84 25.62 -22.71
CA ALA A 1330 -23.60 26.66 -21.72
C ALA A 1330 -22.14 26.78 -21.27
N GLY A 1331 -21.64 28.03 -21.21
CA GLY A 1331 -20.26 28.33 -20.86
C GLY A 1331 -19.25 27.58 -21.74
N ILE A 1332 -18.34 26.82 -21.12
CA ILE A 1332 -17.33 26.02 -21.84
C ILE A 1332 -17.94 24.90 -22.69
N GLY A 1333 -19.18 24.49 -22.39
CA GLY A 1333 -19.91 23.44 -23.10
C GLY A 1333 -20.33 23.83 -24.52
N VAL A 1334 -20.08 25.06 -24.95
CA VAL A 1334 -20.34 25.52 -26.32
C VAL A 1334 -19.29 25.04 -27.32
N THR A 1335 -18.05 24.80 -26.87
CA THR A 1335 -16.94 24.39 -27.75
C THR A 1335 -17.20 23.04 -28.45
N PRO A 1336 -17.71 21.99 -27.77
CA PRO A 1336 -18.18 20.76 -28.41
C PRO A 1336 -19.33 20.96 -29.40
N TYR A 1337 -20.26 21.88 -29.11
CA TYR A 1337 -21.37 22.18 -29.99
C TYR A 1337 -20.94 22.92 -31.26
N ALA A 1338 -19.82 23.66 -31.25
CA ALA A 1338 -19.24 24.21 -32.47
C ALA A 1338 -18.96 23.11 -33.51
N SER A 1339 -18.31 22.02 -33.09
CA SER A 1339 -18.06 20.85 -33.95
C SER A 1339 -19.36 20.18 -34.40
N THR A 1340 -20.33 20.04 -33.48
CA THR A 1340 -21.61 19.37 -33.73
C THR A 1340 -22.50 20.15 -34.70
N LEU A 1341 -22.57 21.48 -34.58
CA LEU A 1341 -23.36 22.34 -35.48
C LEU A 1341 -22.76 22.39 -36.89
N VAL A 1342 -21.44 22.45 -37.01
CA VAL A 1342 -20.76 22.37 -38.31
C VAL A 1342 -21.00 20.99 -38.95
N ASP A 1343 -20.90 19.90 -38.18
CA ASP A 1343 -21.19 18.54 -38.69
C ASP A 1343 -22.67 18.40 -39.11
N LEU A 1344 -23.61 18.96 -38.34
CA LEU A 1344 -25.04 19.00 -38.70
C LEU A 1344 -25.25 19.65 -40.07
N VAL A 1345 -24.70 20.85 -40.30
CA VAL A 1345 -24.88 21.59 -41.56
C VAL A 1345 -24.20 20.88 -42.73
N GLN A 1346 -23.00 20.32 -42.53
CA GLN A 1346 -22.29 19.57 -43.58
C GLN A 1346 -23.02 18.27 -43.95
N ARG A 1347 -23.59 17.53 -42.99
CA ARG A 1347 -24.40 16.33 -43.27
C ARG A 1347 -25.72 16.64 -43.95
N THR A 1348 -26.36 17.75 -43.58
CA THR A 1348 -27.63 18.15 -44.20
C THR A 1348 -27.45 18.78 -45.59
N SER A 1349 -26.28 19.36 -45.86
CA SER A 1349 -25.93 19.93 -47.17
C SER A 1349 -25.42 18.89 -48.16
N SER A 1350 -24.79 17.81 -47.69
CA SER A 1350 -24.28 16.72 -48.54
C SER A 1350 -25.35 15.70 -48.93
N ASP A 1351 -25.08 14.88 -49.94
CA ASP A 1351 -25.94 13.76 -50.40
C ASP A 1351 -26.22 12.69 -49.30
N SER A 1352 -25.55 12.81 -48.15
CA SER A 1352 -25.76 11.94 -46.98
C SER A 1352 -27.03 12.25 -46.18
N PHE A 1353 -27.85 13.20 -46.65
CA PHE A 1353 -29.13 13.61 -46.04
C PHE A 1353 -30.04 12.42 -45.66
N HIS A 1354 -30.04 11.35 -46.45
CA HIS A 1354 -30.86 10.16 -46.17
C HIS A 1354 -30.51 9.41 -44.87
N ARG A 1355 -29.35 9.67 -44.26
CA ARG A 1355 -28.91 9.03 -43.01
C ARG A 1355 -29.25 9.83 -41.76
N VAL A 1356 -29.71 11.07 -41.89
CA VAL A 1356 -30.01 11.95 -40.75
C VAL A 1356 -31.52 12.08 -40.63
N ARG A 1357 -32.09 11.58 -39.53
CA ARG A 1357 -33.54 11.70 -39.28
C ARG A 1357 -33.91 13.12 -38.83
N CYS A 1358 -32.97 13.84 -38.24
CA CYS A 1358 -33.14 15.19 -37.73
C CYS A 1358 -33.49 16.20 -38.83
N ARG A 1359 -34.68 16.80 -38.74
CA ARG A 1359 -35.22 17.81 -39.66
C ARG A 1359 -35.14 19.23 -39.09
N LYS A 1360 -35.18 19.37 -37.77
CA LYS A 1360 -35.19 20.66 -37.07
C LYS A 1360 -34.34 20.58 -35.80
N VAL A 1361 -33.44 21.55 -35.63
CA VAL A 1361 -32.59 21.71 -34.45
C VAL A 1361 -32.82 23.06 -33.81
N TYR A 1362 -33.16 23.06 -32.52
CA TYR A 1362 -33.18 24.26 -31.68
C TYR A 1362 -31.88 24.33 -30.90
N PHE A 1363 -31.06 25.35 -31.17
CA PHE A 1363 -29.81 25.55 -30.46
C PHE A 1363 -29.96 26.69 -29.45
N LEU A 1364 -29.89 26.36 -28.15
CA LEU A 1364 -29.95 27.31 -27.06
C LEU A 1364 -28.55 27.51 -26.50
N TRP A 1365 -27.99 28.70 -26.71
CA TRP A 1365 -26.72 29.10 -26.12
C TRP A 1365 -26.97 29.91 -24.86
N VAL A 1366 -26.52 29.40 -23.70
CA VAL A 1366 -26.66 30.08 -22.41
C VAL A 1366 -25.29 30.54 -21.92
N CYS A 1367 -25.06 31.85 -21.86
CA CYS A 1367 -23.80 32.42 -21.39
C CYS A 1367 -24.03 33.63 -20.49
N SER A 1368 -23.14 33.88 -19.53
CA SER A 1368 -23.18 35.13 -18.77
C SER A 1368 -22.82 36.31 -19.67
N THR A 1369 -21.65 36.26 -20.30
CA THR A 1369 -21.19 37.27 -21.27
C THR A 1369 -20.57 36.59 -22.49
N HIS A 1370 -20.45 37.32 -23.60
CA HIS A 1370 -19.76 36.83 -24.80
C HIS A 1370 -18.21 36.85 -24.64
N LYS A 1371 -17.69 37.31 -23.50
CA LYS A 1371 -16.24 37.37 -23.22
C LYS A 1371 -15.64 35.96 -23.23
N ASN A 1372 -14.58 35.76 -24.01
CA ASN A 1372 -13.88 34.49 -24.30
C ASN A 1372 -14.58 33.56 -25.33
N TYR A 1373 -15.80 33.88 -25.77
CA TYR A 1373 -16.58 33.09 -26.73
C TYR A 1373 -16.92 33.89 -27.99
N GLU A 1374 -16.17 34.96 -28.26
CA GLU A 1374 -16.33 35.81 -29.44
C GLU A 1374 -16.24 35.03 -30.73
N TRP A 1375 -15.25 34.15 -30.79
CA TRP A 1375 -14.99 33.27 -31.91
C TRP A 1375 -16.19 32.37 -32.22
N PHE A 1376 -17.02 32.05 -31.24
CA PHE A 1376 -18.20 31.21 -31.43
C PHE A 1376 -19.31 31.97 -32.16
N VAL A 1377 -19.40 33.30 -32.00
CA VAL A 1377 -20.30 34.15 -32.80
C VAL A 1377 -19.93 34.05 -34.28
N ASP A 1378 -18.64 34.08 -34.61
CA ASP A 1378 -18.16 33.93 -35.99
C ASP A 1378 -18.44 32.52 -36.54
N VAL A 1379 -18.27 31.48 -35.72
CA VAL A 1379 -18.62 30.10 -36.10
C VAL A 1379 -20.12 29.96 -36.33
N LEU A 1380 -20.94 30.49 -35.43
CA LEU A 1380 -22.39 30.42 -35.53
C LEU A 1380 -22.92 31.17 -36.76
N LYS A 1381 -22.31 32.33 -37.08
CA LYS A 1381 -22.63 33.07 -38.31
C LYS A 1381 -22.38 32.20 -39.55
N ASN A 1382 -21.22 31.56 -39.63
CA ASN A 1382 -20.91 30.66 -40.74
C ASN A 1382 -21.87 29.45 -40.82
N VAL A 1383 -22.35 28.95 -39.68
CA VAL A 1383 -23.32 27.85 -39.60
C VAL A 1383 -24.71 28.31 -40.07
N GLU A 1384 -25.19 29.49 -39.63
CA GLU A 1384 -26.46 30.07 -40.07
C GLU A 1384 -26.46 30.37 -41.58
N ASP A 1385 -25.36 30.90 -42.11
CA ASP A 1385 -25.20 31.21 -43.53
C ASP A 1385 -25.20 29.95 -44.43
N GLN A 1386 -24.71 28.82 -43.92
CA GLN A 1386 -24.63 27.54 -44.66
C GLN A 1386 -25.86 26.64 -44.45
N ALA A 1387 -26.62 26.83 -43.38
CA ALA A 1387 -27.78 26.01 -43.07
C ALA A 1387 -28.90 26.22 -44.10
N ARG A 1388 -29.55 25.13 -44.52
CA ARG A 1388 -30.79 25.27 -45.31
C ARG A 1388 -31.85 25.97 -44.47
N SER A 1389 -32.61 26.85 -45.12
CA SER A 1389 -33.69 27.62 -44.47
C SER A 1389 -34.61 26.69 -43.68
N GLY A 1390 -34.75 26.97 -42.38
CA GLY A 1390 -35.64 26.25 -41.46
C GLY A 1390 -35.00 25.12 -40.64
N ILE A 1391 -33.80 24.63 -40.96
CA ILE A 1391 -33.18 23.50 -40.21
C ILE A 1391 -32.71 23.92 -38.82
N LEU A 1392 -32.01 25.04 -38.70
CA LEU A 1392 -31.41 25.52 -37.46
C LEU A 1392 -32.15 26.76 -36.97
N GLU A 1393 -32.51 26.77 -35.69
CA GLU A 1393 -33.03 27.96 -35.00
C GLU A 1393 -32.24 28.24 -33.73
N THR A 1394 -31.60 29.40 -33.67
CA THR A 1394 -30.67 29.76 -32.60
C THR A 1394 -31.26 30.78 -31.62
N HIS A 1395 -31.18 30.46 -30.33
CA HIS A 1395 -31.53 31.35 -29.22
C HIS A 1395 -30.32 31.57 -28.32
N ILE A 1396 -29.94 32.83 -28.13
CA ILE A 1396 -28.80 33.22 -27.28
C ILE A 1396 -29.36 33.85 -26.01
N PHE A 1397 -29.10 33.24 -24.86
CA PHE A 1397 -29.49 33.72 -23.54
C PHE A 1397 -28.29 34.31 -22.81
N VAL A 1398 -28.27 35.64 -22.69
CA VAL A 1398 -27.29 36.39 -21.92
C VAL A 1398 -27.79 36.52 -20.49
N THR A 1399 -27.18 35.76 -19.57
CA THR A 1399 -27.65 35.62 -18.18
C THR A 1399 -26.96 36.56 -17.20
N GLN A 1400 -26.06 37.44 -17.65
CA GLN A 1400 -25.45 38.44 -16.76
C GLN A 1400 -26.54 39.35 -16.19
N THR A 1401 -26.36 39.77 -14.95
CA THR A 1401 -27.20 40.81 -14.34
C THR A 1401 -26.82 42.18 -14.89
N PHE A 1402 -27.80 43.08 -15.02
CA PHE A 1402 -27.59 44.40 -15.64
C PHE A 1402 -26.44 45.20 -14.98
N HIS A 1403 -26.25 45.08 -13.65
CA HIS A 1403 -25.16 45.73 -12.90
C HIS A 1403 -23.75 45.19 -13.21
N LYS A 1404 -23.60 43.98 -13.76
CA LYS A 1404 -22.30 43.39 -14.15
C LYS A 1404 -22.09 43.37 -15.66
N PHE A 1405 -22.85 44.14 -16.43
CA PHE A 1405 -22.65 44.22 -17.86
C PHE A 1405 -21.27 44.81 -18.17
N ASP A 1406 -20.50 44.10 -18.99
CA ASP A 1406 -19.33 44.69 -19.63
C ASP A 1406 -19.80 45.62 -20.76
N LEU A 1407 -18.91 46.50 -21.24
CA LEU A 1407 -19.23 47.45 -22.31
C LEU A 1407 -19.83 46.76 -23.54
N ARG A 1408 -19.32 45.59 -23.88
CA ARG A 1408 -19.83 44.76 -24.97
C ARG A 1408 -21.29 44.34 -24.76
N THR A 1409 -21.61 43.79 -23.60
CA THR A 1409 -22.96 43.29 -23.28
C THR A 1409 -23.96 44.44 -23.25
N THR A 1410 -23.54 45.62 -22.77
CA THR A 1410 -24.35 46.83 -22.84
C THR A 1410 -24.61 47.26 -24.29
N MET A 1411 -23.59 47.26 -25.14
CA MET A 1411 -23.77 47.59 -26.57
C MET A 1411 -24.66 46.57 -27.28
N LEU A 1412 -24.50 45.28 -26.99
CA LEU A 1412 -25.38 44.22 -27.49
C LEU A 1412 -26.83 44.48 -27.08
N TYR A 1413 -27.08 44.80 -25.80
CA TYR A 1413 -28.41 45.13 -25.28
C TYR A 1413 -29.00 46.36 -25.96
N ILE A 1414 -28.22 47.42 -26.15
CA ILE A 1414 -28.66 48.65 -26.83
C ILE A 1414 -29.01 48.35 -28.29
N CYS A 1415 -28.15 47.64 -29.02
CA CYS A 1415 -28.36 47.27 -30.42
C CYS A 1415 -29.59 46.39 -30.60
N GLU A 1416 -29.75 45.40 -29.72
CA GLU A 1416 -30.86 44.45 -29.79
C GLU A 1416 -32.20 45.12 -29.45
N LYS A 1417 -32.24 45.95 -28.41
CA LYS A 1417 -33.48 46.58 -27.92
C LYS A 1417 -33.90 47.80 -28.74
N HIS A 1418 -32.95 48.60 -29.21
CA HIS A 1418 -33.24 49.89 -29.85
C HIS A 1418 -33.04 49.90 -31.37
N PHE A 1419 -32.29 48.95 -31.94
CA PHE A 1419 -31.92 48.95 -33.37
C PHE A 1419 -32.37 47.70 -34.15
N ARG A 1420 -32.96 46.66 -33.51
CA ARG A 1420 -33.46 45.47 -34.23
C ARG A 1420 -34.81 45.77 -34.91
N ALA A 1421 -34.87 45.66 -36.24
CA ALA A 1421 -36.10 45.77 -37.03
C ALA A 1421 -36.83 44.42 -37.21
N THR A 1422 -38.16 44.48 -37.35
CA THR A 1422 -39.09 43.35 -37.44
C THR A 1422 -39.01 42.57 -38.76
N ASN A 1423 -39.30 41.25 -38.68
CA ASN A 1423 -39.48 40.20 -39.70
C ASN A 1423 -38.27 39.60 -40.46
N SER A 1424 -37.11 40.25 -40.53
CA SER A 1424 -35.89 39.63 -41.11
C SER A 1424 -34.60 39.93 -40.33
N GLY A 1425 -34.74 40.50 -39.14
CA GLY A 1425 -33.71 41.31 -38.49
C GLY A 1425 -32.48 40.52 -38.03
N ILE A 1426 -31.38 40.75 -38.74
CA ILE A 1426 -30.02 40.47 -38.29
C ILE A 1426 -29.64 41.49 -37.20
N SER A 1427 -29.01 41.05 -36.12
CA SER A 1427 -28.57 41.98 -35.06
C SER A 1427 -27.43 42.87 -35.58
N MET A 1428 -27.56 44.18 -35.44
CA MET A 1428 -26.54 45.17 -35.88
C MET A 1428 -25.18 44.93 -35.22
N PHE A 1429 -25.14 44.33 -34.03
CA PHE A 1429 -23.90 44.12 -33.29
C PHE A 1429 -23.23 42.78 -33.61
N THR A 1430 -23.99 41.68 -33.71
CA THR A 1430 -23.43 40.33 -33.92
C THR A 1430 -23.47 39.85 -35.36
N GLY A 1431 -24.33 40.43 -36.21
CA GLY A 1431 -24.52 39.94 -37.58
C GLY A 1431 -25.21 38.57 -37.67
N LEU A 1432 -25.88 38.13 -36.61
CA LEU A 1432 -26.61 36.85 -36.53
C LEU A 1432 -28.11 37.03 -36.75
N HIS A 1433 -28.76 36.00 -37.31
CA HIS A 1433 -30.22 35.87 -37.30
C HIS A 1433 -30.76 35.45 -35.93
N ALA A 1434 -29.91 34.81 -35.12
CA ALA A 1434 -30.19 34.41 -33.74
C ALA A 1434 -30.93 35.48 -32.92
N LYS A 1435 -31.85 35.03 -32.06
CA LYS A 1435 -32.58 35.89 -31.13
C LYS A 1435 -31.78 36.03 -29.84
N ASN A 1436 -31.38 37.26 -29.48
CA ASN A 1436 -30.70 37.52 -28.21
C ASN A 1436 -31.74 37.81 -27.12
N HIS A 1437 -31.74 37.00 -26.07
CA HIS A 1437 -32.57 37.13 -24.88
C HIS A 1437 -31.69 37.53 -23.70
N PHE A 1438 -32.15 38.50 -22.90
CA PHE A 1438 -31.45 38.94 -21.68
C PHE A 1438 -32.18 38.40 -20.46
N GLY A 1439 -31.59 37.42 -19.78
CA GLY A 1439 -32.20 36.71 -18.66
C GLY A 1439 -32.02 35.18 -18.76
N ARG A 1440 -32.53 34.47 -17.75
CA ARG A 1440 -32.47 32.99 -17.73
C ARG A 1440 -33.55 32.41 -18.65
N PRO A 1441 -33.27 31.32 -19.38
CA PRO A 1441 -34.26 30.64 -20.22
C PRO A 1441 -35.41 30.07 -19.36
N ASN A 1442 -36.64 30.38 -19.74
CA ASN A 1442 -37.84 29.74 -19.20
C ASN A 1442 -38.09 28.41 -19.91
N PHE A 1443 -37.41 27.35 -19.47
CA PHE A 1443 -37.51 26.03 -20.10
C PHE A 1443 -38.95 25.49 -20.14
N LYS A 1444 -39.78 25.79 -19.14
CA LYS A 1444 -41.18 25.39 -19.12
C LYS A 1444 -41.99 26.00 -20.27
N ALA A 1445 -41.89 27.32 -20.43
CA ALA A 1445 -42.54 28.01 -21.54
C ALA A 1445 -41.97 27.58 -22.90
N PHE A 1446 -40.65 27.36 -22.96
CA PHE A 1446 -39.98 26.90 -24.18
C PHE A 1446 -40.45 25.50 -24.60
N PHE A 1447 -40.49 24.52 -23.69
CA PHE A 1447 -40.96 23.18 -24.00
C PHE A 1447 -42.46 23.14 -24.36
N GLN A 1448 -43.30 23.95 -23.71
CA GLN A 1448 -44.70 24.09 -24.10
C GLN A 1448 -44.86 24.68 -25.51
N PHE A 1449 -44.02 25.66 -25.87
CA PHE A 1449 -43.96 26.22 -27.21
C PHE A 1449 -43.59 25.14 -28.24
N ILE A 1450 -42.54 24.36 -27.98
CA ILE A 1450 -42.12 23.26 -28.86
C ILE A 1450 -43.20 22.18 -29.00
N GLN A 1451 -43.90 21.82 -27.92
CA GLN A 1451 -45.03 20.89 -27.97
C GLN A 1451 -46.18 21.41 -28.84
N SER A 1452 -46.38 22.73 -28.88
CA SER A 1452 -47.41 23.34 -29.72
C SER A 1452 -47.02 23.41 -31.19
N GLU A 1453 -45.72 23.53 -31.50
CA GLU A 1453 -45.18 23.65 -32.85
C GLU A 1453 -45.06 22.28 -33.54
N HIS A 1454 -44.63 21.23 -32.82
CA HIS A 1454 -44.34 19.88 -33.36
C HIS A 1454 -45.30 18.80 -32.83
N LYS A 1455 -46.62 19.02 -32.95
CA LYS A 1455 -47.65 18.11 -32.39
C LYS A 1455 -47.65 16.72 -33.02
N GLU A 1456 -47.14 16.59 -34.23
CA GLU A 1456 -47.06 15.35 -35.00
C GLU A 1456 -45.95 14.41 -34.51
N GLN A 1457 -45.03 14.90 -33.67
CA GLN A 1457 -43.91 14.13 -33.16
C GLN A 1457 -44.28 13.36 -31.89
N SER A 1458 -43.76 12.14 -31.72
CA SER A 1458 -43.96 11.37 -30.48
C SER A 1458 -42.92 11.68 -29.41
N LYS A 1459 -41.68 11.96 -29.83
CA LYS A 1459 -40.50 12.10 -28.98
C LYS A 1459 -39.58 13.18 -29.52
N ILE A 1460 -39.11 14.06 -28.63
CA ILE A 1460 -38.16 15.14 -28.94
C ILE A 1460 -36.92 14.94 -28.08
N GLY A 1461 -35.73 14.97 -28.70
CA GLY A 1461 -34.46 14.81 -27.98
C GLY A 1461 -34.00 16.13 -27.38
N VAL A 1462 -33.60 16.14 -26.11
CA VAL A 1462 -33.04 17.33 -25.44
C VAL A 1462 -31.65 16.99 -24.94
N PHE A 1463 -30.62 17.62 -25.49
CA PHE A 1463 -29.22 17.40 -25.19
C PHE A 1463 -28.66 18.65 -24.51
N SER A 1464 -28.11 18.52 -23.31
CA SER A 1464 -27.57 19.66 -22.58
C SER A 1464 -26.12 19.44 -22.14
N CYS A 1465 -25.25 20.40 -22.47
CA CYS A 1465 -23.85 20.43 -22.03
C CYS A 1465 -23.61 21.77 -21.32
N GLY A 1466 -23.45 21.73 -20.01
CA GLY A 1466 -23.42 22.95 -19.20
C GLY A 1466 -23.26 22.69 -17.70
N PRO A 1467 -23.24 23.75 -16.87
CA PRO A 1467 -23.15 23.63 -15.42
C PRO A 1467 -24.33 22.84 -14.85
N VAL A 1468 -24.10 22.07 -13.79
CA VAL A 1468 -25.07 21.12 -13.20
C VAL A 1468 -26.44 21.77 -12.93
N ASN A 1469 -26.45 22.96 -12.31
CA ASN A 1469 -27.69 23.69 -11.99
C ASN A 1469 -28.56 24.00 -13.22
N LEU A 1470 -27.95 24.21 -14.39
CA LEU A 1470 -28.69 24.43 -15.63
C LEU A 1470 -29.37 23.14 -16.09
N ASN A 1471 -28.66 22.00 -16.01
CA ASN A 1471 -29.21 20.71 -16.40
C ASN A 1471 -30.34 20.27 -15.47
N GLU A 1472 -30.25 20.59 -14.18
CA GLU A 1472 -31.36 20.36 -13.23
C GLU A 1472 -32.61 21.14 -13.64
N SER A 1473 -32.46 22.42 -14.02
CA SER A 1473 -33.58 23.24 -14.49
C SER A 1473 -34.18 22.73 -15.82
N ILE A 1474 -33.35 22.21 -16.72
CA ILE A 1474 -33.80 21.56 -17.97
C ILE A 1474 -34.55 20.27 -17.66
N ALA A 1475 -34.01 19.43 -16.77
CA ALA A 1475 -34.63 18.17 -16.37
C ALA A 1475 -35.99 18.40 -15.71
N GLU A 1476 -36.09 19.40 -14.81
CA GLU A 1476 -37.34 19.82 -14.19
C GLU A 1476 -38.34 20.33 -15.24
N GLY A 1477 -37.89 21.16 -16.18
CA GLY A 1477 -38.72 21.63 -17.30
C GLY A 1477 -39.23 20.50 -18.19
N CYS A 1478 -38.38 19.51 -18.50
CA CYS A 1478 -38.75 18.33 -19.27
C CYS A 1478 -39.76 17.46 -18.51
N ALA A 1479 -39.53 17.25 -17.21
CA ALA A 1479 -40.42 16.47 -16.36
C ALA A 1479 -41.80 17.13 -16.25
N ASP A 1480 -41.86 18.45 -16.11
CA ASP A 1480 -43.11 19.22 -16.11
C ASP A 1480 -43.84 19.10 -17.44
N ALA A 1481 -43.15 19.24 -18.58
CA ALA A 1481 -43.75 19.14 -19.92
C ALA A 1481 -44.23 17.71 -20.25
N ASN A 1482 -43.52 16.68 -19.75
CA ASN A 1482 -43.87 15.27 -19.92
C ASN A 1482 -45.12 14.83 -19.13
N ARG A 1483 -45.62 15.64 -18.20
CA ARG A 1483 -46.86 15.35 -17.46
C ARG A 1483 -48.13 15.53 -18.33
N GLN A 1484 -48.05 16.28 -19.43
CA GLN A 1484 -49.18 16.51 -20.32
C GLN A 1484 -49.47 15.26 -21.16
N ARG A 1485 -50.60 14.60 -20.90
CA ARG A 1485 -51.13 13.52 -21.75
C ARG A 1485 -51.57 14.14 -23.09
N ASP A 1486 -51.22 13.54 -24.21
CA ASP A 1486 -51.47 14.00 -25.60
C ASP A 1486 -50.51 15.06 -26.18
N ALA A 1487 -49.29 15.18 -25.65
CA ALA A 1487 -48.21 16.01 -26.20
C ALA A 1487 -46.92 15.20 -26.45
N PRO A 1488 -46.01 15.64 -27.35
CA PRO A 1488 -44.71 15.00 -27.52
C PRO A 1488 -43.95 14.94 -26.20
N SER A 1489 -43.30 13.79 -25.97
CA SER A 1489 -42.44 13.59 -24.80
C SER A 1489 -41.00 14.05 -25.06
N PHE A 1490 -40.38 14.71 -24.09
CA PHE A 1490 -38.99 15.13 -24.10
C PHE A 1490 -38.08 14.08 -23.47
N ALA A 1491 -37.07 13.65 -24.22
CA ALA A 1491 -36.01 12.75 -23.76
C ALA A 1491 -34.75 13.56 -23.46
N HIS A 1492 -34.53 13.89 -22.18
CA HIS A 1492 -33.39 14.67 -21.74
C HIS A 1492 -32.13 13.82 -21.53
N ARG A 1493 -31.01 14.26 -22.09
CA ARG A 1493 -29.67 13.70 -21.97
C ARG A 1493 -28.70 14.78 -21.51
N PHE A 1494 -27.98 14.48 -20.44
CA PHE A 1494 -26.87 15.31 -19.99
C PHE A 1494 -25.59 14.84 -20.67
N GLU A 1495 -25.04 15.70 -21.52
CA GLU A 1495 -23.80 15.46 -22.26
C GLU A 1495 -22.61 16.03 -21.48
N THR A 1496 -21.58 15.21 -21.27
CA THR A 1496 -20.29 15.62 -20.68
C THR A 1496 -19.17 15.48 -21.70
N PHE A 1497 -19.30 16.24 -22.78
CA PHE A 1497 -18.30 16.32 -23.85
C PHE A 1497 -16.88 16.62 -23.33
#